data_AF-A0A6N4SQB7-F1
#
_entry.id   AF-A0A6N4SQB7-F1
#
_cell.length_a   1.000
_cell.length_b   1.000
_cell.length_c   1.000
_cell.angle_alpha   90.00
_cell.angle_beta   90.00
_cell.angle_gamma   90.00
#
_symmetry.space_group_name_H-M   'P 1'
#
loop_
_entity.id
_entity.type
_entity.pdbx_description
1 polymer ?
#
loop_
_entity_poly.entity_id
_entity_poly.type
_entity_poly.pdbx_seq_one_letter_code
_entity_poly.pdbx_strand_id
1 'polypeptide(L)'
;MKIKRQIKNSILLFILNLFAATSFAQIPLVYEVENTGASCTAPPLPAVAQLPSYAMLPDPFAWSNGSGRIASFADWSCRRNEIKREIEQYEIGVKPPKPANITATYTGGVLTVRVTENGKTLTLTSNVTMPTGTGPFPVVIGMNARTGQLPTNLFNGVIQIPFNHDQVAKYTQGDRDPSYPFFQLYPNLTSNGYYSAWAWGISRLIDGIELVQAQLNADTKRIAVTGCSYAGKMALFAGAFDERIALTIAQESGGGGVNAWRVSETIGNVEKISNTNYAWFMQSLKTNFQNGNAVKLPYDHHELMAMIAPRALLVLGNPPFEWLGDESGYVSSRAAQEVWTTLGVPERFGFSFRGGHDHCSLPSASNAEVTAFVDKFLRNSTTANTNIAVHSFPNTDYNKWIAAWKGYVLPPVNTNSPAVTVTAPATNASYAEGEPITITATATPKTGTITQVEFYQGTTLLGTDAAAPYTFTWANAPAGKYQITAKATTSASHAGTSAAITVLVTKAIFQTGTAPAIDGTVDAAWSNYTAVPITNILSGTVSSAADLSGNWKAMWDATNLYVLVQVTDDVKRNDAGTDVYNDDGVEIYFDFGNNKPMAYGANDHQYTFRWNDATAAYEINGHSVAGITKGSTNTTGGYIMEVRIPWVTIGGVPAANSLHGFDVMINDDDNGAARDKKIAWTATADDTWNNPSLMGTIVLKGLDCTPPAATITATGATTVCSGTSVTLNANAGTGFTYIWKKDDTVIAGATAASYAATTSGSYTVTVTSGACAATSTATLVTVNTAPAAPTVAATVAYCQNETAAVLTATGTGLKWYTAATGGTSTNALTPETGTAGSRNYYVSQTTNGCESARAVIAVTIHALPAATITAGSPTTFCTGGSVLLTASTGTSYVWKRGATLVGTAATYTAAESGSYTVEVTNVATCKAVSTATAVTVTTAPAAPAVAATVAYCQNETAAVLTAAGSGLKWYTAATGGTSAAALIPETGTAGSRNYYVSQTTNGCESARAVIAVTIHTLPAATITASGSTAILPGGSVLLNANTGTGFAYKWFRGTTQLSIASAYEANTAGAYTVEVTNANDCKAVSAATIVTSATNQPSVITITSPLPDATIKGAITISADISDADGAITRVEFLDGTTVIGTAAAAPYTFVWNTPGAGEHSITVRVTDQNGGVTTSAPVTITSEQITTAVQSANSIQAFVYPNPSAGEVFIETETDLSTADFTVVDVLGKEVSLSAMVTGNGATVDLSNLSVGTYVLLVRDGNSILRKKITLIK
;
A
#
# COMPACT_ATOMS: atom_id res chain seq x y z
N MET A 1 -39.51 -33.92 41.73
CA MET A 1 -39.68 -32.66 40.98
C MET A 1 -39.16 -31.53 41.87
N LYS A 2 -38.20 -30.74 41.37
CA LYS A 2 -37.45 -29.64 42.05
C LYS A 2 -36.49 -30.11 43.17
N ILE A 3 -35.29 -29.49 43.26
CA ILE A 3 -34.17 -29.75 44.20
C ILE A 3 -33.09 -30.78 43.76
N LYS A 4 -32.62 -30.76 42.51
CA LYS A 4 -31.35 -31.43 42.13
C LYS A 4 -30.66 -30.83 40.89
N ARG A 5 -30.51 -29.49 40.86
CA ARG A 5 -29.74 -28.78 39.81
C ARG A 5 -28.65 -27.85 40.36
N GLN A 6 -28.25 -27.99 41.63
CA GLN A 6 -27.31 -27.06 42.28
C GLN A 6 -26.05 -27.65 42.92
N ILE A 7 -25.74 -28.95 42.77
CA ILE A 7 -24.54 -29.55 43.44
C ILE A 7 -23.51 -30.12 42.45
N LYS A 8 -23.74 -30.03 41.12
CA LYS A 8 -22.78 -30.52 40.09
C LYS A 8 -21.78 -29.48 39.56
N ASN A 9 -21.83 -28.22 40.02
CA ASN A 9 -20.98 -27.15 39.48
C ASN A 9 -19.76 -26.77 40.35
N SER A 10 -19.51 -27.47 41.46
CA SER A 10 -18.54 -27.00 42.48
C SER A 10 -17.26 -27.82 42.62
N ILE A 11 -17.02 -28.88 41.84
CA ILE A 11 -15.78 -29.69 41.96
C ILE A 11 -14.97 -29.75 40.64
N LEU A 12 -15.51 -29.23 39.53
CA LEU A 12 -14.81 -29.16 38.23
C LEU A 12 -14.01 -27.86 38.04
N LEU A 13 -13.68 -27.16 39.13
CA LEU A 13 -13.07 -25.82 39.09
C LEU A 13 -11.65 -25.74 39.65
N PHE A 14 -11.01 -26.87 40.00
CA PHE A 14 -9.75 -26.81 40.79
C PHE A 14 -8.50 -27.47 40.21
N ILE A 15 -8.50 -28.07 39.00
CA ILE A 15 -7.25 -28.64 38.43
C ILE A 15 -7.14 -28.35 36.92
N LEU A 16 -7.39 -27.11 36.52
CA LEU A 16 -7.08 -26.63 35.16
C LEU A 16 -6.33 -25.29 35.22
N ASN A 17 -5.26 -25.27 36.01
CA ASN A 17 -4.25 -24.23 35.97
C ASN A 17 -2.92 -24.92 36.19
N LEU A 18 -2.26 -25.36 35.11
CA LEU A 18 -0.82 -25.18 34.93
C LEU A 18 -0.40 -25.61 33.51
N PHE A 19 0.26 -24.67 32.82
CA PHE A 19 1.02 -24.78 31.57
C PHE A 19 0.29 -24.80 30.22
N ALA A 20 0.00 -23.59 29.73
CA ALA A 20 0.11 -23.26 28.31
C ALA A 20 0.78 -21.88 28.18
N ALA A 21 2.11 -21.88 28.04
CA ALA A 21 2.87 -20.71 27.60
C ALA A 21 2.95 -20.75 26.07
N THR A 22 1.88 -20.36 25.40
CA THR A 22 1.82 -20.15 23.95
C THR A 22 1.89 -18.66 23.65
N SER A 23 2.73 -18.26 22.70
CA SER A 23 2.97 -16.86 22.32
C SER A 23 1.72 -16.19 21.72
N PHE A 24 0.92 -15.57 22.58
CA PHE A 24 -0.04 -14.54 22.19
C PHE A 24 0.71 -13.38 21.51
N ALA A 25 0.07 -12.73 20.52
CA ALA A 25 0.45 -11.34 20.26
C ALA A 25 0.23 -10.58 21.57
N GLN A 26 1.28 -10.04 22.16
CA GLN A 26 1.24 -9.55 23.53
C GLN A 26 0.25 -8.40 23.65
N ILE A 27 -0.82 -8.59 24.44
CA ILE A 27 -1.80 -7.54 24.73
C ILE A 27 -1.05 -6.35 25.34
N PRO A 28 -1.13 -5.15 24.75
CA PRO A 28 -0.32 -4.01 25.15
C PRO A 28 -0.60 -3.62 26.60
N LEU A 29 0.42 -3.27 27.37
CA LEU A 29 0.27 -2.69 28.71
C LEU A 29 -0.07 -1.20 28.66
N VAL A 30 0.28 -0.53 27.56
CA VAL A 30 0.14 0.91 27.34
C VAL A 30 0.11 1.18 25.84
N TYR A 31 -0.45 2.30 25.43
CA TYR A 31 -0.51 2.76 24.04
C TYR A 31 0.32 4.03 23.83
N GLU A 32 0.69 4.31 22.58
CA GLU A 32 1.53 5.47 22.21
C GLU A 32 0.71 6.75 22.00
N VAL A 33 -0.62 6.66 22.03
CA VAL A 33 -1.55 7.79 21.80
C VAL A 33 -2.59 7.86 22.91
N GLU A 34 -3.18 9.04 23.12
CA GLU A 34 -4.20 9.28 24.15
C GLU A 34 -5.47 8.42 23.93
N ASN A 35 -5.85 8.17 22.68
CA ASN A 35 -7.06 7.43 22.32
C ASN A 35 -6.87 6.68 20.99
N THR A 36 -6.62 5.37 21.04
CA THR A 36 -6.50 4.51 19.85
C THR A 36 -7.80 4.32 19.08
N GLY A 37 -8.97 4.57 19.70
CA GLY A 37 -10.27 4.48 19.05
C GLY A 37 -10.76 5.79 18.42
N ALA A 38 -9.93 6.83 18.35
CA ALA A 38 -10.35 8.16 17.90
C ALA A 38 -10.95 8.21 16.47
N SER A 39 -10.65 7.24 15.62
CA SER A 39 -11.17 7.13 14.25
C SER A 39 -12.33 6.16 14.08
N CYS A 40 -12.78 5.51 15.16
CA CYS A 40 -13.94 4.63 15.11
C CYS A 40 -15.21 5.44 14.80
N THR A 41 -16.18 4.77 14.18
CA THR A 41 -17.48 5.37 13.87
C THR A 41 -18.10 5.98 15.13
N ALA A 42 -18.65 7.19 14.99
CA ALA A 42 -19.36 7.83 16.09
C ALA A 42 -20.54 6.94 16.51
N PRO A 43 -20.69 6.66 17.82
CA PRO A 43 -21.79 5.84 18.29
C PRO A 43 -23.10 6.62 18.21
N PRO A 44 -24.25 5.93 18.21
CA PRO A 44 -25.52 6.60 18.41
C PRO A 44 -25.54 7.28 19.79
N LEU A 45 -25.75 8.60 19.80
CA LEU A 45 -25.90 9.41 21.02
C LEU A 45 -27.33 9.99 21.07
N PRO A 46 -28.34 9.16 21.35
CA PRO A 46 -29.74 9.58 21.33
C PRO A 46 -30.03 10.69 22.36
N ALA A 47 -31.06 11.48 22.10
CA ALA A 47 -31.54 12.45 23.09
C ALA A 47 -32.03 11.71 24.35
N VAL A 48 -31.97 12.35 25.52
CA VAL A 48 -32.34 11.73 26.81
C VAL A 48 -33.73 11.09 26.79
N ALA A 49 -34.69 11.69 26.07
CA ALA A 49 -36.05 11.16 25.94
C ALA A 49 -36.13 9.83 25.16
N GLN A 50 -35.12 9.52 24.34
CA GLN A 50 -35.03 8.32 23.51
C GLN A 50 -34.22 7.20 24.18
N LEU A 51 -33.58 7.47 25.33
CA LEU A 51 -32.79 6.48 26.03
C LEU A 51 -33.68 5.41 26.68
N PRO A 52 -33.40 4.11 26.47
CA PRO A 52 -34.07 3.02 27.15
C PRO A 52 -33.70 2.98 28.64
N SER A 53 -34.60 2.45 29.47
CA SER A 53 -34.33 2.21 30.90
C SER A 53 -33.82 0.78 31.12
N TYR A 54 -32.63 0.64 31.68
CA TYR A 54 -32.01 -0.63 32.06
C TYR A 54 -31.69 -0.66 33.55
N ALA A 55 -32.38 -1.55 34.28
CA ALA A 55 -32.23 -1.67 35.73
C ALA A 55 -30.89 -2.29 36.17
N MET A 56 -30.30 -3.14 35.32
CA MET A 56 -29.02 -3.82 35.59
C MET A 56 -27.85 -3.02 35.03
N LEU A 57 -26.60 -3.41 35.35
CA LEU A 57 -25.43 -2.75 34.80
C LEU A 57 -25.34 -3.03 33.28
N PRO A 58 -25.09 -2.01 32.45
CA PRO A 58 -24.90 -2.17 31.01
C PRO A 58 -23.81 -3.18 30.65
N ASP A 59 -23.96 -3.83 29.51
CA ASP A 59 -23.03 -4.85 29.02
C ASP A 59 -21.81 -4.17 28.37
N PRO A 60 -20.61 -4.25 28.97
CA PRO A 60 -19.42 -3.57 28.44
C PRO A 60 -19.00 -4.07 27.05
N PHE A 61 -19.48 -5.25 26.66
CA PHE A 61 -19.14 -5.89 25.39
C PHE A 61 -20.14 -5.60 24.28
N ALA A 62 -21.31 -5.04 24.57
CA ALA A 62 -22.35 -4.79 23.59
C ALA A 62 -22.16 -3.45 22.87
N TRP A 63 -22.40 -3.41 21.56
CA TRP A 63 -22.42 -2.16 20.80
C TRP A 63 -23.71 -1.36 21.08
N SER A 64 -23.57 -0.04 21.24
CA SER A 64 -24.69 0.85 21.56
C SER A 64 -25.73 0.96 20.43
N ASN A 65 -25.36 0.60 19.21
CA ASN A 65 -26.28 0.49 18.07
C ASN A 65 -27.10 -0.82 18.02
N GLY A 66 -26.91 -1.73 18.98
CA GLY A 66 -27.62 -3.00 19.04
C GLY A 66 -27.12 -4.08 18.07
N SER A 67 -25.96 -3.88 17.42
CA SER A 67 -25.39 -4.83 16.44
C SER A 67 -24.81 -6.11 17.04
N GLY A 68 -24.90 -6.29 18.37
CA GLY A 68 -24.38 -7.45 19.08
C GLY A 68 -23.24 -7.09 20.01
N ARG A 69 -22.30 -8.03 20.22
CA ARG A 69 -21.12 -7.85 21.08
C ARG A 69 -19.83 -7.76 20.26
N ILE A 70 -18.78 -7.21 20.87
CA ILE A 70 -17.42 -7.24 20.33
C ILE A 70 -16.97 -8.69 20.09
N ALA A 71 -16.31 -8.96 18.97
CA ALA A 71 -15.92 -10.31 18.56
C ALA A 71 -14.43 -10.60 18.78
N SER A 72 -13.62 -9.57 19.05
CA SER A 72 -12.17 -9.69 19.20
C SER A 72 -11.58 -8.64 20.15
N PHE A 73 -10.30 -8.81 20.53
CA PHE A 73 -9.56 -7.78 21.25
C PHE A 73 -9.40 -6.48 20.42
N ALA A 74 -9.36 -6.57 19.10
CA ALA A 74 -9.20 -5.40 18.23
C ALA A 74 -10.44 -4.48 18.30
N ASP A 75 -11.63 -5.06 18.39
CA ASP A 75 -12.90 -4.32 18.54
C ASP A 75 -12.95 -3.50 19.83
N TRP A 76 -12.16 -3.90 20.84
CA TRP A 76 -12.15 -3.26 22.14
C TRP A 76 -11.75 -1.78 22.07
N SER A 77 -10.87 -1.36 21.15
CA SER A 77 -10.52 0.06 21.00
C SER A 77 -11.73 0.91 20.58
N CYS A 78 -12.54 0.41 19.65
CA CYS A 78 -13.75 1.10 19.22
C CYS A 78 -14.84 1.06 20.29
N ARG A 79 -15.01 -0.06 21.02
CA ARG A 79 -15.97 -0.11 22.13
C ARG A 79 -15.57 0.84 23.27
N ARG A 80 -14.29 0.93 23.63
CA ARG A 80 -13.81 1.92 24.60
C ARG A 80 -14.10 3.35 24.17
N ASN A 81 -13.89 3.68 22.88
CA ASN A 81 -14.19 5.02 22.38
C ASN A 81 -15.70 5.30 22.31
N GLU A 82 -16.54 4.28 22.09
CA GLU A 82 -18.00 4.39 22.21
C GLU A 82 -18.42 4.74 23.65
N ILE A 83 -17.95 3.98 24.65
CA ILE A 83 -18.18 4.27 26.09
C ILE A 83 -17.68 5.67 26.45
N LYS A 84 -16.48 6.05 25.98
CA LYS A 84 -15.92 7.41 26.16
C LYS A 84 -16.91 8.47 25.69
N ARG A 85 -17.47 8.34 24.49
CA ARG A 85 -18.40 9.31 23.90
C ARG A 85 -19.70 9.40 24.69
N GLU A 86 -20.19 8.29 25.22
CA GLU A 86 -21.38 8.28 26.07
C GLU A 86 -21.14 9.00 27.40
N ILE A 87 -20.01 8.74 28.06
CA ILE A 87 -19.62 9.44 29.30
C ILE A 87 -19.41 10.94 29.05
N GLU A 88 -18.81 11.31 27.92
CA GLU A 88 -18.69 12.72 27.52
C GLU A 88 -20.05 13.38 27.27
N GLN A 89 -20.98 12.67 26.63
CA GLN A 89 -22.28 13.20 26.25
C GLN A 89 -23.22 13.38 27.45
N TYR A 90 -23.25 12.41 28.37
CA TYR A 90 -24.26 12.36 29.42
C TYR A 90 -23.72 12.69 30.81
N GLU A 91 -22.39 12.71 31.02
CA GLU A 91 -21.79 12.90 32.36
C GLU A 91 -20.89 14.10 32.54
N ILE A 92 -19.77 14.16 31.81
CA ILE A 92 -18.65 15.07 32.16
C ILE A 92 -18.41 16.16 31.12
N GLY A 93 -18.97 16.03 29.92
CA GLY A 93 -18.70 16.90 28.78
C GLY A 93 -17.44 16.50 28.02
N VAL A 94 -17.35 16.94 26.77
CA VAL A 94 -16.29 16.56 25.83
C VAL A 94 -14.91 16.90 26.37
N LYS A 95 -14.03 15.91 26.54
CA LYS A 95 -12.61 16.16 26.82
C LYS A 95 -11.92 16.49 25.49
N PRO A 96 -11.39 17.71 25.29
CA PRO A 96 -10.72 18.07 24.04
C PRO A 96 -9.53 17.17 23.73
N PRO A 97 -9.19 16.99 22.44
CA PRO A 97 -7.95 16.33 22.06
C PRO A 97 -6.72 17.16 22.46
N LYS A 98 -5.53 16.62 22.18
CA LYS A 98 -4.25 17.33 22.33
C LYS A 98 -4.23 18.62 21.46
N PRO A 99 -3.96 19.79 22.05
CA PRO A 99 -3.77 21.05 21.32
C PRO A 99 -2.52 21.06 20.46
N ALA A 100 -2.53 21.83 19.37
CA ALA A 100 -1.37 21.96 18.49
C ALA A 100 -0.20 22.70 19.17
N ASN A 101 -0.51 23.76 19.94
CA ASN A 101 0.50 24.62 20.57
C ASN A 101 0.74 24.23 22.02
N ILE A 102 1.62 23.25 22.21
CA ILE A 102 2.09 22.81 23.53
C ILE A 102 3.62 22.84 23.57
N THR A 103 4.16 23.42 24.63
CA THR A 103 5.60 23.45 24.88
C THR A 103 5.89 22.99 26.30
N ALA A 104 7.07 22.42 26.53
CA ALA A 104 7.50 22.05 27.87
C ALA A 104 8.99 22.33 28.09
N THR A 105 9.33 22.67 29.33
CA THR A 105 10.70 22.89 29.80
C THR A 105 10.89 22.21 31.14
N TYR A 106 12.05 21.60 31.35
CA TYR A 106 12.46 21.10 32.66
C TYR A 106 13.72 21.82 33.10
N THR A 107 13.60 22.67 34.12
CA THR A 107 14.71 23.52 34.58
C THR A 107 14.63 23.70 36.10
N GLY A 108 15.76 23.55 36.79
CA GLY A 108 15.82 23.71 38.24
C GLY A 108 14.93 22.72 39.03
N GLY A 109 14.65 21.55 38.48
CA GLY A 109 13.76 20.56 39.10
C GLY A 109 12.26 20.81 38.86
N VAL A 110 11.89 21.80 38.05
CA VAL A 110 10.50 22.14 37.75
C VAL A 110 10.18 21.82 36.30
N LEU A 111 9.16 20.96 36.09
CA LEU A 111 8.53 20.74 34.80
C LEU A 111 7.48 21.84 34.59
N THR A 112 7.62 22.63 33.53
CA THR A 112 6.64 23.64 33.12
C THR A 112 6.09 23.27 31.76
N VAL A 113 4.78 23.10 31.64
CA VAL A 113 4.07 22.84 30.39
C VAL A 113 3.18 24.04 30.08
N ARG A 114 3.32 24.63 28.91
CA ARG A 114 2.47 25.72 28.45
C ARG A 114 1.64 25.25 27.28
N VAL A 115 0.33 25.42 27.41
CA VAL A 115 -0.65 25.06 26.40
C VAL A 115 -1.35 26.33 25.95
N THR A 116 -1.28 26.64 24.67
CA THR A 116 -1.93 27.82 24.09
C THR A 116 -3.02 27.38 23.13
N GLU A 117 -4.23 27.85 23.36
CA GLU A 117 -5.40 27.58 22.51
C GLU A 117 -6.29 28.82 22.57
N ASN A 118 -6.94 29.21 21.47
CA ASN A 118 -7.85 30.36 21.43
C ASN A 118 -7.24 31.67 22.00
N GLY A 119 -5.95 31.89 21.77
CA GLY A 119 -5.21 33.06 22.26
C GLY A 119 -5.02 33.13 23.78
N LYS A 120 -5.38 32.07 24.53
CA LYS A 120 -5.16 31.94 25.98
C LYS A 120 -4.08 30.91 26.23
N THR A 121 -3.29 31.12 27.28
CA THR A 121 -2.27 30.17 27.70
C THR A 121 -2.56 29.66 29.10
N LEU A 122 -2.69 28.34 29.22
CA LEU A 122 -2.73 27.62 30.47
C LEU A 122 -1.31 27.10 30.75
N THR A 123 -0.80 27.36 31.95
CA THR A 123 0.53 26.91 32.38
C THR A 123 0.42 25.90 33.51
N LEU A 124 0.92 24.68 33.28
CA LEU A 124 1.09 23.66 34.31
C LEU A 124 2.53 23.71 34.83
N THR A 125 2.72 23.77 36.15
CA THR A 125 4.04 23.68 36.80
C THR A 125 4.04 22.58 37.84
N SER A 126 5.07 21.73 37.80
CA SER A 126 5.23 20.60 38.70
C SER A 126 6.67 20.44 39.18
N ASN A 127 6.83 20.29 40.49
CA ASN A 127 8.13 20.04 41.12
C ASN A 127 8.46 18.54 41.04
N VAL A 128 9.38 18.19 40.14
CA VAL A 128 9.72 16.79 39.86
C VAL A 128 10.70 16.28 40.91
N THR A 129 10.39 15.12 41.49
CA THR A 129 11.33 14.39 42.36
C THR A 129 11.99 13.28 41.56
N MET A 130 13.30 13.43 41.32
CA MET A 130 14.09 12.44 40.59
C MET A 130 14.59 11.31 41.52
N PRO A 131 14.51 10.05 41.11
CA PRO A 131 15.14 8.93 41.81
C PRO A 131 16.66 8.90 41.59
N THR A 132 17.38 8.14 42.42
CA THR A 132 18.81 7.86 42.23
C THR A 132 19.03 6.74 41.21
N GLY A 133 20.13 6.78 40.45
CA GLY A 133 20.50 5.74 39.46
C GLY A 133 20.66 6.27 38.04
N THR A 134 20.74 5.37 37.05
CA THR A 134 21.01 5.71 35.65
C THR A 134 19.77 5.75 34.74
N GLY A 135 18.60 5.33 35.22
CA GLY A 135 17.35 5.27 34.44
C GLY A 135 17.42 4.35 33.21
N PRO A 136 16.45 4.45 32.27
CA PRO A 136 15.28 5.33 32.33
C PRO A 136 14.34 4.94 33.47
N PHE A 137 13.64 5.92 34.03
CA PHE A 137 12.82 5.73 35.22
C PHE A 137 11.33 5.77 34.90
N PRO A 138 10.52 4.86 35.46
CA PRO A 138 9.07 4.99 35.47
C PRO A 138 8.63 6.31 36.09
N VAL A 139 7.40 6.73 35.83
CA VAL A 139 6.83 7.98 36.34
C VAL A 139 5.57 7.68 37.15
N VAL A 140 5.35 8.38 38.25
CA VAL A 140 4.06 8.47 38.94
C VAL A 140 3.63 9.93 38.98
N ILE A 141 2.43 10.18 38.45
CA ILE A 141 1.72 11.46 38.55
C ILE A 141 0.76 11.36 39.72
N GLY A 142 1.11 12.00 40.83
CA GLY A 142 0.25 12.05 42.00
C GLY A 142 -0.64 13.28 41.97
N MET A 143 -1.94 13.11 42.18
CA MET A 143 -2.87 14.23 42.24
C MET A 143 -2.63 15.01 43.54
N ASN A 144 -2.34 16.31 43.44
CA ASN A 144 -2.09 17.28 44.52
C ASN A 144 -0.83 17.06 45.36
N ALA A 145 -0.28 15.85 45.36
CA ALA A 145 0.94 15.47 46.07
C ALA A 145 1.76 14.53 45.18
N ARG A 146 3.04 14.33 45.49
CA ARG A 146 3.98 13.54 44.66
C ARG A 146 3.46 12.16 44.26
N THR A 147 2.67 11.53 45.14
CA THR A 147 2.13 10.17 45.01
C THR A 147 0.64 10.11 45.39
N GLY A 148 -0.10 11.21 45.27
CA GLY A 148 -1.57 11.20 45.39
C GLY A 148 -2.17 10.90 46.76
N GLN A 149 -1.34 10.86 47.81
CA GLN A 149 -1.58 10.42 49.22
C GLN A 149 -1.01 9.03 49.57
N LEU A 150 -0.57 8.23 48.59
CA LEU A 150 0.12 6.98 48.88
C LEU A 150 1.55 7.23 49.43
N PRO A 151 2.09 6.37 50.31
CA PRO A 151 3.44 6.53 50.83
C PRO A 151 4.50 6.57 49.73
N THR A 152 5.39 7.58 49.77
CA THR A 152 6.38 7.84 48.70
C THR A 152 7.41 6.72 48.54
N ASN A 153 7.69 5.97 49.59
CA ASN A 153 8.63 4.84 49.58
C ASN A 153 8.13 3.65 48.75
N LEU A 154 6.82 3.53 48.51
CA LEU A 154 6.27 2.52 47.60
C LEU A 154 6.70 2.78 46.14
N PHE A 155 7.08 4.01 45.83
CA PHE A 155 7.52 4.49 44.51
C PHE A 155 9.04 4.80 44.48
N ASN A 156 9.85 4.13 45.30
CA ASN A 156 11.31 4.22 45.18
C ASN A 156 11.77 3.80 43.77
N GLY A 157 12.71 4.54 43.19
CA GLY A 157 13.17 4.30 41.81
C GLY A 157 12.21 4.81 40.71
N VAL A 158 11.17 5.57 41.07
CA VAL A 158 10.17 6.15 40.15
C VAL A 158 10.23 7.68 40.24
N ILE A 159 10.15 8.38 39.11
CA ILE A 159 10.01 9.84 39.07
C ILE A 159 8.64 10.23 39.63
N GLN A 160 8.61 11.14 40.60
CA GLN A 160 7.36 11.55 41.25
C GLN A 160 7.00 12.97 40.83
N ILE A 161 5.84 13.14 40.21
CA ILE A 161 5.39 14.40 39.59
C ILE A 161 4.02 14.77 40.18
N PRO A 162 3.93 15.77 41.08
CA PRO A 162 2.65 16.23 41.58
C PRO A 162 1.87 16.98 40.48
N PHE A 163 0.61 16.62 40.23
CA PHE A 163 -0.32 17.38 39.40
C PHE A 163 -1.13 18.32 40.28
N ASN A 164 -1.00 19.64 40.05
CA ASN A 164 -1.81 20.64 40.75
C ASN A 164 -3.06 21.00 39.93
N HIS A 165 -4.21 20.45 40.32
CA HIS A 165 -5.46 20.63 39.60
C HIS A 165 -5.98 22.07 39.57
N ASP A 166 -5.61 22.92 40.54
CA ASP A 166 -6.01 24.33 40.60
C ASP A 166 -5.49 25.15 39.40
N GLN A 167 -4.42 24.68 38.76
CA GLN A 167 -3.87 25.30 37.54
C GLN A 167 -4.76 25.06 36.31
N VAL A 168 -5.75 24.17 36.42
CA VAL A 168 -6.69 23.79 35.36
C VAL A 168 -8.09 24.26 35.73
N ALA A 169 -8.60 23.79 36.87
CA ALA A 169 -9.87 24.18 37.47
C ALA A 169 -9.77 23.99 38.98
N LYS A 170 -10.03 25.04 39.75
CA LYS A 170 -9.90 25.00 41.21
C LYS A 170 -11.02 24.18 41.84
N TYR A 171 -10.70 23.44 42.91
CA TYR A 171 -11.72 22.77 43.70
C TYR A 171 -12.81 23.76 44.15
N THR A 172 -14.07 23.45 43.86
CA THR A 172 -15.25 24.23 44.27
C THR A 172 -16.40 23.28 44.58
N GLN A 173 -17.25 23.65 45.55
CA GLN A 173 -18.52 22.99 45.80
C GLN A 173 -19.67 23.80 45.19
N GLY A 174 -20.59 23.13 44.49
CA GLY A 174 -21.75 23.77 43.87
C GLY A 174 -21.68 23.72 42.35
N ASP A 175 -21.88 24.87 41.70
CA ASP A 175 -21.84 24.98 40.24
C ASP A 175 -20.41 25.23 39.74
N ARG A 176 -20.21 24.96 38.45
CA ARG A 176 -18.94 25.20 37.75
C ARG A 176 -18.61 26.69 37.67
N ASP A 177 -17.33 27.04 37.86
CA ASP A 177 -16.80 28.38 37.60
C ASP A 177 -16.19 28.45 36.17
N PRO A 178 -16.81 29.16 35.21
CA PRO A 178 -16.29 29.29 33.85
C PRO A 178 -15.05 30.19 33.76
N SER A 179 -14.64 30.86 34.85
CA SER A 179 -13.44 31.71 34.86
C SER A 179 -12.14 30.93 35.00
N TYR A 180 -12.16 29.63 35.27
CA TYR A 180 -10.94 28.85 35.45
C TYR A 180 -10.16 28.61 34.15
N PRO A 181 -8.82 28.43 34.22
CA PRO A 181 -7.96 28.41 33.05
C PRO A 181 -8.41 27.48 31.92
N PHE A 182 -8.89 26.27 32.24
CA PHE A 182 -9.39 25.34 31.23
C PHE A 182 -10.62 25.88 30.48
N PHE A 183 -11.57 26.49 31.18
CA PHE A 183 -12.78 27.04 30.56
C PHE A 183 -12.51 28.36 29.83
N GLN A 184 -11.47 29.11 30.24
CA GLN A 184 -10.99 30.23 29.44
C GLN A 184 -10.30 29.76 28.16
N LEU A 185 -9.61 28.62 28.21
CA LEU A 185 -8.96 27.99 27.06
C LEU A 185 -10.01 27.42 26.08
N TYR A 186 -11.13 26.91 26.60
CA TYR A 186 -12.25 26.34 25.83
C TYR A 186 -13.61 26.97 26.20
N PRO A 187 -13.88 28.23 25.82
CA PRO A 187 -15.09 28.96 26.23
C PRO A 187 -16.38 28.36 25.65
N ASN A 188 -16.28 27.63 24.53
CA ASN A 188 -17.40 26.94 23.89
C ASN A 188 -17.88 25.70 24.65
N LEU A 189 -17.07 25.12 25.53
CA LEU A 189 -17.44 23.97 26.36
C LEU A 189 -18.23 24.42 27.59
N THR A 190 -19.42 24.95 27.36
CA THR A 190 -20.25 25.61 28.39
C THR A 190 -20.83 24.67 29.43
N SER A 191 -20.92 23.37 29.13
CA SER A 191 -21.54 22.36 30.00
C SER A 191 -20.56 21.45 30.73
N ASN A 192 -19.28 21.40 30.32
CA ASN A 192 -18.28 20.49 30.86
C ASN A 192 -18.08 20.63 32.37
N GLY A 193 -17.92 19.50 33.06
CA GLY A 193 -17.52 19.43 34.46
C GLY A 193 -15.99 19.35 34.66
N TYR A 194 -15.54 19.48 35.90
CA TYR A 194 -14.12 19.46 36.22
C TYR A 194 -13.43 18.11 35.95
N TYR A 195 -14.11 16.96 35.97
CA TYR A 195 -13.45 15.69 35.64
C TYR A 195 -13.03 15.59 34.17
N SER A 196 -13.74 16.25 33.25
CA SER A 196 -13.30 16.41 31.86
C SER A 196 -12.06 17.32 31.79
N ALA A 197 -12.09 18.46 32.49
CA ALA A 197 -11.00 19.43 32.52
C ALA A 197 -9.71 18.88 33.16
N TRP A 198 -9.82 18.24 34.33
CA TRP A 198 -8.68 17.68 35.06
C TRP A 198 -8.04 16.51 34.31
N ALA A 199 -8.84 15.61 33.75
CA ALA A 199 -8.32 14.53 32.90
C ALA A 199 -7.57 15.12 31.70
N TRP A 200 -8.10 16.18 31.07
CA TRP A 200 -7.40 16.90 30.00
C TRP A 200 -6.06 17.46 30.49
N GLY A 201 -6.04 18.14 31.64
CA GLY A 201 -4.83 18.73 32.21
C GLY A 201 -3.74 17.70 32.51
N ILE A 202 -4.14 16.52 32.99
CA ILE A 202 -3.21 15.40 33.23
C ILE A 202 -2.65 14.87 31.91
N SER A 203 -3.47 14.74 30.85
CA SER A 203 -2.98 14.40 29.50
C SER A 203 -1.97 15.41 28.98
N ARG A 204 -2.17 16.71 29.25
CA ARG A 204 -1.21 17.77 28.87
C ARG A 204 0.09 17.69 29.69
N LEU A 205 0.01 17.31 30.97
CA LEU A 205 1.21 17.06 31.76
C LEU A 205 2.01 15.87 31.19
N ILE A 206 1.33 14.80 30.75
CA ILE A 206 1.96 13.67 30.05
C ILE A 206 2.62 14.12 28.74
N ASP A 207 1.93 14.93 27.93
CA ASP A 207 2.52 15.53 26.72
C ASP A 207 3.80 16.32 27.05
N GLY A 208 3.81 17.05 28.17
CA GLY A 208 4.98 17.76 28.64
C GLY A 208 6.14 16.84 29.04
N ILE A 209 5.85 15.74 29.74
CA ILE A 209 6.83 14.71 30.10
C ILE A 209 7.47 14.10 28.85
N GLU A 210 6.67 13.82 27.81
CA GLU A 210 7.18 13.33 26.51
C GLU A 210 8.10 14.36 25.85
N LEU A 211 7.72 15.63 25.82
CA LEU A 211 8.51 16.71 25.22
C LEU A 211 9.87 16.93 25.90
N VAL A 212 9.96 16.68 27.22
CA VAL A 212 11.23 16.77 27.97
C VAL A 212 11.78 15.40 28.39
N GLN A 213 11.32 14.32 27.75
CA GLN A 213 11.59 12.95 28.18
C GLN A 213 13.09 12.67 28.36
N ALA A 214 13.91 13.15 27.43
CA ALA A 214 15.36 12.98 27.48
C ALA A 214 16.00 13.69 28.69
N GLN A 215 15.45 14.83 29.12
CA GLN A 215 15.96 15.58 30.27
C GLN A 215 15.57 14.92 31.59
N LEU A 216 14.37 14.31 31.64
CA LEU A 216 13.89 13.55 32.79
C LEU A 216 14.46 12.12 32.83
N ASN A 217 15.02 11.64 31.73
CA ASN A 217 15.34 10.22 31.52
C ASN A 217 14.14 9.32 31.89
N ALA A 218 12.94 9.74 31.46
CA ALA A 218 11.68 9.10 31.81
C ALA A 218 11.35 7.95 30.86
N ASP A 219 10.86 6.83 31.41
CA ASP A 219 10.19 5.77 30.66
C ASP A 219 8.70 6.12 30.53
N THR A 220 8.34 6.74 29.41
CA THR A 220 6.96 7.16 29.11
C THR A 220 6.01 5.98 28.88
N LYS A 221 6.53 4.75 28.72
CA LYS A 221 5.71 3.53 28.67
C LYS A 221 5.32 3.03 30.06
N ARG A 222 5.76 3.72 31.12
CA ARG A 222 5.61 3.35 32.53
C ARG A 222 5.15 4.53 33.37
N ILE A 223 4.05 5.14 32.94
CA ILE A 223 3.40 6.23 33.68
C ILE A 223 2.28 5.65 34.54
N ALA A 224 2.30 5.95 35.83
CA ALA A 224 1.20 5.74 36.74
C ALA A 224 0.49 7.05 37.09
N VAL A 225 -0.80 6.96 37.40
CA VAL A 225 -1.55 8.05 38.04
C VAL A 225 -2.17 7.56 39.35
N THR A 226 -2.19 8.43 40.37
CA THR A 226 -2.80 8.10 41.66
C THR A 226 -3.35 9.33 42.39
N GLY A 227 -4.41 9.14 43.15
CA GLY A 227 -5.03 10.16 43.99
C GLY A 227 -6.02 9.55 44.98
N CYS A 228 -6.37 10.32 46.01
CA CYS A 228 -7.37 9.92 47.01
C CYS A 228 -8.66 10.76 46.94
N SER A 229 -9.82 10.18 47.26
CA SER A 229 -11.11 10.89 47.34
C SER A 229 -11.51 11.48 45.99
N TYR A 230 -11.91 12.76 45.93
CA TYR A 230 -12.17 13.47 44.68
C TYR A 230 -10.97 13.42 43.71
N ALA A 231 -9.74 13.37 44.23
CA ALA A 231 -8.53 13.23 43.45
C ALA A 231 -8.27 11.77 43.01
N GLY A 232 -8.86 10.80 43.70
CA GLY A 232 -8.94 9.41 43.26
C GLY A 232 -9.89 9.25 42.08
N LYS A 233 -11.01 9.99 42.08
CA LYS A 233 -11.89 10.12 40.90
C LYS A 233 -11.12 10.75 39.73
N MET A 234 -10.34 11.83 39.97
CA MET A 234 -9.47 12.42 38.94
C MET A 234 -8.49 11.41 38.33
N ALA A 235 -7.81 10.63 39.18
CA ALA A 235 -6.88 9.60 38.73
C ALA A 235 -7.58 8.53 37.87
N LEU A 236 -8.80 8.13 38.26
CA LEU A 236 -9.60 7.19 37.49
C LEU A 236 -9.98 7.76 36.11
N PHE A 237 -10.51 8.98 36.04
CA PHE A 237 -10.84 9.63 34.77
C PHE A 237 -9.61 9.85 33.89
N ALA A 238 -8.48 10.26 34.46
CA ALA A 238 -7.22 10.36 33.72
C ALA A 238 -6.82 9.01 33.12
N GLY A 239 -6.83 7.95 33.95
CA GLY A 239 -6.58 6.59 33.53
C GLY A 239 -7.48 6.16 32.38
N ALA A 240 -8.80 6.39 32.48
CA ALA A 240 -9.77 6.00 31.46
C ALA A 240 -9.62 6.79 30.15
N PHE A 241 -9.32 8.09 30.22
CA PHE A 241 -9.30 8.98 29.06
C PHE A 241 -7.92 9.21 28.44
N ASP A 242 -6.86 8.64 29.01
CA ASP A 242 -5.51 8.67 28.42
C ASP A 242 -4.87 7.29 28.40
N GLU A 243 -4.80 6.72 27.21
CA GLU A 243 -4.30 5.36 26.97
C GLU A 243 -2.78 5.20 27.14
N ARG A 244 -2.06 6.30 27.41
CA ARG A 244 -0.61 6.30 27.72
C ARG A 244 -0.30 6.01 29.19
N ILE A 245 -1.32 5.93 30.05
CA ILE A 245 -1.15 5.60 31.47
C ILE A 245 -1.12 4.07 31.64
N ALA A 246 0.02 3.52 32.04
CA ALA A 246 0.22 2.09 32.24
C ALA A 246 -0.46 1.55 33.51
N LEU A 247 -0.51 2.35 34.59
CA LEU A 247 -1.09 1.98 35.88
C LEU A 247 -1.95 3.10 36.48
N THR A 248 -3.21 2.81 36.76
CA THR A 248 -4.11 3.71 37.50
C THR A 248 -4.32 3.18 38.90
N ILE A 249 -4.14 4.01 39.93
CA ILE A 249 -4.47 3.67 41.31
C ILE A 249 -5.51 4.66 41.84
N ALA A 250 -6.76 4.20 41.98
CA ALA A 250 -7.85 5.02 42.48
C ALA A 250 -8.06 4.72 43.97
N GLN A 251 -7.60 5.62 44.85
CA GLN A 251 -7.74 5.46 46.30
C GLN A 251 -9.02 6.15 46.80
N GLU A 252 -9.87 5.41 47.49
CA GLU A 252 -11.05 5.90 48.23
C GLU A 252 -11.92 6.85 47.39
N SER A 253 -12.10 6.53 46.11
CA SER A 253 -12.71 7.46 45.14
C SER A 253 -14.24 7.54 45.25
N GLY A 254 -14.92 6.51 45.74
CA GLY A 254 -16.36 6.51 46.04
C GLY A 254 -17.31 6.87 44.88
N GLY A 255 -18.43 7.54 45.21
CA GLY A 255 -19.51 7.92 44.26
C GLY A 255 -19.02 8.84 43.14
N GLY A 256 -19.28 8.53 41.87
CA GLY A 256 -18.69 9.28 40.75
C GLY A 256 -17.21 8.98 40.49
N GLY A 257 -16.64 8.02 41.22
CA GLY A 257 -15.36 7.39 40.96
C GLY A 257 -15.60 5.94 40.55
N VAL A 258 -15.31 5.00 41.43
CA VAL A 258 -15.45 3.56 41.14
C VAL A 258 -16.87 3.02 41.32
N ASN A 259 -17.73 3.72 42.06
CA ASN A 259 -19.09 3.28 42.34
C ASN A 259 -20.00 3.37 41.11
N ALA A 260 -20.82 2.36 40.89
CA ALA A 260 -21.86 2.41 39.87
C ALA A 260 -23.04 3.27 40.34
N TRP A 261 -23.50 4.18 39.48
CA TRP A 261 -24.64 5.07 39.76
C TRP A 261 -25.91 4.28 40.07
N ARG A 262 -26.23 3.25 39.28
CA ARG A 262 -27.41 2.39 39.51
C ARG A 262 -27.39 1.72 40.87
N VAL A 263 -26.21 1.27 41.30
CA VAL A 263 -26.06 0.51 42.54
C VAL A 263 -26.14 1.47 43.74
N SER A 264 -25.50 2.64 43.65
CA SER A 264 -25.56 3.68 44.68
C SER A 264 -26.98 4.21 44.92
N GLU A 265 -27.85 4.20 43.91
CA GLU A 265 -29.28 4.53 44.10
C GLU A 265 -30.03 3.54 45.01
N THR A 266 -29.49 2.33 45.19
CA THR A 266 -30.10 1.27 46.01
C THR A 266 -29.51 1.14 47.42
N ILE A 267 -28.46 1.91 47.74
CA ILE A 267 -27.69 1.77 48.98
C ILE A 267 -27.74 3.08 49.78
N GLY A 268 -28.26 3.00 51.01
CA GLY A 268 -28.11 3.97 52.11
C GLY A 268 -27.92 5.46 51.79
N ASN A 269 -27.14 6.15 52.63
CA ASN A 269 -26.79 7.57 52.46
C ASN A 269 -25.38 7.72 51.86
N VAL A 270 -25.21 7.20 50.65
CA VAL A 270 -23.94 7.25 49.90
C VAL A 270 -23.94 8.39 48.88
N GLU A 271 -22.76 8.73 48.35
CA GLU A 271 -22.66 9.64 47.20
C GLU A 271 -23.26 8.99 45.92
N LYS A 272 -24.23 9.68 45.33
CA LYS A 272 -24.96 9.29 44.11
C LYS A 272 -25.35 10.53 43.30
N ILE A 273 -25.97 10.34 42.14
CA ILE A 273 -26.29 11.45 41.21
C ILE A 273 -27.07 12.58 41.91
N SER A 274 -28.02 12.26 42.79
CA SER A 274 -28.86 13.27 43.46
C SER A 274 -28.12 14.15 44.49
N ASN A 275 -26.96 13.72 44.99
CA ASN A 275 -26.24 14.37 46.10
C ASN A 275 -24.71 14.44 45.88
N THR A 276 -24.25 14.36 44.64
CA THR A 276 -22.84 14.64 44.27
C THR A 276 -22.60 16.13 44.04
N ASN A 277 -21.35 16.51 43.77
CA ASN A 277 -20.97 17.88 43.47
C ASN A 277 -20.98 18.13 41.95
N TYR A 278 -21.87 19.00 41.50
CA TYR A 278 -22.15 19.22 40.09
C TYR A 278 -21.15 20.13 39.38
N ALA A 279 -20.20 20.74 40.09
CA ALA A 279 -19.04 21.37 39.47
C ALA A 279 -18.12 20.32 38.84
N TRP A 280 -18.11 19.08 39.35
CA TRP A 280 -17.28 18.01 38.85
C TRP A 280 -17.82 17.34 37.58
N PHE A 281 -19.14 17.40 37.38
CA PHE A 281 -19.89 16.79 36.29
C PHE A 281 -20.64 17.85 35.46
N MET A 282 -21.38 17.44 34.44
CA MET A 282 -22.30 18.34 33.72
C MET A 282 -23.56 18.59 34.55
N GLN A 283 -24.11 19.80 34.48
CA GLN A 283 -25.39 20.10 35.12
C GLN A 283 -26.54 19.23 34.57
N SER A 284 -26.45 18.83 33.30
CA SER A 284 -27.40 17.92 32.66
C SER A 284 -27.46 16.54 33.31
N LEU A 285 -26.37 16.07 33.94
CA LEU A 285 -26.36 14.81 34.68
C LEU A 285 -27.41 14.84 35.80
N LYS A 286 -27.42 15.94 36.55
CA LYS A 286 -28.42 16.20 37.59
C LYS A 286 -29.82 16.25 37.01
N THR A 287 -30.05 17.12 36.04
CA THR A 287 -31.41 17.42 35.58
C THR A 287 -32.08 16.23 34.91
N ASN A 288 -31.28 15.35 34.28
CA ASN A 288 -31.81 14.26 33.46
C ASN A 288 -31.79 12.90 34.15
N PHE A 289 -30.86 12.65 35.10
CA PHE A 289 -30.59 11.30 35.61
C PHE A 289 -30.67 11.13 37.13
N GLN A 290 -30.97 12.19 37.90
CA GLN A 290 -31.21 12.07 39.34
C GLN A 290 -32.51 11.31 39.69
N ASN A 291 -32.69 10.99 40.97
CA ASN A 291 -33.92 10.39 41.53
C ASN A 291 -34.26 9.04 40.91
N GLY A 292 -33.28 8.14 40.79
CA GLY A 292 -33.47 6.80 40.24
C GLY A 292 -33.49 6.72 38.72
N ASN A 293 -33.29 7.83 38.00
CA ASN A 293 -33.16 7.82 36.54
C ASN A 293 -31.77 7.39 36.04
N ALA A 294 -30.84 7.04 36.93
CA ALA A 294 -29.55 6.44 36.58
C ALA A 294 -29.70 5.22 35.65
N VAL A 295 -30.83 4.51 35.73
CA VAL A 295 -31.17 3.39 34.83
C VAL A 295 -31.22 3.75 33.35
N LYS A 296 -31.38 5.04 33.00
CA LYS A 296 -31.42 5.52 31.61
C LYS A 296 -30.04 5.81 31.01
N LEU A 297 -28.99 5.91 31.83
CA LEU A 297 -27.64 6.14 31.30
C LEU A 297 -27.22 4.94 30.44
N PRO A 298 -26.69 5.10 29.22
CA PRO A 298 -26.31 3.96 28.40
C PRO A 298 -25.07 3.22 28.91
N TYR A 299 -24.37 3.79 29.90
CA TYR A 299 -23.20 3.23 30.57
C TYR A 299 -23.38 3.24 32.10
N ASP A 300 -22.40 2.69 32.82
CA ASP A 300 -22.17 2.93 34.25
C ASP A 300 -20.66 2.91 34.59
N HIS A 301 -20.26 3.19 35.84
CA HIS A 301 -18.83 3.38 36.18
C HIS A 301 -17.98 2.11 36.17
N HIS A 302 -18.58 0.92 36.07
CA HIS A 302 -17.83 -0.30 35.75
C HIS A 302 -17.25 -0.23 34.33
N GLU A 303 -17.93 0.46 33.40
CA GLU A 303 -17.43 0.74 32.06
C GLU A 303 -16.42 1.88 32.01
N LEU A 304 -16.56 2.91 32.87
CA LEU A 304 -15.49 3.91 33.08
C LEU A 304 -14.19 3.23 33.52
N MET A 305 -14.27 2.30 34.49
CA MET A 305 -13.12 1.47 34.86
C MET A 305 -12.65 0.63 33.67
N ALA A 306 -13.56 -0.04 32.98
CA ALA A 306 -13.22 -0.90 31.83
C ALA A 306 -12.46 -0.16 30.72
N MET A 307 -12.69 1.14 30.49
CA MET A 307 -11.90 1.93 29.54
C MET A 307 -10.38 1.93 29.82
N ILE A 308 -9.96 1.57 31.04
CA ILE A 308 -8.54 1.39 31.36
C ILE A 308 -8.02 0.09 30.76
N ALA A 309 -8.83 -0.96 30.63
CA ALA A 309 -8.42 -2.25 30.08
C ALA A 309 -7.90 -2.11 28.64
N PRO A 310 -6.80 -2.80 28.27
CA PRO A 310 -6.09 -3.82 29.03
C PRO A 310 -5.00 -3.29 29.96
N ARG A 311 -4.92 -1.98 30.21
CA ARG A 311 -3.90 -1.38 31.09
C ARG A 311 -4.23 -1.69 32.55
N ALA A 312 -3.31 -1.41 33.47
CA ALA A 312 -3.46 -1.84 34.84
C ALA A 312 -4.29 -0.86 35.69
N LEU A 313 -5.16 -1.39 36.55
CA LEU A 313 -5.98 -0.62 37.50
C LEU A 313 -5.99 -1.31 38.87
N LEU A 314 -5.67 -0.54 39.91
CA LEU A 314 -5.85 -0.91 41.31
C LEU A 314 -6.85 0.04 41.98
N VAL A 315 -7.92 -0.51 42.54
CA VAL A 315 -8.92 0.23 43.30
C VAL A 315 -8.69 0.00 44.80
N LEU A 316 -8.65 1.05 45.59
CA LEU A 316 -8.57 0.97 47.05
C LEU A 316 -9.78 1.70 47.65
N GLY A 317 -10.37 1.16 48.71
CA GLY A 317 -11.48 1.80 49.41
C GLY A 317 -11.46 1.55 50.91
N ASN A 318 -12.36 2.22 51.62
CA ASN A 318 -12.43 2.31 53.07
C ASN A 318 -13.90 2.19 53.56
N PRO A 319 -14.45 0.95 53.63
CA PRO A 319 -15.87 0.68 53.87
C PRO A 319 -16.53 1.35 55.08
N PRO A 320 -15.85 1.62 56.20
CA PRO A 320 -16.44 2.35 57.33
C PRO A 320 -16.92 3.77 57.01
N PHE A 321 -16.41 4.40 55.95
CA PHE A 321 -16.91 5.69 55.49
C PHE A 321 -18.13 5.49 54.59
N GLU A 322 -19.33 5.52 55.18
CA GLU A 322 -20.61 5.31 54.48
C GLU A 322 -20.72 6.12 53.18
N TRP A 323 -20.31 7.39 53.21
CA TRP A 323 -20.37 8.29 52.06
C TRP A 323 -19.62 7.77 50.82
N LEU A 324 -18.52 7.04 51.01
CA LEU A 324 -17.76 6.44 49.91
C LEU A 324 -18.55 5.36 49.19
N GLY A 325 -19.55 4.73 49.82
CA GLY A 325 -20.42 3.76 49.18
C GLY A 325 -19.68 2.56 48.60
N ASP A 326 -18.59 2.12 49.22
CA ASP A 326 -17.69 1.07 48.70
C ASP A 326 -18.38 -0.27 48.41
N GLU A 327 -19.58 -0.52 48.95
CA GLU A 327 -20.41 -1.65 48.54
C GLU A 327 -20.80 -1.54 47.05
N SER A 328 -21.15 -0.34 46.58
CA SER A 328 -21.36 -0.03 45.16
C SER A 328 -20.05 -0.17 44.36
N GLY A 329 -18.95 0.34 44.91
CA GLY A 329 -17.61 0.19 44.33
C GLY A 329 -17.20 -1.26 44.18
N TYR A 330 -17.55 -2.13 45.12
CA TYR A 330 -17.33 -3.57 45.06
C TYR A 330 -18.11 -4.22 43.92
N VAL A 331 -19.40 -3.92 43.78
CA VAL A 331 -20.22 -4.43 42.66
C VAL A 331 -19.64 -3.99 41.32
N SER A 332 -19.30 -2.71 41.20
CA SER A 332 -18.72 -2.12 40.00
C SER A 332 -17.35 -2.72 39.67
N SER A 333 -16.49 -2.95 40.68
CA SER A 333 -15.18 -3.59 40.51
C SER A 333 -15.30 -5.04 40.04
N ARG A 334 -16.28 -5.79 40.58
CA ARG A 334 -16.58 -7.14 40.10
C ARG A 334 -17.08 -7.16 38.67
N ALA A 335 -17.92 -6.20 38.29
CA ALA A 335 -18.38 -6.04 36.91
C ALA A 335 -17.22 -5.70 35.96
N ALA A 336 -16.36 -4.77 36.34
CA ALA A 336 -15.18 -4.38 35.57
C ALA A 336 -14.16 -5.54 35.45
N GLN A 337 -13.95 -6.33 36.50
CA GLN A 337 -13.05 -7.49 36.50
C GLN A 337 -13.37 -8.51 35.39
N GLU A 338 -14.64 -8.67 35.01
CA GLU A 338 -15.05 -9.55 33.90
C GLU A 338 -14.46 -9.08 32.57
N VAL A 339 -14.25 -7.77 32.36
CA VAL A 339 -13.62 -7.23 31.15
C VAL A 339 -12.16 -7.67 31.06
N TRP A 340 -11.35 -7.46 32.10
CA TRP A 340 -9.95 -7.93 32.10
C TRP A 340 -9.84 -9.45 31.98
N THR A 341 -10.76 -10.19 32.57
CA THR A 341 -10.84 -11.65 32.45
C THR A 341 -11.13 -12.05 31.00
N THR A 342 -12.12 -11.41 30.38
CA THR A 342 -12.53 -11.66 28.98
C THR A 342 -11.42 -11.32 27.99
N LEU A 343 -10.66 -10.26 28.25
CA LEU A 343 -9.51 -9.86 27.44
C LEU A 343 -8.26 -10.71 27.72
N GLY A 344 -8.29 -11.66 28.66
CA GLY A 344 -7.17 -12.56 28.94
C GLY A 344 -6.01 -11.92 29.72
N VAL A 345 -6.27 -10.86 30.47
CA VAL A 345 -5.29 -10.16 31.33
C VAL A 345 -5.84 -9.89 32.74
N PRO A 346 -6.43 -10.89 33.43
CA PRO A 346 -7.09 -10.71 34.74
C PRO A 346 -6.13 -10.18 35.81
N GLU A 347 -4.82 -10.42 35.67
CA GLU A 347 -3.79 -9.96 36.62
C GLU A 347 -3.56 -8.44 36.60
N ARG A 348 -4.13 -7.71 35.64
CA ARG A 348 -3.98 -6.25 35.52
C ARG A 348 -5.07 -5.46 36.24
N PHE A 349 -6.06 -6.13 36.82
CA PHE A 349 -7.09 -5.47 37.62
C PHE A 349 -7.13 -6.04 39.04
N GLY A 350 -7.18 -5.16 40.03
CA GLY A 350 -7.32 -5.54 41.43
C GLY A 350 -8.10 -4.51 42.22
N PHE A 351 -8.72 -4.95 43.31
CA PHE A 351 -9.43 -4.07 44.24
C PHE A 351 -9.24 -4.50 45.70
N SER A 352 -9.20 -3.52 46.60
CA SER A 352 -9.04 -3.73 48.04
C SER A 352 -9.88 -2.73 48.83
N PHE A 353 -11.00 -3.19 49.39
CA PHE A 353 -11.89 -2.41 50.24
C PHE A 353 -11.64 -2.78 51.70
N ARG A 354 -10.62 -2.17 52.31
CA ARG A 354 -10.21 -2.43 53.70
C ARG A 354 -10.57 -1.23 54.57
N GLY A 355 -11.19 -1.48 55.72
CA GLY A 355 -11.50 -0.43 56.69
C GLY A 355 -10.45 -0.30 57.78
N GLY A 356 -10.75 0.53 58.78
CA GLY A 356 -9.99 0.60 60.02
C GLY A 356 -8.80 1.56 59.97
N HIS A 357 -8.84 2.55 59.08
CA HIS A 357 -7.85 3.61 58.96
C HIS A 357 -8.53 4.94 58.62
N ASP A 358 -7.83 6.04 58.90
CA ASP A 358 -8.31 7.38 58.54
C ASP A 358 -8.47 7.52 57.02
N HIS A 359 -9.40 8.40 56.61
CA HIS A 359 -9.64 8.71 55.21
C HIS A 359 -8.36 9.18 54.52
N CYS A 360 -8.07 8.63 53.34
CA CYS A 360 -6.84 8.86 52.57
C CYS A 360 -5.53 8.37 53.19
N SER A 361 -5.57 7.67 54.32
CA SER A 361 -4.41 6.95 54.85
C SER A 361 -4.35 5.56 54.23
N LEU A 362 -3.17 5.08 53.85
CA LEU A 362 -3.01 3.69 53.39
C LEU A 362 -2.72 2.79 54.59
N PRO A 363 -3.55 1.77 54.90
CA PRO A 363 -3.26 0.84 55.98
C PRO A 363 -2.02 0.00 55.63
N SER A 364 -1.21 -0.33 56.62
CA SER A 364 0.05 -1.09 56.42
C SER A 364 -0.15 -2.42 55.68
N ALA A 365 -1.30 -3.07 55.88
CA ALA A 365 -1.69 -4.30 55.19
C ALA A 365 -1.84 -4.12 53.66
N SER A 366 -2.12 -2.90 53.18
CA SER A 366 -2.26 -2.57 51.75
C SER A 366 -0.97 -2.09 51.10
N ASN A 367 0.12 -1.90 51.86
CA ASN A 367 1.43 -1.58 51.28
C ASN A 367 1.89 -2.65 50.29
N ALA A 368 1.70 -3.92 50.62
CA ALA A 368 2.09 -5.04 49.75
C ALA A 368 1.25 -5.09 48.46
N GLU A 369 -0.03 -4.73 48.54
CA GLU A 369 -0.97 -4.71 47.41
C GLU A 369 -0.56 -3.62 46.40
N VAL A 370 -0.29 -2.41 46.88
CA VAL A 370 0.21 -1.31 46.04
C VAL A 370 1.60 -1.63 45.47
N THR A 371 2.51 -2.16 46.31
CA THR A 371 3.86 -2.53 45.88
C THR A 371 3.82 -3.57 44.75
N ALA A 372 2.94 -4.57 44.83
CA ALA A 372 2.81 -5.57 43.79
C ALA A 372 2.43 -4.97 42.42
N PHE A 373 1.49 -4.03 42.38
CA PHE A 373 1.11 -3.35 41.13
C PHE A 373 2.23 -2.44 40.60
N VAL A 374 2.89 -1.68 41.49
CA VAL A 374 4.02 -0.83 41.11
C VAL A 374 5.17 -1.69 40.56
N ASP A 375 5.52 -2.78 41.25
CA ASP A 375 6.59 -3.68 40.82
C ASP A 375 6.28 -4.32 39.47
N LYS A 376 5.06 -4.83 39.29
CA LYS A 376 4.67 -5.51 38.05
C LYS A 376 4.61 -4.56 36.86
N PHE A 377 3.90 -3.44 37.02
CA PHE A 377 3.54 -2.58 35.90
C PHE A 377 4.49 -1.41 35.67
N LEU A 378 5.19 -0.94 36.70
CA LEU A 378 6.22 0.10 36.55
C LEU A 378 7.64 -0.48 36.52
N ARG A 379 7.94 -1.52 37.31
CA ARG A 379 9.30 -2.07 37.45
C ARG A 379 9.55 -3.41 36.75
N ASN A 380 8.59 -3.91 35.96
CA ASN A 380 8.74 -5.17 35.21
C ASN A 380 8.95 -6.45 36.04
N SER A 381 8.51 -6.47 37.30
CA SER A 381 8.57 -7.69 38.10
C SER A 381 7.68 -8.79 37.51
N THR A 382 8.29 -9.91 37.14
CA THR A 382 7.59 -11.11 36.64
C THR A 382 7.01 -11.96 37.77
N THR A 383 7.45 -11.74 39.02
CA THR A 383 7.06 -12.53 40.20
C THR A 383 6.05 -11.83 41.10
N ALA A 384 5.80 -10.53 40.89
CA ALA A 384 4.81 -9.77 41.66
C ALA A 384 3.39 -10.34 41.46
N ASN A 385 2.71 -10.64 42.57
CA ASN A 385 1.35 -11.16 42.59
C ASN A 385 0.34 -10.02 42.73
N THR A 386 -0.39 -9.74 41.65
CA THR A 386 -1.39 -8.68 41.55
C THR A 386 -2.83 -9.18 41.65
N ASN A 387 -3.04 -10.46 42.01
CA ASN A 387 -4.39 -11.00 42.23
C ASN A 387 -4.98 -10.52 43.56
N ILE A 388 -5.47 -9.29 43.58
CA ILE A 388 -6.00 -8.60 44.77
C ILE A 388 -7.52 -8.41 44.61
N ALA A 389 -8.30 -9.01 45.50
CA ALA A 389 -9.76 -8.93 45.52
C ALA A 389 -10.30 -8.94 46.96
N VAL A 390 -9.95 -7.92 47.73
CA VAL A 390 -10.27 -7.81 49.17
C VAL A 390 -11.53 -6.98 49.37
N HIS A 391 -12.46 -7.44 50.20
CA HIS A 391 -13.67 -6.68 50.57
C HIS A 391 -14.31 -7.14 51.89
N SER A 392 -15.17 -6.30 52.46
CA SER A 392 -15.94 -6.57 53.69
C SER A 392 -17.45 -6.71 53.43
N PHE A 393 -17.83 -7.11 52.22
CA PHE A 393 -19.23 -7.15 51.74
C PHE A 393 -19.70 -8.58 51.41
N PRO A 394 -19.81 -9.49 52.38
CA PRO A 394 -20.14 -10.90 52.13
C PRO A 394 -21.59 -11.13 51.68
N ASN A 395 -22.49 -10.18 51.98
CA ASN A 395 -23.93 -10.29 51.69
C ASN A 395 -24.35 -9.57 50.39
N THR A 396 -23.43 -8.87 49.74
CA THR A 396 -23.71 -8.10 48.53
C THR A 396 -23.67 -9.02 47.31
N ASP A 397 -24.85 -9.36 46.78
CA ASP A 397 -24.95 -10.13 45.54
C ASP A 397 -24.65 -9.23 44.33
N TYR A 398 -23.39 -9.21 43.91
CA TYR A 398 -22.98 -8.50 42.70
C TYR A 398 -23.47 -9.19 41.41
N ASN A 399 -23.72 -10.51 41.44
CA ASN A 399 -24.10 -11.26 40.24
C ASN A 399 -25.45 -10.82 39.69
N LYS A 400 -26.38 -10.43 40.57
CA LYS A 400 -27.70 -9.91 40.15
C LYS A 400 -27.58 -8.77 39.13
N TRP A 401 -26.55 -7.94 39.25
CA TRP A 401 -26.34 -6.76 38.42
C TRP A 401 -25.75 -7.05 37.04
N ILE A 402 -25.10 -8.20 36.86
CA ILE A 402 -24.32 -8.53 35.66
C ILE A 402 -24.72 -9.88 35.02
N ALA A 403 -25.69 -10.58 35.59
CA ALA A 403 -26.06 -11.95 35.22
C ALA A 403 -26.37 -12.15 33.72
N ALA A 404 -26.81 -11.10 33.02
CA ALA A 404 -27.15 -11.16 31.60
C ALA A 404 -25.93 -11.29 30.66
N TRP A 405 -24.75 -10.89 31.13
CA TRP A 405 -23.53 -10.82 30.31
C TRP A 405 -22.28 -11.39 30.99
N LYS A 406 -22.36 -11.72 32.28
CA LYS A 406 -21.29 -12.39 33.02
C LYS A 406 -20.87 -13.70 32.35
N GLY A 407 -19.56 -13.96 32.31
CA GLY A 407 -19.01 -15.15 31.67
C GLY A 407 -19.02 -15.08 30.15
N TYR A 408 -19.27 -13.90 29.57
CA TYR A 408 -18.94 -13.66 28.18
C TYR A 408 -17.44 -13.95 27.98
N VAL A 409 -17.15 -14.76 26.97
CA VAL A 409 -15.79 -14.97 26.49
C VAL A 409 -15.76 -14.45 25.08
N LEU A 410 -14.68 -13.77 24.70
CA LEU A 410 -14.48 -13.47 23.29
C LEU A 410 -14.60 -14.79 22.51
N PRO A 411 -15.25 -14.79 21.33
CA PRO A 411 -15.17 -15.92 20.42
C PRO A 411 -13.71 -16.35 20.30
N PRO A 412 -13.41 -17.66 20.23
CA PRO A 412 -12.04 -18.13 20.14
C PRO A 412 -11.33 -17.32 19.07
N VAL A 413 -10.33 -16.53 19.48
CA VAL A 413 -9.45 -15.87 18.50
C VAL A 413 -8.95 -17.01 17.65
N ASN A 414 -9.22 -16.94 16.35
CA ASN A 414 -8.68 -17.93 15.48
C ASN A 414 -7.15 -17.76 15.51
N THR A 415 -6.47 -18.54 16.34
CA THR A 415 -5.02 -18.44 16.58
C THR A 415 -4.22 -18.73 15.33
N ASN A 416 -4.89 -19.18 14.28
CA ASN A 416 -4.40 -19.47 12.97
C ASN A 416 -4.49 -18.27 12.00
N SER A 417 -5.07 -17.15 12.41
CA SER A 417 -5.13 -15.92 11.60
C SER A 417 -3.74 -15.34 11.32
N PRO A 418 -3.48 -14.89 10.08
CA PRO A 418 -2.19 -14.34 9.69
C PRO A 418 -1.90 -13.01 10.40
N ALA A 419 -0.63 -12.74 10.71
CA ALA A 419 -0.18 -11.44 11.19
C ALA A 419 0.02 -10.49 9.99
N VAL A 420 -0.55 -9.28 10.03
CA VAL A 420 -0.55 -8.35 8.89
C VAL A 420 -0.11 -6.95 9.32
N THR A 421 0.76 -6.32 8.53
CA THR A 421 1.25 -4.95 8.78
C THR A 421 1.35 -4.20 7.46
N VAL A 422 0.82 -2.98 7.39
CA VAL A 422 1.09 -2.06 6.27
C VAL A 422 2.49 -1.49 6.44
N THR A 423 3.35 -1.70 5.45
CA THR A 423 4.77 -1.29 5.47
C THR A 423 5.04 0.00 4.69
N ALA A 424 4.18 0.35 3.75
CA ALA A 424 4.16 1.66 3.11
C ALA A 424 2.73 1.97 2.64
N PRO A 425 2.33 3.25 2.54
CA PRO A 425 3.10 4.42 2.95
C PRO A 425 3.26 4.54 4.47
N ALA A 426 4.16 5.43 4.94
CA ALA A 426 4.26 5.73 6.36
C ALA A 426 2.99 6.44 6.86
N THR A 427 2.66 6.30 8.14
CA THR A 427 1.53 7.04 8.71
C THR A 427 1.76 8.54 8.59
N ASN A 428 0.71 9.28 8.21
CA ASN A 428 0.69 10.69 7.85
C ASN A 428 1.49 11.09 6.60
N ALA A 429 1.83 10.13 5.73
CA ALA A 429 2.37 10.47 4.40
C ALA A 429 1.37 11.35 3.62
N SER A 430 1.90 12.28 2.84
CA SER A 430 1.10 13.19 1.99
C SER A 430 1.37 12.96 0.51
N TYR A 431 0.32 13.05 -0.29
CA TYR A 431 0.34 12.89 -1.74
C TYR A 431 -0.46 14.02 -2.39
N ALA A 432 -0.11 14.39 -3.62
CA ALA A 432 -1.00 15.22 -4.43
C ALA A 432 -2.13 14.36 -5.03
N GLU A 433 -3.30 14.95 -5.21
CA GLU A 433 -4.43 14.33 -5.92
C GLU A 433 -3.99 13.87 -7.30
N GLY A 434 -4.29 12.61 -7.65
CA GLY A 434 -3.85 11.97 -8.88
C GLY A 434 -2.43 11.39 -8.85
N GLU A 435 -1.63 11.64 -7.81
CA GLU A 435 -0.38 10.88 -7.60
C GLU A 435 -0.73 9.44 -7.15
N PRO A 436 -0.16 8.40 -7.79
CA PRO A 436 -0.42 7.02 -7.41
C PRO A 436 0.15 6.72 -6.03
N ILE A 437 -0.70 6.23 -5.12
CA ILE A 437 -0.31 5.84 -3.76
C ILE A 437 -0.04 4.34 -3.74
N THR A 438 1.23 3.94 -3.64
CA THR A 438 1.61 2.53 -3.51
C THR A 438 1.54 2.10 -2.05
N ILE A 439 0.60 1.21 -1.76
CA ILE A 439 0.37 0.59 -0.46
C ILE A 439 1.04 -0.78 -0.47
N THR A 440 1.94 -1.04 0.46
CA THR A 440 2.59 -2.36 0.62
C THR A 440 2.26 -2.92 1.99
N ALA A 441 2.13 -4.24 2.07
CA ALA A 441 1.89 -4.93 3.34
C ALA A 441 2.74 -6.19 3.46
N THR A 442 3.08 -6.54 4.69
CA THR A 442 3.58 -7.87 5.05
C THR A 442 2.45 -8.68 5.67
N ALA A 443 2.33 -9.94 5.26
CA ALA A 443 1.38 -10.88 5.83
C ALA A 443 2.09 -12.22 6.09
N THR A 444 2.12 -12.63 7.35
CA THR A 444 2.77 -13.87 7.81
C THR A 444 1.70 -14.85 8.28
N PRO A 445 1.51 -15.99 7.59
CA PRO A 445 0.52 -16.98 7.99
C PRO A 445 0.94 -17.67 9.29
N LYS A 446 -0.03 -17.89 10.18
CA LYS A 446 0.17 -18.77 11.36
C LYS A 446 -0.16 -20.23 11.04
N THR A 447 -1.12 -20.48 10.14
CA THR A 447 -1.34 -21.77 9.48
C THR A 447 -1.80 -21.56 8.03
N GLY A 448 -1.60 -22.56 7.18
CA GLY A 448 -1.85 -22.45 5.75
C GLY A 448 -0.89 -21.48 5.06
N THR A 449 -1.22 -21.09 3.84
CA THR A 449 -0.52 -20.06 3.07
C THR A 449 -1.43 -18.86 2.92
N ILE A 450 -0.89 -17.64 2.86
CA ILE A 450 -1.69 -16.48 2.46
C ILE A 450 -2.21 -16.73 1.04
N THR A 451 -3.52 -16.65 0.84
CA THR A 451 -4.16 -16.74 -0.48
C THR A 451 -4.40 -15.36 -1.08
N GLN A 452 -4.63 -14.34 -0.23
CA GLN A 452 -4.91 -12.99 -0.67
C GLN A 452 -4.66 -11.98 0.46
N VAL A 453 -4.22 -10.77 0.10
CA VAL A 453 -4.22 -9.56 0.91
C VAL A 453 -5.13 -8.53 0.25
N GLU A 454 -6.09 -8.02 1.00
CA GLU A 454 -7.04 -7.00 0.60
C GLU A 454 -6.65 -5.66 1.26
N PHE A 455 -6.64 -4.58 0.50
CA PHE A 455 -6.32 -3.22 0.97
C PHE A 455 -7.59 -2.38 1.05
N TYR A 456 -7.83 -1.74 2.19
CA TYR A 456 -9.06 -0.99 2.46
C TYR A 456 -8.77 0.46 2.79
N GLN A 457 -9.68 1.36 2.40
CA GLN A 457 -9.84 2.70 2.96
C GLN A 457 -11.08 2.71 3.86
N GLY A 458 -10.91 2.83 5.17
CA GLY A 458 -12.00 2.60 6.12
C GLY A 458 -12.62 1.20 5.92
N THR A 459 -13.87 1.14 5.48
CA THR A 459 -14.57 -0.11 5.10
C THR A 459 -14.59 -0.39 3.60
N THR A 460 -14.16 0.56 2.77
CA THR A 460 -14.17 0.46 1.30
C THR A 460 -12.96 -0.35 0.82
N LEU A 461 -13.19 -1.43 0.07
CA LEU A 461 -12.12 -2.21 -0.56
C LEU A 461 -11.51 -1.40 -1.72
N LEU A 462 -10.21 -1.12 -1.64
CA LEU A 462 -9.46 -0.46 -2.71
C LEU A 462 -8.96 -1.47 -3.75
N GLY A 463 -8.45 -2.61 -3.29
CA GLY A 463 -7.98 -3.68 -4.16
C GLY A 463 -7.35 -4.85 -3.42
N THR A 464 -6.86 -5.84 -4.16
CA THR A 464 -6.37 -7.09 -3.60
C THR A 464 -5.12 -7.59 -4.30
N ASP A 465 -4.24 -8.27 -3.59
CA ASP A 465 -3.05 -8.93 -4.10
C ASP A 465 -2.92 -10.35 -3.55
N ALA A 466 -2.72 -11.34 -4.41
CA ALA A 466 -2.61 -12.74 -4.05
C ALA A 466 -1.16 -13.23 -3.91
N ALA A 467 -0.16 -12.41 -4.26
CA ALA A 467 1.24 -12.82 -4.28
C ALA A 467 2.13 -11.85 -3.49
N ALA A 468 3.03 -12.38 -2.65
CA ALA A 468 4.02 -11.56 -1.98
C ALA A 468 5.13 -11.12 -2.96
N PRO A 469 5.68 -9.89 -2.86
CA PRO A 469 5.34 -8.85 -1.88
C PRO A 469 3.98 -8.19 -2.17
N TYR A 470 3.11 -8.16 -1.16
CA TYR A 470 1.74 -7.67 -1.34
C TYR A 470 1.73 -6.17 -1.54
N THR A 471 1.21 -5.73 -2.68
CA THR A 471 1.21 -4.34 -3.09
C THR A 471 -0.09 -3.97 -3.80
N PHE A 472 -0.54 -2.74 -3.58
CA PHE A 472 -1.66 -2.14 -4.32
C PHE A 472 -1.38 -0.68 -4.60
N THR A 473 -1.62 -0.24 -5.83
CA THR A 473 -1.44 1.16 -6.22
C THR A 473 -2.80 1.83 -6.39
N TRP A 474 -3.12 2.77 -5.50
CA TRP A 474 -4.30 3.61 -5.61
C TRP A 474 -4.01 4.79 -6.54
N ALA A 475 -4.40 4.69 -7.81
CA ALA A 475 -3.95 5.61 -8.87
C ALA A 475 -4.56 7.02 -8.81
N ASN A 476 -5.83 7.16 -8.41
CA ASN A 476 -6.57 8.43 -8.48
C ASN A 476 -7.32 8.69 -7.16
N ALA A 477 -6.59 8.73 -6.05
CA ALA A 477 -7.18 9.10 -4.77
C ALA A 477 -7.62 10.58 -4.81
N PRO A 478 -8.89 10.92 -4.53
CA PRO A 478 -9.33 12.31 -4.43
C PRO A 478 -8.64 13.04 -3.28
N ALA A 479 -8.61 14.38 -3.30
CA ALA A 479 -8.14 15.15 -2.14
C ALA A 479 -8.96 14.80 -0.87
N GLY A 480 -8.28 14.50 0.24
CA GLY A 480 -8.92 14.03 1.46
C GLY A 480 -7.96 13.32 2.42
N LYS A 481 -8.42 13.05 3.64
CA LYS A 481 -7.67 12.30 4.65
C LYS A 481 -8.23 10.88 4.74
N TYR A 482 -7.39 9.88 4.53
CA TYR A 482 -7.79 8.47 4.43
C TYR A 482 -7.11 7.61 5.50
N GLN A 483 -7.82 6.59 5.97
CA GLN A 483 -7.24 5.52 6.80
C GLN A 483 -7.15 4.23 6.01
N ILE A 484 -5.94 3.66 5.95
CA ILE A 484 -5.64 2.49 5.14
C ILE A 484 -5.34 1.29 6.06
N THR A 485 -5.94 0.15 5.76
CA THR A 485 -5.63 -1.14 6.38
C THR A 485 -5.36 -2.22 5.32
N ALA A 486 -4.66 -3.28 5.72
CA ALA A 486 -4.48 -4.48 4.91
C ALA A 486 -5.02 -5.70 5.67
N LYS A 487 -5.76 -6.57 4.99
CA LYS A 487 -6.35 -7.80 5.54
C LYS A 487 -5.88 -8.99 4.73
N ALA A 488 -5.22 -9.95 5.37
CA ALA A 488 -4.76 -11.17 4.73
C ALA A 488 -5.68 -12.34 5.05
N THR A 489 -5.97 -13.18 4.06
CA THR A 489 -6.71 -14.43 4.21
C THR A 489 -5.80 -15.60 3.85
N THR A 490 -5.91 -16.73 4.57
CA THR A 490 -5.14 -17.95 4.30
C THR A 490 -5.95 -19.02 3.59
N SER A 491 -5.27 -20.04 3.06
CA SER A 491 -5.87 -21.21 2.43
C SER A 491 -6.73 -22.06 3.37
N ALA A 492 -6.59 -21.86 4.69
CA ALA A 492 -7.45 -22.42 5.72
C ALA A 492 -8.63 -21.48 6.08
N SER A 493 -8.92 -20.49 5.24
CA SER A 493 -9.97 -19.47 5.43
C SER A 493 -9.83 -18.64 6.71
N HIS A 494 -8.61 -18.52 7.24
CA HIS A 494 -8.31 -17.66 8.38
C HIS A 494 -7.93 -16.25 7.93
N ALA A 495 -8.45 -15.21 8.58
CA ALA A 495 -8.20 -13.82 8.20
C ALA A 495 -7.61 -12.99 9.35
N GLY A 496 -6.68 -12.09 9.03
CA GLY A 496 -6.09 -11.12 9.96
C GLY A 496 -5.95 -9.75 9.31
N THR A 497 -6.09 -8.67 10.09
CA THR A 497 -6.06 -7.28 9.60
C THR A 497 -5.00 -6.48 10.33
N SER A 498 -4.32 -5.58 9.62
CA SER A 498 -3.30 -4.69 10.16
C SER A 498 -3.90 -3.57 11.03
N ALA A 499 -3.05 -2.89 11.79
CA ALA A 499 -3.38 -1.55 12.28
C ALA A 499 -3.63 -0.59 11.10
N ALA A 500 -4.46 0.43 11.33
CA ALA A 500 -4.72 1.48 10.35
C ALA A 500 -3.58 2.50 10.31
N ILE A 501 -3.18 2.91 9.11
CA ILE A 501 -2.31 4.07 8.89
C ILE A 501 -3.12 5.22 8.32
N THR A 502 -2.70 6.47 8.54
CA THR A 502 -3.35 7.66 7.96
C THR A 502 -2.56 8.15 6.75
N VAL A 503 -3.23 8.57 5.68
CA VAL A 503 -2.64 9.21 4.49
C VAL A 503 -3.43 10.48 4.16
N LEU A 504 -2.73 11.54 3.79
CA LEU A 504 -3.33 12.81 3.36
C LEU A 504 -3.14 13.00 1.86
N VAL A 505 -4.23 13.19 1.12
CA VAL A 505 -4.20 13.57 -0.29
C VAL A 505 -4.61 15.02 -0.41
N THR A 506 -3.82 15.81 -1.14
CA THR A 506 -3.91 17.28 -1.17
C THR A 506 -4.08 17.77 -2.59
N LYS A 507 -4.74 18.92 -2.79
CA LYS A 507 -4.84 19.50 -4.12
C LYS A 507 -3.52 20.19 -4.49
N ALA A 508 -2.93 19.84 -5.63
CA ALA A 508 -1.70 20.50 -6.07
C ALA A 508 -2.00 21.86 -6.72
N ILE A 509 -1.20 22.87 -6.35
CA ILE A 509 -1.08 24.14 -7.08
C ILE A 509 0.35 24.21 -7.60
N PHE A 510 0.52 24.15 -8.92
CA PHE A 510 1.84 24.07 -9.53
C PHE A 510 2.43 25.46 -9.81
N GLN A 511 3.76 25.51 -9.79
CA GLN A 511 4.48 26.72 -10.13
C GLN A 511 4.30 27.03 -11.62
N THR A 512 4.20 28.31 -11.99
CA THR A 512 4.12 28.78 -13.37
C THR A 512 5.42 29.42 -13.84
N GLY A 513 5.77 29.21 -15.11
CA GLY A 513 6.87 29.89 -15.78
C GLY A 513 6.47 31.21 -16.44
N THR A 514 5.18 31.50 -16.54
CA THR A 514 4.64 32.73 -17.14
C THR A 514 3.42 33.17 -16.34
N ALA A 515 3.48 34.38 -15.77
CA ALA A 515 2.37 34.95 -15.03
C ALA A 515 1.18 35.25 -15.97
N PRO A 516 -0.07 34.96 -15.56
CA PRO A 516 -1.25 35.36 -16.32
C PRO A 516 -1.41 36.89 -16.29
N ALA A 517 -2.08 37.43 -17.31
CA ALA A 517 -2.70 38.74 -17.22
C ALA A 517 -3.86 38.67 -16.22
N ILE A 518 -4.12 39.78 -15.54
CA ILE A 518 -5.22 39.88 -14.56
C ILE A 518 -6.22 40.86 -15.13
N ASP A 519 -6.97 40.39 -16.11
CA ASP A 519 -7.90 41.22 -16.90
C ASP A 519 -9.32 40.63 -16.97
N GLY A 520 -9.55 39.47 -16.35
CA GLY A 520 -10.83 38.80 -16.32
C GLY A 520 -11.10 37.95 -17.56
N THR A 521 -10.08 37.65 -18.36
CA THR A 521 -10.16 36.76 -19.52
C THR A 521 -9.29 35.52 -19.31
N VAL A 522 -9.75 34.35 -19.76
CA VAL A 522 -8.98 33.10 -19.54
C VAL A 522 -7.80 33.04 -20.50
N ASP A 523 -6.61 33.39 -20.01
CA ASP A 523 -5.34 33.24 -20.70
C ASP A 523 -4.97 31.79 -21.05
N ALA A 524 -4.09 31.64 -22.05
CA ALA A 524 -3.46 30.37 -22.39
C ALA A 524 -2.67 29.74 -21.22
N ALA A 525 -2.16 30.54 -20.27
CA ALA A 525 -1.48 30.01 -19.10
C ALA A 525 -2.39 29.08 -18.27
N TRP A 526 -3.70 29.37 -18.20
CA TRP A 526 -4.67 28.59 -17.44
C TRP A 526 -5.04 27.24 -18.08
N SER A 527 -4.72 27.00 -19.36
CA SER A 527 -5.05 25.73 -20.03
C SER A 527 -4.26 24.55 -19.49
N ASN A 528 -3.11 24.81 -18.84
CA ASN A 528 -2.27 23.78 -18.24
C ASN A 528 -2.77 23.30 -16.86
N TYR A 529 -3.78 23.95 -16.29
CA TYR A 529 -4.27 23.65 -14.94
C TYR A 529 -5.72 23.15 -14.99
N THR A 530 -5.99 22.10 -14.22
CA THR A 530 -7.31 21.46 -14.15
C THR A 530 -8.27 22.30 -13.31
N ALA A 531 -9.47 22.56 -13.85
CA ALA A 531 -10.52 23.25 -13.11
C ALA A 531 -11.06 22.39 -11.97
N VAL A 532 -11.26 23.00 -10.81
CA VAL A 532 -11.75 22.35 -9.60
C VAL A 532 -13.15 22.85 -9.30
N PRO A 533 -14.18 21.99 -9.25
CA PRO A 533 -15.54 22.43 -8.99
C PRO A 533 -15.72 22.86 -7.52
N ILE A 534 -16.56 23.87 -7.31
CA ILE A 534 -16.97 24.42 -6.01
C ILE A 534 -18.38 23.88 -5.75
N THR A 535 -18.54 22.92 -4.84
CA THR A 535 -19.76 22.10 -4.76
C THR A 535 -20.45 22.09 -3.41
N ASN A 536 -19.79 22.48 -2.33
CA ASN A 536 -20.37 22.41 -0.99
C ASN A 536 -21.27 23.63 -0.76
N ILE A 537 -22.57 23.41 -0.58
CA ILE A 537 -23.51 24.48 -0.23
C ILE A 537 -23.35 24.80 1.26
N LEU A 538 -22.92 26.02 1.57
CA LEU A 538 -22.74 26.50 2.93
C LEU A 538 -23.99 27.21 3.47
N SER A 539 -24.71 27.91 2.60
CA SER A 539 -25.95 28.64 2.91
C SER A 539 -26.85 28.70 1.68
N GLY A 540 -28.16 28.82 1.91
CA GLY A 540 -29.16 28.92 0.84
C GLY A 540 -29.54 27.59 0.20
N THR A 541 -30.36 27.65 -0.84
CA THR A 541 -30.77 26.49 -1.64
C THR A 541 -30.40 26.74 -3.10
N VAL A 542 -29.48 25.94 -3.64
CA VAL A 542 -29.11 25.98 -5.07
C VAL A 542 -30.04 25.06 -5.86
N SER A 543 -30.94 25.66 -6.63
CA SER A 543 -31.99 25.00 -7.40
C SER A 543 -31.50 24.40 -8.73
N SER A 544 -30.41 24.93 -9.30
CA SER A 544 -29.79 24.41 -10.52
C SER A 544 -28.32 24.86 -10.66
N ALA A 545 -27.58 24.34 -11.65
CA ALA A 545 -26.23 24.83 -11.93
C ALA A 545 -26.19 26.24 -12.55
N ALA A 546 -27.31 26.68 -13.16
CA ALA A 546 -27.45 28.03 -13.69
C ALA A 546 -27.76 29.06 -12.60
N ASP A 547 -28.41 28.59 -11.53
CA ASP A 547 -28.73 29.35 -10.32
C ASP A 547 -27.44 29.70 -9.58
N LEU A 548 -26.62 28.71 -9.22
CA LEU A 548 -25.26 28.97 -8.74
C LEU A 548 -24.35 27.76 -8.96
N SER A 549 -23.24 27.97 -9.67
CA SER A 549 -22.13 27.01 -9.70
C SER A 549 -20.81 27.72 -9.99
N GLY A 550 -19.69 27.07 -9.69
CA GLY A 550 -18.41 27.63 -10.09
C GLY A 550 -17.25 26.67 -10.02
N ASN A 551 -16.16 27.07 -10.68
CA ASN A 551 -14.92 26.32 -10.74
C ASN A 551 -13.75 27.25 -10.44
N TRP A 552 -12.70 26.74 -9.82
CA TRP A 552 -11.46 27.49 -9.64
C TRP A 552 -10.25 26.79 -10.26
N LYS A 553 -9.23 27.60 -10.60
CA LYS A 553 -7.87 27.17 -10.93
C LYS A 553 -6.90 28.05 -10.16
N ALA A 554 -5.72 27.53 -9.85
CA ALA A 554 -4.66 28.33 -9.28
C ALA A 554 -3.29 27.92 -9.80
N MET A 555 -2.36 28.87 -9.78
CA MET A 555 -0.94 28.67 -10.04
C MET A 555 -0.13 29.63 -9.18
N TRP A 556 1.18 29.41 -9.04
CA TRP A 556 2.03 30.31 -8.27
C TRP A 556 3.39 30.57 -8.92
N ASP A 557 4.02 31.69 -8.58
CA ASP A 557 5.44 31.93 -8.85
C ASP A 557 6.16 32.37 -7.56
N ALA A 558 7.45 32.70 -7.65
CA ALA A 558 8.24 33.11 -6.48
C ALA A 558 7.69 34.35 -5.75
N THR A 559 6.79 35.12 -6.37
CA THR A 559 6.30 36.41 -5.88
C THR A 559 4.79 36.45 -5.62
N ASN A 560 3.98 35.68 -6.35
CA ASN A 560 2.52 35.75 -6.26
C ASN A 560 1.85 34.37 -6.33
N LEU A 561 0.68 34.29 -5.69
CA LEU A 561 -0.37 33.32 -5.94
C LEU A 561 -1.37 33.91 -6.95
N TYR A 562 -1.78 33.12 -7.93
CA TYR A 562 -2.80 33.49 -8.91
C TYR A 562 -3.99 32.55 -8.80
N VAL A 563 -5.21 33.08 -8.80
CA VAL A 563 -6.44 32.28 -8.75
C VAL A 563 -7.42 32.79 -9.81
N LEU A 564 -7.96 31.87 -10.60
CA LEU A 564 -9.03 32.10 -11.57
C LEU A 564 -10.28 31.41 -11.04
N VAL A 565 -11.39 32.11 -10.97
CA VAL A 565 -12.70 31.56 -10.61
C VAL A 565 -13.70 31.89 -11.71
N GLN A 566 -14.38 30.86 -12.21
CA GLN A 566 -15.44 30.98 -13.20
C GLN A 566 -16.76 30.68 -12.51
N VAL A 567 -17.62 31.68 -12.42
CA VAL A 567 -18.92 31.63 -11.74
C VAL A 567 -20.02 31.57 -12.79
N THR A 568 -20.98 30.67 -12.57
CA THR A 568 -22.27 30.63 -13.26
C THR A 568 -23.32 31.02 -12.24
N ASP A 569 -24.11 32.03 -12.59
CA ASP A 569 -25.12 32.66 -11.74
C ASP A 569 -26.07 33.43 -12.68
N ASP A 570 -27.37 33.20 -12.50
CA ASP A 570 -28.44 33.75 -13.33
C ASP A 570 -28.83 35.18 -12.93
N VAL A 571 -28.60 35.62 -11.69
CA VAL A 571 -28.92 36.93 -11.15
C VAL A 571 -27.73 37.54 -10.38
N LYS A 572 -26.96 38.41 -11.05
CA LYS A 572 -25.84 39.15 -10.44
C LYS A 572 -26.27 40.50 -9.89
N ARG A 573 -25.86 40.82 -8.67
CA ARG A 573 -26.09 42.07 -7.95
C ARG A 573 -24.82 42.62 -7.31
N ASN A 574 -24.85 43.94 -7.15
CA ASN A 574 -23.87 44.70 -6.38
C ASN A 574 -24.62 45.88 -5.73
N ASP A 575 -25.43 45.61 -4.70
CA ASP A 575 -26.33 46.56 -4.05
C ASP A 575 -26.26 46.66 -2.50
N ALA A 576 -25.55 45.77 -1.76
CA ALA A 576 -25.54 45.80 -0.29
C ALA A 576 -24.59 46.85 0.36
N GLY A 577 -24.11 47.83 -0.42
CA GLY A 577 -23.33 48.96 0.12
C GLY A 577 -22.01 48.52 0.77
N THR A 578 -21.90 48.69 2.09
CA THR A 578 -20.68 48.37 2.88
C THR A 578 -20.58 46.91 3.31
N ASP A 579 -21.68 46.15 3.24
CA ASP A 579 -21.70 44.75 3.64
C ASP A 579 -21.26 43.86 2.46
N VAL A 580 -20.02 44.05 2.03
CA VAL A 580 -19.44 43.48 0.80
C VAL A 580 -19.51 41.96 0.65
N TYR A 581 -19.80 41.25 1.75
CA TYR A 581 -19.96 39.79 1.82
C TYR A 581 -21.37 39.33 1.46
N ASN A 582 -22.32 40.27 1.35
CA ASN A 582 -23.70 39.98 1.02
C ASN A 582 -23.95 39.88 -0.49
N ASP A 583 -23.08 40.46 -1.31
CA ASP A 583 -23.23 40.53 -2.75
C ASP A 583 -22.48 39.42 -3.47
N ASP A 584 -22.76 39.29 -4.77
CA ASP A 584 -22.04 38.42 -5.68
C ASP A 584 -20.54 38.69 -5.64
N GLY A 585 -19.79 37.64 -5.39
CA GLY A 585 -18.37 37.77 -5.15
C GLY A 585 -17.68 36.45 -4.90
N VAL A 586 -16.36 36.50 -4.99
CA VAL A 586 -15.48 35.36 -4.70
C VAL A 586 -14.75 35.64 -3.40
N GLU A 587 -14.66 34.65 -2.52
CA GLU A 587 -13.81 34.70 -1.33
C GLU A 587 -12.68 33.68 -1.46
N ILE A 588 -11.45 34.09 -1.13
CA ILE A 588 -10.29 33.20 -1.09
C ILE A 588 -9.75 33.18 0.33
N TYR A 589 -9.72 31.98 0.90
CA TYR A 589 -9.16 31.72 2.21
C TYR A 589 -7.78 31.06 2.08
N PHE A 590 -6.80 31.52 2.84
CA PHE A 590 -5.45 30.95 2.86
C PHE A 590 -4.89 30.87 4.29
N ASP A 591 -4.55 29.65 4.74
CA ASP A 591 -3.82 29.41 5.98
C ASP A 591 -2.36 29.05 5.65
N PHE A 592 -1.45 29.99 5.90
CA PHE A 592 -0.04 29.78 5.62
C PHE A 592 0.59 28.83 6.66
N GLY A 593 0.75 27.56 6.27
CA GLY A 593 1.43 26.53 7.08
C GLY A 593 0.54 25.33 7.42
N ASN A 594 -0.74 25.35 7.02
CA ASN A 594 -1.70 24.25 7.18
C ASN A 594 -1.86 23.81 8.65
N ASN A 595 -1.75 24.75 9.59
CA ASN A 595 -2.05 24.47 11.00
C ASN A 595 -3.57 24.42 11.25
N LYS A 596 -4.36 25.11 10.39
CA LYS A 596 -5.82 25.13 10.31
C LYS A 596 -6.50 25.04 11.68
N PRO A 597 -6.23 25.99 12.59
CA PRO A 597 -6.84 26.01 13.91
C PRO A 597 -8.36 26.16 13.82
N MET A 598 -9.07 25.86 14.91
CA MET A 598 -10.50 26.13 14.99
C MET A 598 -10.84 27.63 15.18
N ALA A 599 -9.83 28.48 15.25
CA ALA A 599 -9.94 29.92 15.48
C ALA A 599 -9.00 30.68 14.54
N TYR A 600 -9.50 31.72 13.90
CA TYR A 600 -8.77 32.54 12.93
C TYR A 600 -7.56 33.25 13.57
N GLY A 601 -6.38 33.07 12.99
CA GLY A 601 -5.08 33.51 13.47
C GLY A 601 -4.34 34.44 12.50
N ALA A 602 -3.08 34.75 12.82
CA ALA A 602 -2.30 35.76 12.09
C ALA A 602 -1.80 35.31 10.71
N ASN A 603 -1.76 34.00 10.46
CA ASN A 603 -1.37 33.38 9.19
C ASN A 603 -2.59 32.95 8.37
N ASP A 604 -3.80 33.25 8.84
CA ASP A 604 -5.06 32.98 8.17
C ASP A 604 -5.52 34.24 7.44
N HIS A 605 -5.86 34.11 6.17
CA HIS A 605 -6.22 35.23 5.30
C HIS A 605 -7.55 34.96 4.62
N GLN A 606 -8.40 35.99 4.53
CA GLN A 606 -9.66 35.99 3.81
C GLN A 606 -9.69 37.22 2.93
N TYR A 607 -9.64 37.02 1.62
CA TYR A 607 -9.76 38.09 0.65
C TYR A 607 -11.06 37.94 -0.12
N THR A 608 -11.87 39.02 -0.14
CA THR A 608 -13.16 39.04 -0.82
C THR A 608 -13.10 39.94 -2.05
N PHE A 609 -13.62 39.43 -3.17
CA PHE A 609 -13.58 40.03 -4.49
C PHE A 609 -15.01 40.16 -5.03
N ARG A 610 -15.65 41.29 -4.73
CA ARG A 610 -17.02 41.59 -5.19
C ARG A 610 -17.08 41.75 -6.71
N TRP A 611 -18.15 41.25 -7.30
CA TRP A 611 -18.47 41.40 -8.72
C TRP A 611 -18.77 42.86 -9.08
N ASN A 612 -18.34 43.31 -10.27
CA ASN A 612 -18.56 44.67 -10.78
C ASN A 612 -18.15 45.80 -9.80
N ASP A 613 -17.02 45.62 -9.10
CA ASP A 613 -16.47 46.58 -8.14
C ASP A 613 -15.03 46.93 -8.54
N ALA A 614 -14.62 48.20 -8.42
CA ALA A 614 -13.26 48.65 -8.72
C ALA A 614 -12.24 48.32 -7.61
N THR A 615 -12.70 48.00 -6.40
CA THR A 615 -11.84 47.68 -5.25
C THR A 615 -11.15 46.33 -5.45
N ALA A 616 -9.82 46.31 -5.28
CA ALA A 616 -9.00 45.14 -5.60
C ALA A 616 -9.27 43.93 -4.69
N ALA A 617 -9.50 44.14 -3.39
CA ALA A 617 -9.91 43.13 -2.43
C ALA A 617 -10.45 43.80 -1.15
N TYR A 618 -11.35 43.10 -0.45
CA TYR A 618 -11.77 43.41 0.92
C TYR A 618 -11.25 42.35 1.89
N GLU A 619 -11.04 42.76 3.13
CA GLU A 619 -10.48 41.93 4.20
C GLU A 619 -11.09 42.40 5.53
N ILE A 620 -11.51 41.46 6.40
CA ILE A 620 -12.28 41.77 7.62
C ILE A 620 -11.45 41.74 8.92
N ASN A 621 -10.31 41.06 8.93
CA ASN A 621 -9.49 40.80 10.12
C ASN A 621 -8.25 41.71 10.24
N GLY A 622 -8.15 42.76 9.42
CA GLY A 622 -7.07 43.76 9.42
C GLY A 622 -5.79 43.34 8.67
N HIS A 623 -5.83 42.29 7.85
CA HIS A 623 -4.69 41.88 7.03
C HIS A 623 -4.48 42.85 5.84
N SER A 624 -3.23 42.93 5.40
CA SER A 624 -2.87 43.79 4.27
C SER A 624 -3.55 43.31 2.99
N VAL A 625 -4.06 44.25 2.19
CA VAL A 625 -4.50 44.01 0.80
C VAL A 625 -3.53 44.60 -0.23
N ALA A 626 -2.35 45.06 0.22
CA ALA A 626 -1.39 45.76 -0.62
C ALA A 626 -0.90 44.87 -1.77
N GLY A 627 -0.88 45.42 -2.98
CA GLY A 627 -0.36 44.74 -4.18
C GLY A 627 -1.27 43.66 -4.77
N ILE A 628 -2.41 43.35 -4.12
CA ILE A 628 -3.45 42.50 -4.69
C ILE A 628 -4.07 43.21 -5.89
N THR A 629 -4.30 42.47 -6.98
CA THR A 629 -5.02 42.96 -8.17
C THR A 629 -6.07 41.96 -8.60
N LYS A 630 -7.19 42.45 -9.14
CA LYS A 630 -8.26 41.62 -9.71
C LYS A 630 -8.64 42.07 -11.11
N GLY A 631 -9.09 41.14 -11.93
CA GLY A 631 -9.71 41.37 -13.24
C GLY A 631 -11.02 40.60 -13.31
N SER A 632 -12.09 41.22 -13.82
CA SER A 632 -13.41 40.58 -13.88
C SER A 632 -14.16 40.92 -15.15
N THR A 633 -14.76 39.90 -15.79
CA THR A 633 -15.56 40.06 -17.01
C THR A 633 -16.82 39.23 -16.96
N ASN A 634 -17.94 39.80 -17.42
CA ASN A 634 -19.21 39.07 -17.54
C ASN A 634 -19.17 38.02 -18.64
N THR A 635 -19.79 36.88 -18.38
CA THR A 635 -20.04 35.83 -19.39
C THR A 635 -21.54 35.73 -19.68
N THR A 636 -21.92 34.88 -20.64
CA THR A 636 -23.33 34.69 -21.02
C THR A 636 -24.22 34.17 -19.87
N GLY A 637 -23.63 33.54 -18.84
CA GLY A 637 -24.38 32.95 -17.72
C GLY A 637 -23.76 33.19 -16.34
N GLY A 638 -22.92 34.22 -16.18
CA GLY A 638 -22.22 34.50 -14.93
C GLY A 638 -21.04 35.43 -15.14
N TYR A 639 -19.89 35.17 -14.52
CA TYR A 639 -18.69 36.02 -14.63
C TYR A 639 -17.39 35.24 -14.39
N ILE A 640 -16.27 35.81 -14.85
CA ILE A 640 -14.92 35.33 -14.59
C ILE A 640 -14.24 36.32 -13.65
N MET A 641 -13.51 35.79 -12.66
CA MET A 641 -12.68 36.55 -11.72
C MET A 641 -11.25 36.00 -11.75
N GLU A 642 -10.29 36.86 -12.05
CA GLU A 642 -8.86 36.58 -11.91
C GLU A 642 -8.28 37.42 -10.79
N VAL A 643 -7.45 36.82 -9.95
CA VAL A 643 -6.77 37.54 -8.88
C VAL A 643 -5.29 37.20 -8.82
N ARG A 644 -4.50 38.20 -8.45
CA ARG A 644 -3.09 38.05 -8.08
C ARG A 644 -2.92 38.50 -6.64
N ILE A 645 -2.41 37.63 -5.79
CA ILE A 645 -2.16 37.88 -4.37
C ILE A 645 -0.64 37.72 -4.13
N PRO A 646 0.10 38.79 -3.79
CA PRO A 646 1.52 38.67 -3.48
C PRO A 646 1.77 37.82 -2.23
N TRP A 647 2.80 36.98 -2.24
CA TRP A 647 3.16 36.16 -1.08
C TRP A 647 3.56 36.99 0.14
N VAL A 648 4.16 38.16 -0.10
CA VAL A 648 4.46 39.16 0.94
C VAL A 648 3.20 39.67 1.65
N THR A 649 2.05 39.64 0.97
CA THR A 649 0.74 40.05 1.51
C THR A 649 0.11 38.93 2.34
N ILE A 650 0.33 37.67 1.95
CA ILE A 650 -0.01 36.45 2.71
C ILE A 650 0.98 36.22 3.88
N GLY A 651 2.07 36.99 3.98
CA GLY A 651 3.00 36.92 5.12
C GLY A 651 3.96 35.72 5.10
N GLY A 652 4.25 35.14 3.94
CA GLY A 652 5.11 33.95 3.83
C GLY A 652 5.98 33.90 2.57
N VAL A 653 6.91 32.95 2.53
CA VAL A 653 7.73 32.63 1.34
C VAL A 653 7.28 31.26 0.82
N PRO A 654 6.80 31.15 -0.42
CA PRO A 654 6.31 29.87 -0.95
C PRO A 654 7.48 28.90 -1.11
N ALA A 655 7.22 27.61 -0.88
CA ALA A 655 8.20 26.56 -1.08
C ALA A 655 7.57 25.36 -1.81
N ALA A 656 8.31 24.72 -2.71
CA ALA A 656 7.84 23.49 -3.32
C ALA A 656 7.67 22.39 -2.25
N ASN A 657 6.57 21.66 -2.34
CA ASN A 657 6.04 20.67 -1.41
C ASN A 657 5.57 21.20 -0.04
N SER A 658 5.40 22.52 0.14
CA SER A 658 4.79 23.05 1.36
C SER A 658 3.27 22.88 1.36
N LEU A 659 2.71 22.54 2.52
CA LEU A 659 1.27 22.38 2.73
C LEU A 659 0.67 23.67 3.28
N HIS A 660 -0.50 24.05 2.76
CA HIS A 660 -1.25 25.23 3.22
C HIS A 660 -2.74 24.90 3.31
N GLY A 661 -3.45 25.52 4.25
CA GLY A 661 -4.90 25.50 4.21
C GLY A 661 -5.36 26.41 3.08
N PHE A 662 -6.37 25.99 2.33
CA PHE A 662 -6.92 26.81 1.24
C PHE A 662 -8.39 26.51 1.01
N ASP A 663 -9.16 27.55 0.70
CA ASP A 663 -10.53 27.40 0.23
C ASP A 663 -10.92 28.52 -0.74
N VAL A 664 -11.85 28.23 -1.65
CA VAL A 664 -12.44 29.21 -2.57
C VAL A 664 -13.94 29.12 -2.42
N MET A 665 -14.59 30.27 -2.19
CA MET A 665 -16.03 30.36 -2.01
C MET A 665 -16.65 31.38 -2.94
N ILE A 666 -17.95 31.22 -3.22
CA ILE A 666 -18.75 32.13 -4.04
C ILE A 666 -19.98 32.53 -3.23
N ASN A 667 -20.19 33.85 -3.10
CA ASN A 667 -21.40 34.46 -2.57
C ASN A 667 -22.34 34.80 -3.74
N ASP A 668 -23.63 34.72 -3.50
CA ASP A 668 -24.67 34.86 -4.51
C ASP A 668 -25.91 35.60 -3.95
N ASP A 669 -26.36 36.65 -4.65
CA ASP A 669 -27.45 37.56 -4.25
C ASP A 669 -28.48 37.77 -5.38
N ASP A 670 -29.64 37.12 -5.25
CA ASP A 670 -30.69 37.17 -6.28
C ASP A 670 -31.67 38.32 -6.07
N ASN A 671 -31.94 38.70 -4.81
CA ASN A 671 -33.08 39.52 -4.45
C ASN A 671 -32.75 40.85 -3.76
N GLY A 672 -31.48 41.07 -3.38
CA GLY A 672 -30.90 42.33 -2.92
C GLY A 672 -30.75 42.44 -1.41
N ALA A 673 -29.71 43.17 -0.99
CA ALA A 673 -29.34 43.54 0.38
C ALA A 673 -28.82 42.42 1.33
N ALA A 674 -28.98 41.13 1.00
CA ALA A 674 -28.44 40.03 1.80
C ALA A 674 -28.04 38.83 0.93
N ARG A 675 -26.98 38.12 1.30
CA ARG A 675 -26.54 36.90 0.60
C ARG A 675 -27.60 35.81 0.69
N ASP A 676 -28.10 35.37 -0.46
CA ASP A 676 -29.08 34.29 -0.56
C ASP A 676 -28.42 32.91 -0.49
N LYS A 677 -27.30 32.75 -1.21
CA LYS A 677 -26.61 31.46 -1.37
C LYS A 677 -25.09 31.62 -1.19
N LYS A 678 -24.45 30.56 -0.71
CA LYS A 678 -22.98 30.47 -0.64
C LYS A 678 -22.51 29.06 -0.90
N ILE A 679 -21.52 28.92 -1.77
CA ILE A 679 -20.86 27.64 -2.05
C ILE A 679 -19.36 27.71 -1.77
N ALA A 680 -18.76 26.58 -1.39
CA ALA A 680 -17.33 26.45 -1.12
C ALA A 680 -16.74 25.19 -1.78
N TRP A 681 -15.43 25.21 -1.98
CA TRP A 681 -14.72 24.04 -2.50
C TRP A 681 -14.63 22.94 -1.42
N THR A 682 -14.30 23.29 -0.18
CA THR A 682 -14.04 22.28 0.86
C THR A 682 -14.77 22.50 2.18
N ALA A 683 -14.98 23.75 2.61
CA ALA A 683 -15.74 24.02 3.83
C ALA A 683 -17.14 23.38 3.76
N THR A 684 -17.66 23.00 4.93
CA THR A 684 -18.98 22.37 5.08
C THR A 684 -19.92 23.23 5.93
N ALA A 685 -19.43 24.35 6.45
CA ALA A 685 -20.20 25.37 7.16
C ALA A 685 -19.64 26.76 6.81
N ASP A 686 -20.51 27.78 6.82
CA ASP A 686 -20.12 29.19 6.59
C ASP A 686 -19.51 29.82 7.85
N ASP A 687 -18.39 29.27 8.30
CA ASP A 687 -17.67 29.72 9.50
C ASP A 687 -16.16 29.84 9.25
N THR A 688 -15.68 29.67 8.01
CA THR A 688 -14.24 29.66 7.69
C THR A 688 -13.53 30.99 8.02
N TRP A 689 -14.26 32.10 7.97
CA TRP A 689 -13.80 33.43 8.41
C TRP A 689 -13.45 33.50 9.89
N ASN A 690 -13.88 32.53 10.70
CA ASN A 690 -13.54 32.39 12.11
C ASN A 690 -12.86 31.04 12.42
N ASN A 691 -13.04 30.03 11.58
CA ASN A 691 -12.62 28.66 11.81
C ASN A 691 -11.89 28.06 10.59
N PRO A 692 -10.58 28.34 10.44
CA PRO A 692 -9.73 27.79 9.36
C PRO A 692 -9.69 26.26 9.29
N SER A 693 -10.08 25.53 10.35
CA SER A 693 -10.15 24.06 10.33
C SER A 693 -11.11 23.49 9.28
N LEU A 694 -12.04 24.31 8.80
CA LEU A 694 -12.97 23.99 7.72
C LEU A 694 -12.31 23.99 6.33
N MET A 695 -11.15 24.62 6.18
CA MET A 695 -10.46 24.74 4.90
C MET A 695 -9.90 23.39 4.43
N GLY A 696 -9.84 23.23 3.12
CA GLY A 696 -9.10 22.19 2.44
C GLY A 696 -7.60 22.31 2.67
N THR A 697 -6.84 21.37 2.11
CA THR A 697 -5.38 21.43 2.12
C THR A 697 -4.86 21.36 0.69
N ILE A 698 -4.02 22.33 0.35
CA ILE A 698 -3.26 22.37 -0.89
C ILE A 698 -1.79 22.04 -0.63
N VAL A 699 -1.10 21.60 -1.68
CA VAL A 699 0.36 21.49 -1.73
C VAL A 699 0.86 22.38 -2.85
N LEU A 700 1.82 23.27 -2.56
CA LEU A 700 2.53 23.99 -3.61
C LEU A 700 3.52 23.02 -4.26
N LYS A 701 3.41 22.79 -5.57
CA LYS A 701 4.35 21.95 -6.32
C LYS A 701 5.23 22.83 -7.19
N GLY A 702 6.43 22.34 -7.54
CA GLY A 702 7.29 23.00 -8.53
C GLY A 702 6.63 23.07 -9.92
N LEU A 703 7.37 23.51 -10.94
CA LEU A 703 6.87 23.53 -12.33
C LEU A 703 6.37 22.13 -12.74
N ASP A 704 5.13 22.03 -13.22
CA ASP A 704 4.51 20.77 -13.68
C ASP A 704 4.94 20.38 -15.10
N CYS A 705 6.23 20.46 -15.34
CA CYS A 705 6.81 20.11 -16.63
C CYS A 705 8.32 19.95 -16.49
N THR A 706 8.88 19.00 -17.24
CA THR A 706 10.31 18.95 -17.49
C THR A 706 10.63 19.92 -18.64
N PRO A 707 11.46 20.96 -18.44
CA PRO A 707 11.86 21.84 -19.54
C PRO A 707 12.46 21.00 -20.67
N PRO A 708 11.96 21.13 -21.92
CA PRO A 708 12.56 20.40 -23.02
C PRO A 708 14.01 20.88 -23.18
N ALA A 709 14.94 19.99 -23.52
CA ALA A 709 16.23 20.47 -24.01
C ALA A 709 15.98 21.38 -25.22
N ALA A 710 16.74 22.45 -25.41
CA ALA A 710 16.67 23.27 -26.61
C ALA A 710 18.06 23.39 -27.21
N THR A 711 18.30 22.67 -28.31
CA THR A 711 19.60 22.66 -28.99
C THR A 711 19.41 22.80 -30.49
N ILE A 712 20.27 23.59 -31.14
CA ILE A 712 20.31 23.68 -32.61
C ILE A 712 21.43 22.80 -33.14
N THR A 713 21.11 21.94 -34.12
CA THR A 713 22.08 21.18 -34.92
C THR A 713 22.00 21.61 -36.38
N ALA A 714 23.09 22.12 -36.93
CA ALA A 714 23.17 22.51 -38.34
C ALA A 714 23.49 21.30 -39.23
N THR A 715 22.70 21.10 -40.29
CA THR A 715 22.99 20.12 -41.36
C THR A 715 23.82 20.81 -42.45
N GLY A 716 25.14 20.85 -42.26
CA GLY A 716 26.10 21.46 -43.18
C GLY A 716 26.91 22.60 -42.55
N ALA A 717 27.75 23.26 -43.36
CA ALA A 717 28.56 24.39 -42.91
C ALA A 717 27.68 25.62 -42.60
N THR A 718 27.96 26.32 -41.50
CA THR A 718 27.24 27.54 -41.11
C THR A 718 27.77 28.81 -41.80
N THR A 719 28.84 28.68 -42.60
CA THR A 719 29.30 29.72 -43.53
C THR A 719 28.98 29.28 -44.96
N VAL A 720 28.10 30.01 -45.63
CA VAL A 720 27.57 29.68 -46.96
C VAL A 720 27.68 30.89 -47.91
N CYS A 721 27.64 30.69 -49.23
CA CYS A 721 27.62 31.81 -50.18
C CYS A 721 26.17 32.26 -50.47
N SER A 722 26.00 33.54 -50.82
CA SER A 722 24.69 34.11 -51.18
C SER A 722 23.94 33.25 -52.21
N GLY A 723 22.64 33.00 -51.97
CA GLY A 723 21.80 32.13 -52.79
C GLY A 723 21.70 30.66 -52.33
N THR A 724 22.40 30.30 -51.24
CA THR A 724 22.30 28.97 -50.61
C THR A 724 21.78 29.09 -49.17
N SER A 725 21.43 27.97 -48.53
CA SER A 725 20.93 27.94 -47.15
C SER A 725 21.58 26.83 -46.34
N VAL A 726 21.64 27.00 -45.03
CA VAL A 726 21.98 25.93 -44.07
C VAL A 726 20.72 25.56 -43.29
N THR A 727 20.44 24.27 -43.14
CA THR A 727 19.29 23.80 -42.36
C THR A 727 19.67 23.70 -40.89
N LEU A 728 18.93 24.37 -40.02
CA LEU A 728 19.07 24.33 -38.57
C LEU A 728 17.94 23.46 -38.00
N ASN A 729 18.28 22.44 -37.21
CA ASN A 729 17.30 21.53 -36.61
C ASN A 729 17.29 21.67 -35.10
N ALA A 730 16.10 21.82 -34.52
CA ALA A 730 15.85 21.68 -33.10
C ALA A 730 15.58 20.22 -32.74
N ASN A 731 15.69 19.85 -31.47
CA ASN A 731 15.25 18.55 -30.98
C ASN A 731 13.72 18.38 -31.12
N ALA A 732 13.30 17.25 -31.66
CA ALA A 732 11.89 16.92 -31.91
C ALA A 732 11.26 16.13 -30.74
N GLY A 733 10.00 16.40 -30.42
CA GLY A 733 9.24 15.69 -29.40
C GLY A 733 7.73 15.82 -29.59
N THR A 734 6.96 14.84 -29.13
CA THR A 734 5.49 14.89 -29.15
C THR A 734 4.99 16.01 -28.24
N GLY A 735 4.12 16.88 -28.78
CA GLY A 735 3.57 18.02 -28.04
C GLY A 735 4.47 19.26 -27.96
N PHE A 736 5.64 19.26 -28.63
CA PHE A 736 6.52 20.42 -28.64
C PHE A 736 6.08 21.47 -29.67
N THR A 737 6.22 22.75 -29.32
CA THR A 737 6.05 23.89 -30.23
C THR A 737 7.34 24.69 -30.32
N TYR A 738 7.59 25.33 -31.48
CA TYR A 738 8.86 25.99 -31.78
C TYR A 738 8.65 27.46 -32.14
N ILE A 739 9.55 28.32 -31.67
CA ILE A 739 9.68 29.72 -32.12
C ILE A 739 11.13 29.97 -32.50
N TRP A 740 11.40 30.19 -33.77
CA TRP A 740 12.73 30.57 -34.26
C TRP A 740 12.92 32.09 -34.22
N LYS A 741 14.11 32.52 -33.79
CA LYS A 741 14.54 33.93 -33.80
C LYS A 741 15.83 34.09 -34.60
N LYS A 742 15.97 35.27 -35.21
CA LYS A 742 17.20 35.77 -35.82
C LYS A 742 17.53 37.11 -35.17
N ASP A 743 18.74 37.23 -34.60
CA ASP A 743 19.20 38.43 -33.90
C ASP A 743 18.14 38.93 -32.90
N ASP A 744 17.68 38.00 -32.06
CA ASP A 744 16.60 38.14 -31.05
C ASP A 744 15.20 38.50 -31.57
N THR A 745 15.03 38.66 -32.89
CA THR A 745 13.75 38.97 -33.53
C THR A 745 13.06 37.69 -34.00
N VAL A 746 11.77 37.51 -33.69
CA VAL A 746 10.98 36.34 -34.10
C VAL A 746 10.86 36.27 -35.62
N ILE A 747 11.12 35.09 -36.19
CA ILE A 747 10.93 34.81 -37.61
C ILE A 747 9.49 34.36 -37.82
N ALA A 748 8.66 35.24 -38.40
CA ALA A 748 7.24 34.97 -38.58
C ALA A 748 6.98 33.67 -39.39
N GLY A 749 6.10 32.81 -38.86
CA GLY A 749 5.72 31.54 -39.49
C GLY A 749 6.69 30.37 -39.30
N ALA A 750 7.85 30.59 -38.67
CA ALA A 750 8.81 29.53 -38.39
C ALA A 750 8.45 28.75 -37.12
N THR A 751 7.52 27.80 -37.23
CA THR A 751 7.01 26.99 -36.10
C THR A 751 7.37 25.50 -36.18
N ALA A 752 8.10 25.08 -37.22
CA ALA A 752 8.56 23.70 -37.38
C ALA A 752 9.83 23.43 -36.55
N ALA A 753 10.09 22.14 -36.28
CA ALA A 753 11.32 21.69 -35.61
C ALA A 753 12.61 21.93 -36.43
N SER A 754 12.51 22.41 -37.68
CA SER A 754 13.63 22.74 -38.56
C SER A 754 13.41 24.07 -39.27
N TYR A 755 14.49 24.82 -39.51
CA TYR A 755 14.47 26.11 -40.23
C TYR A 755 15.64 26.24 -41.21
N ALA A 756 15.37 26.69 -42.44
CA ALA A 756 16.39 26.92 -43.47
C ALA A 756 16.90 28.37 -43.44
N ALA A 757 18.11 28.59 -42.91
CA ALA A 757 18.71 29.91 -42.78
C ALA A 757 19.41 30.36 -44.08
N THR A 758 18.93 31.46 -44.68
CA THR A 758 19.40 32.02 -45.97
C THR A 758 20.11 33.37 -45.83
N THR A 759 20.15 33.96 -44.62
CA THR A 759 20.76 35.27 -44.37
C THR A 759 21.68 35.22 -43.15
N SER A 760 22.73 36.02 -43.17
CA SER A 760 23.66 36.14 -42.03
C SER A 760 22.92 36.61 -40.79
N GLY A 761 23.20 35.99 -39.64
CA GLY A 761 22.63 36.36 -38.35
C GLY A 761 22.82 35.28 -37.29
N SER A 762 22.49 35.62 -36.05
CA SER A 762 22.50 34.74 -34.88
C SER A 762 21.12 34.10 -34.70
N TYR A 763 21.02 32.78 -34.85
CA TYR A 763 19.75 32.06 -34.76
C TYR A 763 19.59 31.35 -33.42
N THR A 764 18.42 31.49 -32.79
CA THR A 764 18.00 30.75 -31.59
C THR A 764 16.64 30.12 -31.81
N VAL A 765 16.33 29.05 -31.07
CA VAL A 765 15.01 28.43 -31.06
C VAL A 765 14.53 28.27 -29.63
N THR A 766 13.29 28.69 -29.37
CA THR A 766 12.57 28.36 -28.13
C THR A 766 11.71 27.14 -28.38
N VAL A 767 11.94 26.08 -27.60
CA VAL A 767 11.14 24.85 -27.60
C VAL A 767 10.25 24.87 -26.37
N THR A 768 8.96 24.70 -26.56
CA THR A 768 7.96 24.70 -25.47
C THR A 768 7.28 23.34 -25.40
N SER A 769 7.13 22.80 -24.18
CA SER A 769 6.40 21.58 -23.85
C SER A 769 5.47 21.87 -22.67
N GLY A 770 4.16 22.00 -22.93
CA GLY A 770 3.20 22.45 -21.92
C GLY A 770 3.56 23.85 -21.39
N ALA A 771 3.68 23.99 -20.07
CA ALA A 771 4.03 25.26 -19.40
C ALA A 771 5.54 25.58 -19.37
N CYS A 772 6.41 24.67 -19.84
CA CYS A 772 7.86 24.85 -19.79
C CYS A 772 8.45 25.19 -21.16
N ALA A 773 9.33 26.18 -21.20
CA ALA A 773 10.09 26.53 -22.40
C ALA A 773 11.58 26.57 -22.10
N ALA A 774 12.39 26.18 -23.08
CA ALA A 774 13.84 26.38 -23.08
C ALA A 774 14.25 27.04 -24.39
N THR A 775 15.26 27.91 -24.34
CA THR A 775 15.82 28.57 -25.53
C THR A 775 17.22 28.05 -25.77
N SER A 776 17.54 27.70 -27.01
CA SER A 776 18.86 27.21 -27.39
C SER A 776 19.93 28.29 -27.24
N THR A 777 21.18 27.86 -27.14
CA THR A 777 22.30 28.76 -27.43
C THR A 777 22.24 29.24 -28.88
N ALA A 778 22.81 30.42 -29.13
CA ALA A 778 22.85 31.02 -30.45
C ALA A 778 23.74 30.24 -31.42
N THR A 779 23.22 29.96 -32.61
CA THR A 779 23.99 29.42 -33.74
C THR A 779 24.22 30.52 -34.78
N LEU A 780 25.47 30.89 -35.00
CA LEU A 780 25.85 31.93 -35.96
C LEU A 780 25.88 31.37 -37.38
N VAL A 781 25.14 32.00 -38.30
CA VAL A 781 25.18 31.73 -39.74
C VAL A 781 25.79 32.94 -40.46
N THR A 782 26.76 32.71 -41.34
CA THR A 782 27.45 33.75 -42.14
C THR A 782 27.24 33.50 -43.63
N VAL A 783 26.77 34.51 -44.36
CA VAL A 783 26.53 34.47 -45.81
C VAL A 783 27.46 35.43 -46.53
N ASN A 784 28.42 34.90 -47.31
CA ASN A 784 29.43 35.66 -48.06
C ASN A 784 28.96 36.01 -49.49
N THR A 785 29.34 37.19 -50.01
CA THR A 785 29.08 37.61 -51.39
C THR A 785 30.21 37.21 -52.35
N ALA A 786 29.87 36.83 -53.59
CA ALA A 786 30.85 36.40 -54.59
C ALA A 786 31.55 37.60 -55.29
N PRO A 787 32.84 37.47 -55.67
CA PRO A 787 33.58 38.51 -56.41
C PRO A 787 33.20 38.61 -57.91
N ALA A 788 33.69 39.62 -58.64
CA ALA A 788 33.48 39.80 -60.09
C ALA A 788 34.38 38.88 -60.96
N ALA A 789 34.10 38.72 -62.26
CA ALA A 789 34.86 37.85 -63.19
C ALA A 789 36.22 38.45 -63.67
N PRO A 790 37.24 37.64 -64.04
CA PRO A 790 38.55 38.08 -64.57
C PRO A 790 38.54 38.42 -66.09
N THR A 791 39.64 38.94 -66.68
CA THR A 791 39.70 39.51 -68.06
C THR A 791 40.56 38.68 -69.07
N VAL A 792 40.16 38.54 -70.37
CA VAL A 792 40.78 37.64 -71.42
C VAL A 792 40.92 38.25 -72.86
N ALA A 793 41.68 37.61 -73.79
CA ALA A 793 41.89 37.98 -75.23
C ALA A 793 41.15 37.07 -76.27
N ALA A 794 41.01 37.47 -77.57
CA ALA A 794 40.09 36.89 -78.61
C ALA A 794 40.65 35.75 -79.56
N THR A 795 39.74 35.08 -80.33
CA THR A 795 39.66 33.72 -81.01
C THR A 795 40.82 33.10 -81.89
N VAL A 796 40.95 31.74 -81.99
CA VAL A 796 42.03 30.92 -82.71
C VAL A 796 41.50 29.67 -83.52
N ALA A 797 42.13 29.09 -84.60
CA ALA A 797 41.64 27.88 -85.37
C ALA A 797 42.65 26.86 -86.06
N TYR A 798 42.28 25.55 -86.29
CA TYR A 798 43.10 24.41 -86.86
C TYR A 798 42.33 23.26 -87.59
N CYS A 799 42.97 22.26 -88.24
CA CYS A 799 42.38 20.95 -88.66
C CYS A 799 42.54 19.85 -87.58
N GLN A 800 41.66 18.85 -87.58
CA GLN A 800 41.66 17.81 -86.54
C GLN A 800 42.98 17.01 -86.54
N ASN A 801 43.64 17.00 -85.39
CA ASN A 801 44.96 16.44 -85.07
C ASN A 801 46.19 17.28 -85.49
N GLU A 802 46.03 18.58 -85.77
CA GLU A 802 47.12 19.53 -86.08
C GLU A 802 47.65 20.25 -84.82
N THR A 803 48.95 20.37 -84.53
CA THR A 803 49.49 20.87 -83.23
C THR A 803 49.17 22.37 -82.86
N ALA A 804 48.84 22.71 -81.58
CA ALA A 804 48.43 24.07 -81.08
C ALA A 804 49.19 24.68 -79.84
N ALA A 805 48.94 25.96 -79.45
CA ALA A 805 49.66 26.77 -78.41
C ALA A 805 48.84 27.25 -77.17
N VAL A 806 49.47 27.60 -76.01
CA VAL A 806 48.87 27.86 -74.65
C VAL A 806 48.05 29.20 -74.52
N LEU A 807 46.96 29.23 -73.73
CA LEU A 807 46.04 30.37 -73.46
C LEU A 807 46.39 31.23 -72.21
N THR A 808 45.95 32.51 -72.10
CA THR A 808 46.32 33.49 -71.03
C THR A 808 45.18 34.45 -70.54
N ALA A 809 45.21 34.96 -69.28
CA ALA A 809 44.22 35.89 -68.64
C ALA A 809 44.74 36.69 -67.39
N THR A 810 44.01 37.72 -66.91
CA THR A 810 44.39 38.61 -65.76
C THR A 810 43.35 38.66 -64.63
N GLY A 811 43.74 38.44 -63.36
CA GLY A 811 42.91 38.51 -62.13
C GLY A 811 43.58 37.87 -60.88
N THR A 812 42.86 37.70 -59.75
CA THR A 812 43.44 37.22 -58.45
C THR A 812 42.98 35.80 -58.10
N GLY A 813 43.90 34.86 -57.88
CA GLY A 813 43.54 33.47 -57.57
C GLY A 813 42.78 32.79 -58.72
N LEU A 814 43.29 32.93 -59.95
CA LEU A 814 42.64 32.48 -61.17
C LEU A 814 42.48 30.97 -61.21
N LYS A 815 41.30 30.53 -61.62
CA LYS A 815 40.95 29.13 -61.83
C LYS A 815 40.50 28.94 -63.28
N TRP A 816 41.14 28.01 -63.99
CA TRP A 816 40.85 27.75 -65.39
C TRP A 816 39.97 26.53 -65.58
N TYR A 817 39.11 26.60 -66.60
CA TYR A 817 38.07 25.62 -66.86
C TYR A 817 37.86 25.43 -68.36
N THR A 818 37.38 24.25 -68.72
CA THR A 818 36.93 23.91 -70.07
C THR A 818 35.40 23.99 -70.22
N ALA A 819 34.71 24.50 -69.20
CA ALA A 819 33.25 24.62 -69.14
C ALA A 819 32.81 25.98 -68.57
N ALA A 820 31.62 26.45 -68.97
CA ALA A 820 31.06 27.73 -68.51
C ALA A 820 30.61 27.70 -67.03
N THR A 821 30.22 26.53 -66.52
CA THR A 821 29.83 26.29 -65.12
C THR A 821 30.27 24.86 -64.71
N GLY A 822 30.61 24.64 -63.44
CA GLY A 822 31.08 23.33 -62.94
C GLY A 822 32.48 22.90 -63.43
N GLY A 823 32.97 21.73 -62.99
CA GLY A 823 34.31 21.20 -63.34
C GLY A 823 35.43 21.62 -62.39
N THR A 824 36.54 20.87 -62.40
CA THR A 824 37.71 21.10 -61.53
C THR A 824 38.62 22.16 -62.14
N SER A 825 39.08 23.11 -61.32
CA SER A 825 39.98 24.17 -61.78
C SER A 825 41.38 23.67 -62.08
N THR A 826 41.99 24.15 -63.16
CA THR A 826 43.37 23.81 -63.57
C THR A 826 44.26 25.05 -63.69
N ASN A 827 45.53 24.83 -64.04
CA ASN A 827 46.43 25.86 -64.57
C ASN A 827 46.03 26.23 -66.02
N ALA A 828 46.64 27.29 -66.58
CA ALA A 828 46.39 27.76 -67.94
C ALA A 828 46.59 26.64 -69.00
N LEU A 829 45.70 26.60 -70.01
CA LEU A 829 45.49 25.43 -70.89
C LEU A 829 46.05 25.63 -72.31
N THR A 830 46.55 24.56 -72.94
CA THR A 830 46.85 24.48 -74.39
C THR A 830 45.68 23.82 -75.11
N PRO A 831 45.12 24.38 -76.19
CA PRO A 831 43.97 23.78 -76.86
C PRO A 831 44.30 22.44 -77.52
N GLU A 832 43.45 21.45 -77.27
CA GLU A 832 43.54 20.16 -77.96
C GLU A 832 42.90 20.26 -79.35
N THR A 833 43.68 19.90 -80.36
CA THR A 833 43.23 19.91 -81.76
C THR A 833 42.82 18.53 -82.25
N GLY A 834 42.96 17.48 -81.44
CA GLY A 834 42.56 16.13 -81.81
C GLY A 834 41.05 15.94 -82.05
N THR A 835 40.24 16.95 -81.73
CA THR A 835 38.78 16.95 -81.93
C THR A 835 38.34 18.21 -82.64
N ALA A 836 37.59 18.05 -83.74
CA ALA A 836 37.02 19.16 -84.47
C ALA A 836 35.81 19.79 -83.79
N GLY A 837 35.70 21.11 -83.88
CA GLY A 837 34.64 21.94 -83.33
C GLY A 837 35.18 23.25 -82.79
N SER A 838 34.29 24.19 -82.46
CA SER A 838 34.67 25.37 -81.68
C SER A 838 34.56 25.06 -80.19
N ARG A 839 35.65 25.23 -79.46
CA ARG A 839 35.76 25.00 -78.03
C ARG A 839 36.07 26.30 -77.32
N ASN A 840 35.24 26.59 -76.34
CA ASN A 840 35.42 27.69 -75.43
C ASN A 840 36.19 27.22 -74.19
N TYR A 841 37.14 28.03 -73.75
CA TYR A 841 37.86 27.90 -72.49
C TYR A 841 37.44 29.06 -71.59
N TYR A 842 37.45 28.82 -70.28
CA TYR A 842 36.86 29.72 -69.29
C TYR A 842 37.79 29.94 -68.10
N VAL A 843 37.66 31.07 -67.42
CA VAL A 843 38.48 31.40 -66.24
C VAL A 843 37.69 32.22 -65.22
N SER A 844 37.73 31.86 -63.93
CA SER A 844 37.15 32.62 -62.81
C SER A 844 38.22 33.05 -61.79
N GLN A 845 37.80 33.78 -60.76
CA GLN A 845 38.64 34.17 -59.62
C GLN A 845 37.95 33.93 -58.27
N THR A 846 38.71 33.81 -57.18
CA THR A 846 38.17 33.53 -55.83
C THR A 846 38.63 34.54 -54.78
N THR A 847 37.69 35.01 -53.95
CA THR A 847 37.92 35.91 -52.81
C THR A 847 37.01 35.52 -51.64
N ASN A 848 37.53 35.48 -50.41
CA ASN A 848 36.79 35.14 -49.18
C ASN A 848 35.97 33.83 -49.24
N GLY A 849 36.50 32.83 -49.93
CA GLY A 849 35.89 31.50 -50.05
C GLY A 849 34.74 31.40 -51.07
N CYS A 850 34.30 32.50 -51.69
CA CYS A 850 33.32 32.48 -52.78
C CYS A 850 34.00 32.72 -54.14
N GLU A 851 33.57 31.97 -55.16
CA GLU A 851 34.08 32.01 -56.53
C GLU A 851 33.22 32.92 -57.42
N SER A 852 33.85 33.70 -58.30
CA SER A 852 33.15 34.57 -59.24
C SER A 852 32.58 33.82 -60.46
N ALA A 853 31.79 34.53 -61.26
CA ALA A 853 31.45 34.09 -62.61
C ALA A 853 32.70 33.99 -63.52
N ARG A 854 32.65 33.14 -64.55
CA ARG A 854 33.78 32.88 -65.47
C ARG A 854 33.76 33.78 -66.71
N ALA A 855 34.94 34.17 -67.22
CA ALA A 855 35.14 34.81 -68.54
C ALA A 855 35.57 33.79 -69.62
N VAL A 856 35.32 34.04 -70.92
CA VAL A 856 35.38 33.04 -72.02
C VAL A 856 36.37 33.36 -73.17
N ILE A 857 37.07 32.34 -73.70
CA ILE A 857 38.00 32.38 -74.86
C ILE A 857 37.61 31.28 -75.87
N ALA A 858 37.41 31.58 -77.17
CA ALA A 858 36.94 30.61 -78.18
C ALA A 858 38.06 30.09 -79.15
N VAL A 859 38.05 28.78 -79.50
CA VAL A 859 39.05 28.11 -80.39
C VAL A 859 38.39 27.13 -81.37
N THR A 860 38.62 27.17 -82.69
CA THR A 860 37.89 26.36 -83.70
C THR A 860 38.73 25.34 -84.48
N ILE A 861 38.35 24.06 -84.46
CA ILE A 861 39.04 22.95 -85.12
C ILE A 861 38.15 22.33 -86.22
N HIS A 862 38.65 22.01 -87.42
CA HIS A 862 37.87 21.45 -88.54
C HIS A 862 37.99 19.92 -88.66
N ALA A 863 36.88 19.23 -88.93
CA ALA A 863 36.77 17.76 -88.84
C ALA A 863 37.26 17.01 -90.06
N LEU A 864 37.90 15.85 -89.80
CA LEU A 864 38.00 14.80 -90.81
C LEU A 864 36.58 14.30 -91.17
N PRO A 865 36.30 13.86 -92.42
CA PRO A 865 35.03 13.21 -92.73
C PRO A 865 34.84 12.01 -91.82
N ALA A 866 33.61 11.77 -91.42
CA ALA A 866 33.27 10.47 -90.87
C ALA A 866 33.22 9.47 -92.03
N ALA A 867 34.09 8.47 -92.00
CA ALA A 867 33.94 7.25 -92.77
C ALA A 867 33.46 6.16 -91.83
N THR A 868 32.17 5.86 -91.87
CA THR A 868 31.54 4.92 -90.94
C THR A 868 30.54 4.07 -91.70
N ILE A 869 30.37 2.84 -91.21
CA ILE A 869 29.33 1.93 -91.64
C ILE A 869 28.29 1.91 -90.53
N THR A 870 27.07 2.29 -90.86
CA THR A 870 25.90 2.18 -90.01
C THR A 870 25.11 0.96 -90.42
N ALA A 871 24.99 0.01 -89.50
CA ALA A 871 24.14 -1.15 -89.67
C ALA A 871 22.69 -0.79 -89.28
N GLY A 872 21.73 -1.01 -90.18
CA GLY A 872 20.31 -0.73 -89.97
C GLY A 872 19.63 -1.68 -88.98
N SER A 873 20.31 -2.73 -88.56
CA SER A 873 19.93 -3.70 -87.52
C SER A 873 21.21 -4.20 -86.81
N PRO A 874 21.13 -4.89 -85.65
CA PRO A 874 22.33 -5.43 -84.99
C PRO A 874 23.16 -6.26 -85.96
N THR A 875 24.50 -6.11 -85.93
CA THR A 875 25.41 -6.87 -86.81
C THR A 875 25.78 -8.23 -86.24
N THR A 876 25.43 -8.47 -84.98
CA THR A 876 25.41 -9.79 -84.37
C THR A 876 23.98 -10.17 -84.04
N PHE A 877 23.49 -11.25 -84.64
CA PHE A 877 22.09 -11.63 -84.53
C PHE A 877 21.94 -13.15 -84.52
N CYS A 878 20.78 -13.65 -84.09
CA CYS A 878 20.54 -15.08 -84.07
C CYS A 878 20.29 -15.64 -85.47
N THR A 879 20.56 -16.93 -85.68
CA THR A 879 20.40 -17.61 -86.98
C THR A 879 19.04 -17.29 -87.63
N GLY A 880 19.05 -16.84 -88.90
CA GLY A 880 17.86 -16.45 -89.69
C GLY A 880 17.72 -14.94 -89.98
N GLY A 881 18.61 -14.08 -89.45
CA GLY A 881 18.59 -12.62 -89.68
C GLY A 881 19.50 -12.11 -90.83
N SER A 882 19.45 -10.81 -91.12
CA SER A 882 20.38 -10.08 -92.00
C SER A 882 20.47 -8.60 -91.62
N VAL A 883 21.47 -7.87 -92.14
CA VAL A 883 21.68 -6.46 -91.81
C VAL A 883 22.03 -5.58 -93.02
N LEU A 884 21.36 -4.42 -93.15
CA LEU A 884 21.68 -3.40 -94.16
C LEU A 884 22.78 -2.48 -93.65
N LEU A 885 23.91 -2.37 -94.34
CA LEU A 885 25.02 -1.48 -94.04
C LEU A 885 24.93 -0.18 -94.86
N THR A 886 25.08 0.98 -94.22
CA THR A 886 24.95 2.32 -94.83
C THR A 886 26.15 3.18 -94.47
N ALA A 887 26.79 3.81 -95.46
CA ALA A 887 27.95 4.67 -95.27
C ALA A 887 27.50 6.04 -94.76
N SER A 888 28.30 6.67 -93.91
CA SER A 888 28.10 8.07 -93.53
C SER A 888 28.20 9.01 -94.73
N THR A 889 27.54 10.16 -94.66
CA THR A 889 27.53 11.15 -95.76
C THR A 889 28.93 11.64 -96.12
N GLY A 890 29.26 11.55 -97.39
CA GLY A 890 30.41 12.15 -98.01
C GLY A 890 30.15 12.36 -99.50
N THR A 891 31.17 12.84 -100.19
CA THR A 891 31.06 13.16 -101.62
C THR A 891 31.37 11.96 -102.53
N SER A 892 31.95 10.85 -102.01
CA SER A 892 32.19 9.57 -102.72
C SER A 892 32.47 8.38 -101.76
N TYR A 893 32.29 7.11 -102.23
CA TYR A 893 32.33 5.87 -101.40
C TYR A 893 32.96 4.63 -102.07
N VAL A 894 33.57 3.74 -101.27
CA VAL A 894 34.12 2.43 -101.71
C VAL A 894 33.98 1.36 -100.62
N TRP A 895 33.25 0.26 -100.84
CA TRP A 895 32.98 -0.83 -99.88
C TRP A 895 33.73 -2.13 -100.13
N LYS A 896 34.24 -2.77 -99.06
CA LYS A 896 34.97 -4.06 -99.14
C LYS A 896 34.51 -5.06 -98.08
N ARG A 897 34.54 -6.37 -98.39
CA ARG A 897 34.47 -7.50 -97.44
C ARG A 897 35.86 -8.14 -97.35
N GLY A 898 36.56 -7.94 -96.24
CA GLY A 898 38.00 -8.17 -96.17
C GLY A 898 38.73 -7.34 -97.23
N ALA A 899 39.54 -7.97 -98.08
CA ALA A 899 40.20 -7.30 -99.20
C ALA A 899 39.34 -7.17 -100.48
N THR A 900 38.21 -7.89 -100.56
CA THR A 900 37.40 -7.99 -101.78
C THR A 900 36.43 -6.82 -101.88
N LEU A 901 36.42 -6.10 -103.00
CA LEU A 901 35.42 -5.05 -103.26
C LEU A 901 34.01 -5.67 -103.37
N VAL A 902 33.04 -5.10 -102.67
CA VAL A 902 31.65 -5.58 -102.66
C VAL A 902 30.63 -4.51 -103.05
N GLY A 903 31.03 -3.23 -103.13
CA GLY A 903 30.15 -2.16 -103.63
C GLY A 903 30.79 -0.76 -103.66
N THR A 904 30.12 0.22 -104.27
CA THR A 904 30.57 1.63 -104.37
C THR A 904 29.45 2.66 -104.15
N ALA A 905 28.22 2.19 -103.89
CA ALA A 905 27.11 3.05 -103.51
C ALA A 905 27.18 3.46 -102.03
N ALA A 906 26.30 4.34 -101.57
CA ALA A 906 26.24 4.72 -100.16
C ALA A 906 25.73 3.58 -99.24
N THR A 907 25.18 2.46 -99.75
CA THR A 907 24.63 1.35 -98.94
C THR A 907 24.95 -0.05 -99.50
N TYR A 908 24.96 -1.09 -98.66
CA TYR A 908 25.22 -2.50 -98.97
C TYR A 908 24.52 -3.49 -98.00
N THR A 909 23.88 -4.58 -98.46
CA THR A 909 23.17 -5.55 -97.58
C THR A 909 24.03 -6.79 -97.27
N ALA A 910 24.23 -7.12 -95.98
CA ALA A 910 25.06 -8.24 -95.52
C ALA A 910 24.22 -9.33 -94.79
N ALA A 911 24.23 -10.55 -95.35
CA ALA A 911 23.51 -11.73 -94.81
C ALA A 911 24.45 -12.88 -94.39
N GLU A 912 25.76 -12.72 -94.56
CA GLU A 912 26.77 -13.71 -94.23
C GLU A 912 27.76 -13.14 -93.20
N SER A 913 28.27 -14.01 -92.32
CA SER A 913 29.32 -13.63 -91.40
C SER A 913 30.58 -13.18 -92.15
N GLY A 914 31.15 -12.03 -91.78
CA GLY A 914 32.29 -11.43 -92.47
C GLY A 914 32.60 -10.01 -92.02
N SER A 915 33.73 -9.45 -92.44
CA SER A 915 34.22 -8.12 -92.01
C SER A 915 34.16 -7.11 -93.16
N TYR A 916 33.40 -6.02 -93.02
CA TYR A 916 33.10 -5.06 -94.09
C TYR A 916 33.64 -3.64 -93.81
N THR A 917 34.26 -2.93 -94.77
CA THR A 917 34.78 -1.53 -94.62
C THR A 917 34.27 -0.59 -95.71
N VAL A 918 34.25 0.74 -95.46
CA VAL A 918 33.94 1.81 -96.44
C VAL A 918 34.85 3.05 -96.31
N GLU A 919 35.37 3.59 -97.40
CA GLU A 919 36.13 4.87 -97.42
C GLU A 919 35.23 6.08 -97.79
N VAL A 920 35.42 7.24 -97.13
CA VAL A 920 34.59 8.45 -97.30
C VAL A 920 35.41 9.77 -97.31
N THR A 921 35.03 10.73 -98.17
CA THR A 921 35.67 12.07 -98.33
C THR A 921 34.68 13.24 -98.09
N ASN A 922 35.08 14.36 -97.43
CA ASN A 922 34.22 15.56 -97.17
C ASN A 922 34.55 16.82 -98.00
N VAL A 923 33.74 17.87 -97.78
CA VAL A 923 33.81 19.19 -98.45
C VAL A 923 34.94 20.11 -97.97
N ALA A 924 35.47 19.93 -96.75
CA ALA A 924 36.64 20.66 -96.24
C ALA A 924 37.96 19.99 -96.68
N THR A 925 37.89 19.06 -97.65
CA THR A 925 38.98 18.28 -98.27
C THR A 925 39.68 17.25 -97.39
N CYS A 926 39.21 17.05 -96.16
CA CYS A 926 39.69 16.00 -95.29
C CYS A 926 39.18 14.61 -95.76
N LYS A 927 39.90 13.50 -95.46
CA LYS A 927 39.59 12.10 -95.85
C LYS A 927 39.60 11.11 -94.68
N ALA A 928 38.82 10.02 -94.76
CA ALA A 928 38.82 8.94 -93.77
C ALA A 928 38.39 7.58 -94.36
N VAL A 929 38.83 6.47 -93.72
CA VAL A 929 38.40 5.09 -93.99
C VAL A 929 37.67 4.55 -92.77
N SER A 930 36.58 3.82 -92.97
CA SER A 930 35.86 3.20 -91.86
C SER A 930 36.66 2.04 -91.29
N THR A 931 36.50 1.84 -89.99
CA THR A 931 36.85 0.56 -89.38
C THR A 931 35.98 -0.55 -89.97
N ALA A 932 36.46 -1.79 -89.86
CA ALA A 932 35.75 -2.93 -90.41
C ALA A 932 34.59 -3.35 -89.50
N THR A 933 33.39 -3.45 -90.05
CA THR A 933 32.18 -3.93 -89.39
C THR A 933 32.06 -5.44 -89.55
N ALA A 934 32.22 -6.17 -88.45
CA ALA A 934 31.98 -7.61 -88.40
C ALA A 934 30.48 -7.90 -88.32
N VAL A 935 30.02 -8.76 -89.22
CA VAL A 935 28.71 -9.40 -89.17
C VAL A 935 28.90 -10.82 -88.63
N THR A 936 28.13 -11.20 -87.60
CA THR A 936 28.25 -12.47 -86.86
C THR A 936 26.88 -13.05 -86.55
N VAL A 937 26.72 -14.38 -86.55
CA VAL A 937 25.42 -15.04 -86.29
C VAL A 937 25.53 -16.02 -85.09
N THR A 938 24.73 -15.87 -84.00
CA THR A 938 24.96 -16.47 -82.63
C THR A 938 23.71 -17.04 -81.88
N THR A 939 23.84 -17.77 -80.75
CA THR A 939 22.72 -18.36 -79.93
C THR A 939 22.77 -17.99 -78.42
N ALA A 940 21.64 -17.93 -77.69
CA ALA A 940 21.53 -17.40 -76.29
C ALA A 940 21.87 -18.38 -75.12
N PRO A 941 22.29 -17.90 -73.91
CA PRO A 941 22.77 -18.70 -72.75
C PRO A 941 21.70 -19.05 -71.68
N ALA A 942 22.00 -20.04 -70.80
CA ALA A 942 21.12 -20.52 -69.70
C ALA A 942 21.19 -19.67 -68.40
N ALA A 943 20.24 -19.83 -67.46
CA ALA A 943 20.15 -19.06 -66.18
C ALA A 943 21.28 -19.39 -65.16
N PRO A 944 21.66 -18.47 -64.25
CA PRO A 944 22.72 -18.72 -63.26
C PRO A 944 22.31 -19.71 -62.16
N ALA A 945 23.29 -20.36 -61.54
CA ALA A 945 23.07 -21.32 -60.46
C ALA A 945 23.02 -20.62 -59.09
N VAL A 946 22.03 -20.96 -58.27
CA VAL A 946 21.85 -20.44 -56.90
C VAL A 946 21.86 -21.57 -55.89
N ALA A 947 22.35 -21.31 -54.67
CA ALA A 947 22.14 -22.21 -53.56
C ALA A 947 20.65 -22.18 -53.17
N ALA A 948 19.98 -23.34 -53.16
CA ALA A 948 18.56 -23.42 -52.84
C ALA A 948 18.30 -23.09 -51.37
N THR A 949 17.24 -22.31 -51.13
CA THR A 949 16.61 -21.93 -49.84
C THR A 949 17.54 -21.67 -48.65
N VAL A 950 17.60 -20.40 -48.21
CA VAL A 950 18.33 -20.02 -46.99
C VAL A 950 17.32 -19.85 -45.85
N ALA A 951 17.56 -20.49 -44.71
CA ALA A 951 16.68 -20.40 -43.55
C ALA A 951 17.41 -19.82 -42.34
N TYR A 952 16.71 -19.02 -41.55
CA TYR A 952 17.20 -18.46 -40.28
C TYR A 952 16.14 -18.61 -39.21
N CYS A 953 16.56 -18.63 -37.95
CA CYS A 953 15.65 -18.46 -36.83
C CYS A 953 15.35 -16.97 -36.62
N GLN A 954 14.17 -16.67 -36.08
CA GLN A 954 13.79 -15.30 -35.78
C GLN A 954 14.83 -14.65 -34.84
N ASN A 955 15.31 -13.46 -35.22
CA ASN A 955 16.39 -12.69 -34.59
C ASN A 955 17.81 -13.29 -34.72
N GLU A 956 18.01 -14.34 -35.53
CA GLU A 956 19.35 -14.82 -35.88
C GLU A 956 20.06 -13.83 -36.82
N THR A 957 21.37 -13.66 -36.67
CA THR A 957 22.15 -12.79 -37.56
C THR A 957 22.30 -13.42 -38.95
N ALA A 958 21.72 -12.83 -39.99
CA ALA A 958 21.79 -13.34 -41.36
C ALA A 958 23.09 -12.98 -42.09
N ALA A 959 23.49 -13.84 -43.03
CA ALA A 959 24.63 -13.64 -43.91
C ALA A 959 24.20 -13.06 -45.28
N VAL A 960 25.16 -12.48 -46.01
CA VAL A 960 24.94 -11.96 -47.37
C VAL A 960 24.60 -13.10 -48.34
N LEU A 961 23.58 -12.93 -49.20
CA LEU A 961 23.19 -13.94 -50.21
C LEU A 961 24.24 -14.07 -51.33
N THR A 962 24.44 -15.29 -51.85
CA THR A 962 25.44 -15.61 -52.88
C THR A 962 24.85 -16.44 -54.03
N ALA A 963 25.42 -16.31 -55.24
CA ALA A 963 25.06 -17.08 -56.44
C ALA A 963 26.28 -17.25 -57.36
N ALA A 964 26.25 -18.26 -58.24
CA ALA A 964 27.34 -18.59 -59.16
C ALA A 964 26.94 -18.34 -60.63
N GLY A 965 27.65 -17.44 -61.29
CA GLY A 965 27.44 -17.07 -62.70
C GLY A 965 28.25 -15.83 -63.08
N SER A 966 28.11 -15.36 -64.31
CA SER A 966 28.91 -14.24 -64.85
C SER A 966 28.05 -12.98 -65.03
N GLY A 967 28.50 -11.84 -64.51
CA GLY A 967 27.75 -10.58 -64.59
C GLY A 967 26.41 -10.66 -63.84
N LEU A 968 26.43 -11.22 -62.63
CA LEU A 968 25.23 -11.45 -61.82
C LEU A 968 24.54 -10.14 -61.46
N LYS A 969 23.23 -10.10 -61.62
CA LYS A 969 22.38 -8.97 -61.24
C LYS A 969 21.31 -9.42 -60.26
N TRP A 970 21.21 -8.75 -59.11
CA TRP A 970 20.32 -9.14 -58.00
C TRP A 970 19.08 -8.27 -57.92
N TYR A 971 17.94 -8.89 -57.60
CA TYR A 971 16.62 -8.26 -57.57
C TYR A 971 15.78 -8.77 -56.40
N THR A 972 14.85 -7.95 -55.93
CA THR A 972 13.80 -8.33 -54.97
C THR A 972 12.47 -8.69 -55.66
N ALA A 973 12.44 -8.65 -57.01
CA ALA A 973 11.25 -8.93 -57.83
C ALA A 973 11.57 -9.86 -59.02
N ALA A 974 10.59 -10.70 -59.41
CA ALA A 974 10.75 -11.71 -60.45
C ALA A 974 10.88 -11.11 -61.88
N THR A 975 10.28 -9.95 -62.14
CA THR A 975 10.34 -9.22 -63.42
C THR A 975 10.43 -7.72 -63.16
N GLY A 976 11.17 -6.97 -64.00
CA GLY A 976 11.41 -5.54 -63.77
C GLY A 976 12.32 -5.25 -62.56
N GLY A 977 12.41 -3.98 -62.16
CA GLY A 977 13.26 -3.49 -61.06
C GLY A 977 14.72 -3.18 -61.44
N THR A 978 15.37 -2.34 -60.64
CA THR A 978 16.80 -2.01 -60.74
C THR A 978 17.64 -3.04 -59.98
N SER A 979 18.76 -3.47 -60.58
CA SER A 979 19.65 -4.45 -59.96
C SER A 979 20.47 -3.82 -58.83
N ALA A 980 20.54 -4.47 -57.67
CA ALA A 980 21.30 -4.04 -56.49
C ALA A 980 22.59 -4.87 -56.25
N ALA A 981 23.43 -4.43 -55.32
CA ALA A 981 24.52 -5.24 -54.76
C ALA A 981 23.97 -6.36 -53.85
N ALA A 982 24.79 -7.37 -53.53
CA ALA A 982 24.36 -8.55 -52.76
C ALA A 982 23.71 -8.15 -51.40
N LEU A 983 22.54 -8.74 -51.10
CA LEU A 983 21.66 -8.32 -50.00
C LEU A 983 21.85 -9.18 -48.73
N ILE A 984 21.73 -8.57 -47.54
CA ILE A 984 21.60 -9.26 -46.24
C ILE A 984 20.11 -9.33 -45.87
N PRO A 985 19.54 -10.53 -45.64
CA PRO A 985 18.14 -10.67 -45.23
C PRO A 985 17.84 -10.11 -43.83
N GLU A 986 16.61 -9.59 -43.62
CA GLU A 986 16.13 -9.14 -42.31
C GLU A 986 15.44 -10.30 -41.57
N THR A 987 15.80 -10.54 -40.30
CA THR A 987 15.37 -11.73 -39.54
C THR A 987 14.43 -11.43 -38.36
N GLY A 988 14.01 -10.18 -38.19
CA GLY A 988 13.16 -9.77 -37.04
C GLY A 988 11.71 -10.29 -37.11
N THR A 989 11.20 -10.60 -38.31
CA THR A 989 9.83 -11.08 -38.52
C THR A 989 9.82 -12.45 -39.18
N ALA A 990 9.12 -13.43 -38.59
CA ALA A 990 8.98 -14.75 -39.18
C ALA A 990 8.14 -14.74 -40.48
N GLY A 991 8.54 -15.54 -41.47
CA GLY A 991 7.91 -15.56 -42.80
C GLY A 991 8.89 -15.89 -43.93
N SER A 992 8.39 -16.03 -45.16
CA SER A 992 9.22 -16.33 -46.34
C SER A 992 9.25 -15.15 -47.33
N ARG A 993 10.41 -14.87 -47.90
CA ARG A 993 10.64 -13.79 -48.87
C ARG A 993 11.59 -14.25 -49.97
N ASN A 994 11.25 -13.97 -51.22
CA ASN A 994 12.06 -14.35 -52.40
C ASN A 994 12.99 -13.22 -52.87
N TYR A 995 14.18 -13.62 -53.28
CA TYR A 995 15.19 -12.80 -53.95
C TYR A 995 15.54 -13.46 -55.30
N TYR A 996 16.02 -12.70 -56.28
CA TYR A 996 16.23 -13.20 -57.65
C TYR A 996 17.58 -12.75 -58.22
N VAL A 997 18.15 -13.54 -59.14
CA VAL A 997 19.42 -13.24 -59.81
C VAL A 997 19.46 -13.72 -61.27
N SER A 998 19.90 -12.89 -62.22
CA SER A 998 20.16 -13.29 -63.63
C SER A 998 21.63 -13.20 -64.00
N GLN A 999 22.02 -13.81 -65.13
CA GLN A 999 23.36 -13.70 -65.70
C GLN A 999 23.33 -13.22 -67.14
N THR A 1000 24.45 -12.67 -67.59
CA THR A 1000 24.62 -12.17 -68.95
C THR A 1000 25.87 -12.79 -69.57
N THR A 1001 25.73 -13.35 -70.78
CA THR A 1001 26.87 -13.85 -71.56
C THR A 1001 26.74 -13.39 -73.00
N ASN A 1002 27.79 -12.73 -73.52
CA ASN A 1002 27.89 -12.25 -74.91
C ASN A 1002 26.69 -11.41 -75.39
N GLY A 1003 26.16 -10.56 -74.51
CA GLY A 1003 25.07 -9.63 -74.84
C GLY A 1003 23.66 -10.23 -74.84
N CYS A 1004 23.53 -11.53 -74.58
CA CYS A 1004 22.24 -12.18 -74.37
C CYS A 1004 22.05 -12.43 -72.86
N GLU A 1005 21.01 -11.85 -72.27
CA GLU A 1005 20.62 -12.10 -70.87
C GLU A 1005 19.85 -13.41 -70.77
N SER A 1006 20.19 -14.22 -69.78
CA SER A 1006 19.47 -15.44 -69.47
C SER A 1006 18.14 -15.16 -68.73
N ALA A 1007 17.33 -16.19 -68.49
CA ALA A 1007 16.27 -16.09 -67.48
C ALA A 1007 16.85 -15.86 -66.05
N ARG A 1008 16.04 -15.32 -65.12
CA ARG A 1008 16.37 -15.13 -63.69
C ARG A 1008 16.19 -16.42 -62.87
N ALA A 1009 17.07 -16.68 -61.91
CA ALA A 1009 16.98 -17.72 -60.89
C ALA A 1009 16.49 -17.14 -59.54
N VAL A 1010 15.80 -17.93 -58.70
CA VAL A 1010 15.17 -17.50 -57.44
C VAL A 1010 15.85 -18.10 -56.21
N ILE A 1011 16.04 -17.28 -55.16
CA ILE A 1011 16.48 -17.67 -53.81
C ILE A 1011 15.38 -17.33 -52.83
N ALA A 1012 14.73 -18.34 -52.25
CA ALA A 1012 13.76 -18.13 -51.18
C ALA A 1012 14.47 -18.08 -49.82
N VAL A 1013 14.16 -17.07 -49.01
CA VAL A 1013 14.66 -16.95 -47.63
C VAL A 1013 13.50 -17.15 -46.68
N THR A 1014 13.63 -18.06 -45.71
CA THR A 1014 12.57 -18.34 -44.73
C THR A 1014 13.05 -18.10 -43.30
N ILE A 1015 12.35 -17.25 -42.57
CA ILE A 1015 12.59 -16.97 -41.16
C ILE A 1015 11.62 -17.79 -40.32
N HIS A 1016 12.14 -18.76 -39.57
CA HIS A 1016 11.36 -19.65 -38.71
C HIS A 1016 11.16 -19.03 -37.33
N THR A 1017 9.94 -19.14 -36.80
CA THR A 1017 9.63 -18.73 -35.43
C THR A 1017 10.41 -19.57 -34.41
N LEU A 1018 10.87 -18.93 -33.32
CA LEU A 1018 11.41 -19.66 -32.17
C LEU A 1018 10.31 -20.52 -31.50
N PRO A 1019 10.62 -21.74 -31.02
CA PRO A 1019 9.67 -22.50 -30.21
C PRO A 1019 9.44 -21.83 -28.85
N ALA A 1020 8.27 -22.05 -28.25
CA ALA A 1020 8.10 -21.80 -26.82
C ALA A 1020 8.88 -22.86 -26.02
N ALA A 1021 9.56 -22.46 -24.96
CA ALA A 1021 10.24 -23.37 -24.03
C ALA A 1021 9.73 -23.11 -22.61
N THR A 1022 8.89 -24.01 -22.10
CA THR A 1022 8.30 -23.90 -20.76
C THR A 1022 8.35 -25.24 -20.04
N ILE A 1023 8.52 -25.20 -18.72
CA ILE A 1023 8.49 -26.38 -17.86
C ILE A 1023 7.18 -26.37 -17.05
N THR A 1024 6.50 -27.51 -16.99
CA THR A 1024 5.35 -27.77 -16.12
C THR A 1024 5.62 -29.00 -15.28
N ALA A 1025 5.66 -28.83 -13.95
CA ALA A 1025 5.81 -29.95 -13.02
C ALA A 1025 4.46 -30.70 -12.85
N SER A 1026 4.47 -32.03 -12.93
CA SER A 1026 3.29 -32.87 -12.70
C SER A 1026 2.88 -32.96 -11.22
N GLY A 1027 3.64 -32.32 -10.33
CA GLY A 1027 3.45 -32.37 -8.88
C GLY A 1027 4.37 -31.38 -8.17
N SER A 1028 4.47 -31.51 -6.85
CA SER A 1028 5.33 -30.65 -6.03
C SER A 1028 6.80 -30.72 -6.48
N THR A 1029 7.45 -29.57 -6.62
CA THR A 1029 8.89 -29.51 -6.88
C THR A 1029 9.74 -29.65 -5.61
N ALA A 1030 9.12 -29.81 -4.44
CA ALA A 1030 9.80 -30.23 -3.22
C ALA A 1030 9.70 -31.75 -3.05
N ILE A 1031 10.82 -32.46 -3.21
CA ILE A 1031 10.89 -33.93 -3.23
C ILE A 1031 11.56 -34.45 -1.95
N LEU A 1032 10.98 -35.45 -1.30
CA LEU A 1032 11.55 -36.10 -0.10
C LEU A 1032 12.83 -36.91 -0.44
N PRO A 1033 13.63 -37.39 0.54
CA PRO A 1033 14.83 -38.16 0.25
C PRO A 1033 14.47 -39.48 -0.46
N GLY A 1034 14.92 -39.63 -1.71
CA GLY A 1034 14.55 -40.76 -2.57
C GLY A 1034 13.29 -40.53 -3.43
N GLY A 1035 12.59 -39.41 -3.25
CA GLY A 1035 11.45 -39.00 -4.07
C GLY A 1035 11.86 -38.31 -5.38
N SER A 1036 10.88 -38.13 -6.28
CA SER A 1036 11.07 -37.48 -7.57
C SER A 1036 9.86 -36.66 -7.97
N VAL A 1037 10.06 -35.72 -8.89
CA VAL A 1037 9.00 -34.96 -9.56
C VAL A 1037 9.21 -35.02 -11.06
N LEU A 1038 8.13 -35.30 -11.80
CA LEU A 1038 8.17 -35.30 -13.26
C LEU A 1038 8.04 -33.85 -13.76
N LEU A 1039 9.07 -33.35 -14.44
CA LEU A 1039 9.07 -32.06 -15.13
C LEU A 1039 8.79 -32.29 -16.60
N ASN A 1040 7.72 -31.69 -17.13
CA ASN A 1040 7.34 -31.83 -18.54
C ASN A 1040 7.69 -30.55 -19.29
N ALA A 1041 8.31 -30.70 -20.45
CA ALA A 1041 8.44 -29.60 -21.38
C ALA A 1041 7.12 -29.45 -22.15
N ASN A 1042 6.86 -28.26 -22.68
CA ASN A 1042 5.74 -28.10 -23.60
C ASN A 1042 5.89 -29.05 -24.81
N THR A 1043 4.78 -29.69 -25.17
CA THR A 1043 4.75 -30.67 -26.26
C THR A 1043 4.43 -29.98 -27.58
N GLY A 1044 5.12 -30.40 -28.63
CA GLY A 1044 4.91 -29.93 -29.99
C GLY A 1044 5.40 -30.97 -30.99
N THR A 1045 4.74 -31.09 -32.13
CA THR A 1045 5.16 -32.01 -33.19
C THR A 1045 6.52 -31.61 -33.74
N GLY A 1046 7.49 -32.52 -33.67
CA GLY A 1046 8.85 -32.30 -34.16
C GLY A 1046 9.77 -31.51 -33.20
N PHE A 1047 9.40 -31.39 -31.93
CA PHE A 1047 10.29 -30.80 -30.93
C PHE A 1047 11.28 -31.84 -30.39
N ALA A 1048 12.53 -31.41 -30.24
CA ALA A 1048 13.59 -32.12 -29.53
C ALA A 1048 13.92 -31.34 -28.25
N TYR A 1049 14.29 -32.07 -27.20
CA TYR A 1049 14.45 -31.51 -25.86
C TYR A 1049 15.86 -31.76 -25.35
N LYS A 1050 16.38 -30.84 -24.55
CA LYS A 1050 17.56 -31.06 -23.71
C LYS A 1050 17.32 -30.44 -22.35
N TRP A 1051 17.28 -31.28 -21.33
CA TRP A 1051 17.18 -30.87 -19.94
C TRP A 1051 18.55 -30.61 -19.35
N PHE A 1052 18.66 -29.55 -18.57
CA PHE A 1052 19.87 -29.17 -17.87
C PHE A 1052 19.59 -28.96 -16.39
N ARG A 1053 20.61 -29.19 -15.56
CA ARG A 1053 20.70 -28.64 -14.20
C ARG A 1053 21.97 -27.81 -14.10
N GLY A 1054 21.83 -26.50 -14.00
CA GLY A 1054 22.94 -25.58 -14.26
C GLY A 1054 23.45 -25.73 -15.69
N THR A 1055 24.74 -26.05 -15.86
CA THR A 1055 25.36 -26.28 -17.19
C THR A 1055 25.43 -27.75 -17.60
N THR A 1056 25.03 -28.68 -16.72
CA THR A 1056 25.12 -30.13 -16.99
C THR A 1056 23.85 -30.62 -17.69
N GLN A 1057 24.00 -31.24 -18.86
CA GLN A 1057 22.89 -31.87 -19.57
C GLN A 1057 22.49 -33.18 -18.87
N LEU A 1058 21.19 -33.36 -18.64
CA LEU A 1058 20.63 -34.48 -17.89
C LEU A 1058 19.85 -35.46 -18.77
N SER A 1059 19.05 -34.96 -19.71
CA SER A 1059 18.18 -35.80 -20.55
C SER A 1059 17.83 -35.11 -21.85
N ILE A 1060 17.34 -35.90 -22.82
CA ILE A 1060 16.81 -35.42 -24.10
C ILE A 1060 15.32 -35.75 -24.32
N ALA A 1061 14.67 -36.30 -23.30
CA ALA A 1061 13.25 -36.68 -23.37
C ALA A 1061 12.33 -35.45 -23.19
N SER A 1062 11.08 -35.56 -23.65
CA SER A 1062 10.06 -34.51 -23.50
C SER A 1062 9.62 -34.27 -22.04
N ALA A 1063 9.98 -35.17 -21.14
CA ALA A 1063 9.85 -35.01 -19.71
C ALA A 1063 11.10 -35.54 -19.01
N TYR A 1064 11.40 -35.00 -17.83
CA TYR A 1064 12.52 -35.41 -17.01
C TYR A 1064 12.07 -35.62 -15.56
N GLU A 1065 12.42 -36.78 -15.01
CA GLU A 1065 12.14 -37.10 -13.62
C GLU A 1065 13.27 -36.58 -12.73
N ALA A 1066 13.00 -35.46 -12.05
CA ALA A 1066 13.94 -34.80 -11.16
C ALA A 1066 13.88 -35.44 -9.77
N ASN A 1067 14.95 -36.15 -9.40
CA ASN A 1067 15.10 -36.85 -8.10
C ASN A 1067 16.20 -36.24 -7.21
N THR A 1068 16.71 -35.07 -7.58
CA THR A 1068 17.67 -34.31 -6.76
C THR A 1068 17.31 -32.83 -6.76
N ALA A 1069 17.64 -32.14 -5.68
CA ALA A 1069 17.51 -30.69 -5.62
C ALA A 1069 18.40 -29.97 -6.67
N GLY A 1070 17.90 -28.89 -7.24
CA GLY A 1070 18.61 -28.06 -8.20
C GLY A 1070 17.68 -27.21 -9.08
N ALA A 1071 18.28 -26.29 -9.84
CA ALA A 1071 17.60 -25.49 -10.84
C ALA A 1071 17.64 -26.19 -12.20
N TYR A 1072 16.47 -26.49 -12.78
CA TYR A 1072 16.33 -27.21 -14.04
C TYR A 1072 15.85 -26.31 -15.15
N THR A 1073 16.46 -26.39 -16.33
CA THR A 1073 16.00 -25.71 -17.55
C THR A 1073 15.81 -26.74 -18.65
N VAL A 1074 14.97 -26.43 -19.63
CA VAL A 1074 14.84 -27.23 -20.85
C VAL A 1074 15.10 -26.35 -22.07
N GLU A 1075 16.02 -26.77 -22.92
CA GLU A 1075 16.16 -26.28 -24.28
C GLU A 1075 15.20 -27.05 -25.17
N VAL A 1076 14.30 -26.34 -25.83
CA VAL A 1076 13.39 -26.88 -26.84
C VAL A 1076 13.92 -26.46 -28.20
N THR A 1077 14.18 -27.45 -29.06
CA THR A 1077 14.55 -27.26 -30.46
C THR A 1077 13.37 -27.68 -31.31
N ASN A 1078 12.91 -26.84 -32.24
CA ASN A 1078 11.82 -27.22 -33.15
C ASN A 1078 12.33 -27.98 -34.39
N ALA A 1079 11.40 -28.39 -35.26
CA ALA A 1079 11.71 -29.12 -36.48
C ALA A 1079 12.56 -28.33 -37.50
N ASN A 1080 12.73 -27.02 -37.31
CA ASN A 1080 13.59 -26.16 -38.14
C ASN A 1080 14.90 -25.79 -37.44
N ASP A 1081 15.32 -26.58 -36.44
CA ASP A 1081 16.53 -26.39 -35.62
C ASP A 1081 16.60 -25.08 -34.80
N CYS A 1082 15.49 -24.35 -34.66
CA CYS A 1082 15.42 -23.16 -33.83
C CYS A 1082 15.26 -23.51 -32.35
N LYS A 1083 16.06 -22.85 -31.50
CA LYS A 1083 16.20 -23.20 -30.07
C LYS A 1083 15.71 -22.09 -29.16
N ALA A 1084 14.99 -22.47 -28.12
CA ALA A 1084 14.67 -21.61 -26.99
C ALA A 1084 14.95 -22.35 -25.68
N VAL A 1085 15.39 -21.62 -24.66
CA VAL A 1085 15.64 -22.17 -23.32
C VAL A 1085 14.59 -21.65 -22.37
N SER A 1086 13.99 -22.53 -21.56
CA SER A 1086 13.01 -22.16 -20.56
C SER A 1086 13.63 -21.34 -19.42
N ALA A 1087 12.79 -20.59 -18.70
CA ALA A 1087 13.15 -20.16 -17.35
C ALA A 1087 13.43 -21.39 -16.45
N ALA A 1088 14.25 -21.22 -15.42
CA ALA A 1088 14.63 -22.32 -14.52
C ALA A 1088 13.50 -22.69 -13.55
N THR A 1089 13.18 -23.98 -13.46
CA THR A 1089 12.29 -24.56 -12.44
C THR A 1089 13.12 -25.14 -11.31
N ILE A 1090 12.88 -24.69 -10.08
CA ILE A 1090 13.64 -25.11 -8.90
C ILE A 1090 12.99 -26.33 -8.26
N VAL A 1091 13.74 -27.43 -8.16
CA VAL A 1091 13.38 -28.60 -7.37
C VAL A 1091 14.21 -28.59 -6.08
N THR A 1092 13.59 -28.87 -4.94
CA THR A 1092 14.24 -28.82 -3.62
C THR A 1092 14.12 -30.17 -2.92
N SER A 1093 15.10 -30.52 -2.07
CA SER A 1093 15.03 -31.71 -1.22
C SER A 1093 14.31 -31.36 0.08
N ALA A 1094 13.14 -31.94 0.31
CA ALA A 1094 12.43 -31.92 1.58
C ALA A 1094 12.88 -33.10 2.46
N THR A 1095 12.77 -32.97 3.78
CA THR A 1095 13.00 -34.04 4.76
C THR A 1095 11.66 -34.59 5.25
N ASN A 1096 11.53 -35.91 5.41
CA ASN A 1096 10.29 -36.51 5.93
C ASN A 1096 10.01 -35.93 7.32
N GLN A 1097 8.81 -35.37 7.52
CA GLN A 1097 8.45 -34.72 8.76
C GLN A 1097 7.93 -35.75 9.76
N PRO A 1098 8.35 -35.68 11.03
CA PRO A 1098 7.86 -36.62 12.02
C PRO A 1098 6.37 -36.38 12.29
N SER A 1099 5.56 -37.45 12.26
CA SER A 1099 4.15 -37.41 12.66
C SER A 1099 3.98 -36.77 14.04
N VAL A 1100 3.01 -35.88 14.18
CA VAL A 1100 2.66 -35.26 15.47
C VAL A 1100 1.69 -36.18 16.20
N ILE A 1101 2.07 -36.59 17.41
CA ILE A 1101 1.32 -37.55 18.23
C ILE A 1101 0.98 -36.88 19.55
N THR A 1102 -0.31 -36.76 19.85
CA THR A 1102 -0.79 -36.28 21.14
C THR A 1102 -1.64 -37.35 21.78
N ILE A 1103 -1.18 -37.90 22.91
CA ILE A 1103 -2.04 -38.78 23.74
C ILE A 1103 -3.08 -37.88 24.41
N THR A 1104 -4.35 -38.07 24.05
CA THR A 1104 -5.48 -37.29 24.56
C THR A 1104 -6.13 -37.93 25.77
N SER A 1105 -5.88 -39.22 26.01
CA SER A 1105 -6.25 -39.94 27.22
C SER A 1105 -5.33 -41.15 27.41
N PRO A 1106 -4.90 -41.51 28.63
CA PRO A 1106 -5.03 -40.76 29.89
C PRO A 1106 -4.32 -39.41 29.89
N LEU A 1107 -4.68 -38.55 30.84
CA LEU A 1107 -3.88 -37.36 31.18
C LEU A 1107 -2.63 -37.78 31.98
N PRO A 1108 -1.52 -37.02 31.92
CA PRO A 1108 -0.33 -37.27 32.74
C PRO A 1108 -0.64 -37.35 34.24
N ASP A 1109 0.07 -38.25 34.92
CA ASP A 1109 -0.01 -38.58 36.34
C ASP A 1109 -1.39 -39.05 36.81
N ALA A 1110 -2.24 -39.50 35.88
CA ALA A 1110 -3.56 -40.03 36.21
C ALA A 1110 -3.45 -41.30 37.07
N THR A 1111 -4.19 -41.33 38.19
CA THR A 1111 -4.38 -42.54 38.99
C THR A 1111 -5.60 -43.31 38.52
N ILE A 1112 -5.42 -44.58 38.15
CA ILE A 1112 -6.47 -45.37 37.49
C ILE A 1112 -6.80 -46.63 38.30
N LYS A 1113 -8.08 -47.02 38.30
CA LYS A 1113 -8.62 -48.19 39.00
C LYS A 1113 -9.37 -49.07 37.99
N GLY A 1114 -8.67 -50.07 37.45
CA GLY A 1114 -9.22 -50.98 36.44
C GLY A 1114 -8.87 -50.58 35.00
N ALA A 1115 -9.73 -50.96 34.05
CA ALA A 1115 -9.49 -50.74 32.63
C ALA A 1115 -9.38 -49.26 32.26
N ILE A 1116 -8.44 -48.93 31.37
CA ILE A 1116 -8.27 -47.59 30.82
C ILE A 1116 -8.31 -47.58 29.30
N THR A 1117 -8.93 -46.56 28.71
CA THR A 1117 -8.82 -46.30 27.26
C THR A 1117 -7.71 -45.31 27.00
N ILE A 1118 -6.74 -45.71 26.18
CA ILE A 1118 -5.68 -44.85 25.68
C ILE A 1118 -6.13 -44.32 24.31
N SER A 1119 -6.18 -43.01 24.14
CA SER A 1119 -6.58 -42.34 22.91
C SER A 1119 -5.46 -41.41 22.46
N ALA A 1120 -5.17 -41.40 21.17
CA ALA A 1120 -4.19 -40.49 20.59
C ALA A 1120 -4.73 -39.81 19.34
N ASP A 1121 -4.55 -38.49 19.27
CA ASP A 1121 -4.71 -37.72 18.06
C ASP A 1121 -3.37 -37.70 17.33
N ILE A 1122 -3.38 -38.21 16.10
CA ILE A 1122 -2.20 -38.40 15.28
C ILE A 1122 -2.45 -37.68 13.97
N SER A 1123 -1.55 -36.76 13.63
CA SER A 1123 -1.51 -36.10 12.34
C SER A 1123 -0.11 -36.18 11.76
N ASP A 1124 -0.03 -36.23 10.44
CA ASP A 1124 1.23 -36.27 9.72
C ASP A 1124 1.12 -35.32 8.54
N ALA A 1125 2.15 -34.49 8.38
CA ALA A 1125 2.10 -33.35 7.48
C ALA A 1125 2.43 -33.74 6.03
N ASP A 1126 3.08 -34.89 5.81
CA ASP A 1126 3.63 -35.29 4.53
C ASP A 1126 3.45 -36.78 4.17
N GLY A 1127 2.78 -37.58 5.01
CA GLY A 1127 2.42 -38.97 4.72
C GLY A 1127 1.15 -39.46 5.40
N ALA A 1128 0.55 -40.55 4.88
CA ALA A 1128 -0.56 -41.22 5.57
C ALA A 1128 -0.03 -42.11 6.70
N ILE A 1129 -0.78 -42.23 7.80
CA ILE A 1129 -0.42 -43.12 8.91
C ILE A 1129 -0.60 -44.58 8.49
N THR A 1130 0.46 -45.38 8.59
CA THR A 1130 0.41 -46.80 8.22
C THR A 1130 0.34 -47.72 9.43
N ARG A 1131 0.84 -47.30 10.59
CA ARG A 1131 0.82 -48.11 11.82
C ARG A 1131 0.84 -47.26 13.09
N VAL A 1132 0.00 -47.61 14.07
CA VAL A 1132 -0.01 -47.01 15.42
C VAL A 1132 0.13 -48.10 16.48
N GLU A 1133 1.11 -47.93 17.37
CA GLU A 1133 1.41 -48.83 18.48
C GLU A 1133 1.31 -48.06 19.81
N PHE A 1134 0.62 -48.62 20.80
CA PHE A 1134 0.56 -48.13 22.17
C PHE A 1134 1.53 -48.94 23.02
N LEU A 1135 2.37 -48.28 23.80
CA LEU A 1135 3.45 -48.91 24.57
C LEU A 1135 3.37 -48.51 26.04
N ASP A 1136 3.76 -49.42 26.94
CA ASP A 1136 4.13 -49.14 28.33
C ASP A 1136 5.63 -49.37 28.50
N GLY A 1137 6.37 -48.30 28.79
CA GLY A 1137 7.82 -48.26 28.67
C GLY A 1137 8.26 -48.58 27.24
N THR A 1138 8.93 -49.71 27.05
CA THR A 1138 9.35 -50.21 25.72
C THR A 1138 8.46 -51.33 25.18
N THR A 1139 7.48 -51.80 25.97
CA THR A 1139 6.64 -52.96 25.63
C THR A 1139 5.39 -52.49 24.90
N VAL A 1140 5.13 -53.01 23.69
CA VAL A 1140 3.88 -52.74 22.97
C VAL A 1140 2.72 -53.45 23.68
N ILE A 1141 1.75 -52.67 24.17
CA ILE A 1141 0.55 -53.15 24.88
C ILE A 1141 -0.69 -53.21 23.98
N GLY A 1142 -0.68 -52.51 22.84
CA GLY A 1142 -1.78 -52.53 21.87
C GLY A 1142 -1.44 -51.84 20.56
N THR A 1143 -2.30 -51.97 19.54
CA THR A 1143 -2.15 -51.28 18.25
C THR A 1143 -3.50 -50.76 17.75
N ALA A 1144 -3.48 -49.76 16.88
CA ALA A 1144 -4.65 -49.29 16.15
C ALA A 1144 -4.34 -49.17 14.65
N ALA A 1145 -5.27 -49.63 13.81
CA ALA A 1145 -5.09 -49.67 12.35
C ALA A 1145 -5.73 -48.48 11.62
N ALA A 1146 -6.63 -47.74 12.27
CA ALA A 1146 -7.31 -46.58 11.69
C ALA A 1146 -7.85 -45.65 12.80
N ALA A 1147 -8.12 -44.40 12.44
CA ALA A 1147 -8.73 -43.43 13.34
C ALA A 1147 -10.21 -43.79 13.65
N PRO A 1148 -10.73 -43.50 14.86
CA PRO A 1148 -10.03 -42.89 15.99
C PRO A 1148 -9.01 -43.86 16.61
N TYR A 1149 -7.77 -43.39 16.80
CA TYR A 1149 -6.68 -44.25 17.27
C TYR A 1149 -6.79 -44.44 18.79
N THR A 1150 -7.54 -45.46 19.18
CA THR A 1150 -7.83 -45.78 20.58
C THR A 1150 -7.54 -47.24 20.90
N PHE A 1151 -7.09 -47.51 22.12
CA PHE A 1151 -6.84 -48.85 22.64
C PHE A 1151 -7.31 -48.98 24.10
N VAL A 1152 -8.06 -50.03 24.43
CA VAL A 1152 -8.53 -50.30 25.80
C VAL A 1152 -7.58 -51.27 26.50
N TRP A 1153 -6.86 -50.78 27.50
CA TRP A 1153 -5.98 -51.58 28.36
C TRP A 1153 -6.73 -52.04 29.61
N ASN A 1154 -7.17 -53.31 29.60
CA ASN A 1154 -8.17 -53.80 30.55
C ASN A 1154 -7.65 -54.06 31.97
N THR A 1155 -6.38 -54.44 32.12
CA THR A 1155 -5.78 -54.80 33.42
C THR A 1155 -4.34 -54.30 33.50
N PRO A 1156 -4.13 -52.98 33.62
CA PRO A 1156 -2.80 -52.45 33.90
C PRO A 1156 -2.30 -53.00 35.25
N GLY A 1157 -1.01 -53.34 35.31
CA GLY A 1157 -0.37 -53.85 36.53
C GLY A 1157 -0.46 -52.86 37.69
N ALA A 1158 -0.05 -53.24 38.89
CA ALA A 1158 0.01 -52.30 40.01
C ALA A 1158 1.30 -51.48 39.93
N GLY A 1159 1.22 -50.16 40.02
CA GLY A 1159 2.38 -49.27 40.05
C GLY A 1159 2.37 -48.21 38.95
N GLU A 1160 3.52 -47.56 38.76
CA GLU A 1160 3.70 -46.54 37.73
C GLU A 1160 3.91 -47.19 36.35
N HIS A 1161 3.22 -46.65 35.34
CA HIS A 1161 3.30 -47.02 33.94
C HIS A 1161 3.67 -45.80 33.11
N SER A 1162 4.43 -45.98 32.04
CA SER A 1162 4.88 -44.90 31.16
C SER A 1162 4.38 -45.13 29.75
N ILE A 1163 3.24 -44.53 29.43
CA ILE A 1163 2.54 -44.79 28.18
C ILE A 1163 3.12 -43.92 27.06
N THR A 1164 3.55 -44.55 25.96
CA THR A 1164 3.89 -43.83 24.72
C THR A 1164 3.05 -44.36 23.56
N VAL A 1165 2.87 -43.53 22.53
CA VAL A 1165 2.30 -43.95 21.27
C VAL A 1165 3.34 -43.77 20.18
N ARG A 1166 3.63 -44.84 19.46
CA ARG A 1166 4.57 -44.86 18.34
C ARG A 1166 3.82 -45.01 17.04
N VAL A 1167 4.11 -44.13 16.10
CA VAL A 1167 3.47 -44.06 14.80
C VAL A 1167 4.51 -44.27 13.72
N THR A 1168 4.15 -45.05 12.71
CA THR A 1168 4.91 -45.17 11.46
C THR A 1168 4.06 -44.59 10.33
N ASP A 1169 4.63 -43.65 9.59
CA ASP A 1169 4.00 -43.05 8.41
C ASP A 1169 4.27 -43.90 7.13
N GLN A 1170 3.69 -43.50 6.01
CA GLN A 1170 3.85 -44.18 4.71
C GLN A 1170 5.24 -44.00 4.10
N ASN A 1171 5.95 -42.94 4.50
CA ASN A 1171 7.29 -42.59 4.04
C ASN A 1171 8.40 -43.26 4.89
N GLY A 1172 8.01 -44.08 5.88
CA GLY A 1172 8.90 -44.84 6.75
C GLY A 1172 9.41 -44.07 7.97
N GLY A 1173 8.91 -42.84 8.21
CA GLY A 1173 9.19 -42.09 9.43
C GLY A 1173 8.54 -42.75 10.64
N VAL A 1174 9.29 -42.83 11.74
CA VAL A 1174 8.82 -43.38 13.00
C VAL A 1174 8.91 -42.30 14.06
N THR A 1175 7.76 -41.88 14.57
CA THR A 1175 7.69 -40.91 15.66
C THR A 1175 7.10 -41.58 16.89
N THR A 1176 7.66 -41.29 18.06
CA THR A 1176 7.11 -41.74 19.34
C THR A 1176 6.74 -40.52 20.14
N SER A 1177 5.53 -40.52 20.72
CA SER A 1177 5.07 -39.44 21.59
C SER A 1177 6.00 -39.28 22.79
N ALA A 1178 5.93 -38.12 23.44
CA ALA A 1178 6.41 -38.02 24.81
C ALA A 1178 5.65 -39.03 25.70
N PRO A 1179 6.31 -39.62 26.71
CA PRO A 1179 5.65 -40.53 27.63
C PRO A 1179 4.63 -39.80 28.51
N VAL A 1180 3.47 -40.43 28.69
CA VAL A 1180 2.46 -40.07 29.69
C VAL A 1180 2.57 -41.07 30.83
N THR A 1181 3.09 -40.62 31.96
CA THR A 1181 3.15 -41.45 33.17
C THR A 1181 1.77 -41.55 33.79
N ILE A 1182 1.37 -42.73 34.25
CA ILE A 1182 0.14 -42.95 35.04
C ILE A 1182 0.43 -43.91 36.19
N THR A 1183 -0.38 -43.86 37.24
CA THR A 1183 -0.26 -44.78 38.38
C THR A 1183 -1.49 -45.66 38.45
N SER A 1184 -1.32 -46.96 38.23
CA SER A 1184 -2.39 -47.94 38.37
C SER A 1184 -2.41 -48.46 39.81
N GLU A 1185 -3.49 -48.16 40.53
CA GLU A 1185 -3.69 -48.68 41.88
C GLU A 1185 -4.24 -50.11 41.82
N GLN A 1186 -3.75 -50.97 42.71
CA GLN A 1186 -4.44 -52.23 42.99
C GLN A 1186 -5.87 -51.92 43.42
N ILE A 1187 -6.85 -52.37 42.63
CA ILE A 1187 -8.17 -52.62 43.19
C ILE A 1187 -8.01 -53.80 44.13
N THR A 1188 -7.80 -53.53 45.42
CA THR A 1188 -8.11 -54.51 46.44
C THR A 1188 -9.62 -54.62 46.49
N THR A 1189 -10.18 -55.55 45.71
CA THR A 1189 -11.44 -56.20 46.11
C THR A 1189 -11.14 -57.08 47.32
N ALA A 1190 -10.79 -56.46 48.44
CA ALA A 1190 -10.86 -57.10 49.74
C ALA A 1190 -12.28 -56.88 50.28
N VAL A 1191 -13.27 -57.47 49.61
CA VAL A 1191 -14.26 -58.17 50.42
C VAL A 1191 -13.48 -59.35 50.97
N GLN A 1192 -13.05 -59.29 52.23
CA GLN A 1192 -12.70 -60.53 52.91
C GLN A 1192 -13.94 -61.43 52.79
N SER A 1193 -13.79 -62.52 52.04
CA SER A 1193 -14.84 -63.49 51.75
C SER A 1193 -15.15 -64.40 52.94
N ALA A 1194 -14.45 -64.23 54.06
CA ALA A 1194 -14.74 -64.92 55.30
C ALA A 1194 -15.93 -64.24 56.00
N ASN A 1195 -17.12 -64.81 55.80
CA ASN A 1195 -18.22 -64.63 56.73
C ASN A 1195 -17.97 -65.56 57.92
N SER A 1196 -17.93 -65.03 59.14
CA SER A 1196 -17.88 -65.86 60.35
C SER A 1196 -19.27 -66.24 60.84
N ILE A 1197 -20.31 -65.55 60.36
CA ILE A 1197 -21.72 -65.93 60.52
C ILE A 1197 -22.12 -66.69 59.26
N GLN A 1198 -22.50 -67.96 59.39
CA GLN A 1198 -23.04 -68.75 58.28
C GLN A 1198 -24.55 -68.63 58.24
N ALA A 1199 -25.06 -67.91 57.24
CA ALA A 1199 -26.49 -67.66 57.11
C ALA A 1199 -27.00 -67.87 55.68
N PHE A 1200 -28.22 -68.40 55.57
CA PHE A 1200 -29.01 -68.38 54.34
C PHE A 1200 -29.77 -67.04 54.28
N VAL A 1201 -29.69 -66.36 53.13
CA VAL A 1201 -30.37 -65.09 52.91
C VAL A 1201 -31.26 -65.21 51.68
N TYR A 1202 -32.57 -65.09 51.87
CA TYR A 1202 -33.56 -65.37 50.83
C TYR A 1202 -34.89 -64.61 51.08
N PRO A 1203 -35.73 -64.36 50.06
CA PRO A 1203 -35.43 -64.55 48.64
C PRO A 1203 -34.39 -63.52 48.16
N ASN A 1204 -33.46 -63.98 47.33
CA ASN A 1204 -32.46 -63.12 46.71
C ASN A 1204 -32.23 -63.61 45.27
N PRO A 1205 -32.82 -62.95 44.24
CA PRO A 1205 -33.36 -61.59 44.28
C PRO A 1205 -34.63 -61.40 45.12
N SER A 1206 -34.77 -60.24 45.75
CA SER A 1206 -35.90 -59.84 46.61
C SER A 1206 -36.80 -58.82 45.90
N ALA A 1207 -38.10 -58.81 46.20
CA ALA A 1207 -39.05 -57.80 45.75
C ALA A 1207 -39.31 -56.68 46.80
N GLY A 1208 -38.74 -56.79 48.01
CA GLY A 1208 -38.99 -55.82 49.08
C GLY A 1208 -38.47 -56.20 50.45
N GLU A 1209 -38.23 -57.48 50.75
CA GLU A 1209 -37.73 -57.94 52.06
C GLU A 1209 -36.79 -59.14 51.89
N VAL A 1210 -35.84 -59.32 52.81
CA VAL A 1210 -34.98 -60.52 52.87
C VAL A 1210 -34.99 -61.14 54.26
N PHE A 1211 -35.09 -62.46 54.31
CA PHE A 1211 -35.00 -63.28 55.51
C PHE A 1211 -33.58 -63.83 55.64
N ILE A 1212 -33.10 -63.87 56.87
CA ILE A 1212 -31.78 -64.37 57.26
C ILE A 1212 -32.03 -65.51 58.24
N GLU A 1213 -31.51 -66.69 57.93
CA GLU A 1213 -31.53 -67.85 58.83
C GLU A 1213 -30.09 -68.30 59.08
N THR A 1214 -29.75 -68.50 60.35
CA THR A 1214 -28.40 -68.85 60.79
C THR A 1214 -28.47 -69.74 62.03
N GLU A 1215 -27.34 -70.36 62.38
CA GLU A 1215 -27.18 -71.04 63.68
C GLU A 1215 -26.68 -70.07 64.78
N THR A 1216 -26.26 -68.86 64.39
CA THR A 1216 -25.81 -67.79 65.30
C THR A 1216 -27.00 -66.95 65.79
N ASP A 1217 -27.15 -66.76 67.09
CA ASP A 1217 -28.15 -65.84 67.63
C ASP A 1217 -27.81 -64.39 67.21
N LEU A 1218 -28.73 -63.72 66.52
CA LEU A 1218 -28.53 -62.38 65.98
C LEU A 1218 -29.14 -61.30 66.87
N SER A 1219 -29.61 -61.63 68.07
CA SER A 1219 -30.32 -60.69 68.95
C SER A 1219 -29.52 -59.43 69.32
N THR A 1220 -28.19 -59.49 69.25
CA THR A 1220 -27.26 -58.36 69.48
C THR A 1220 -26.63 -57.80 68.20
N ALA A 1221 -27.02 -58.31 67.03
CA ALA A 1221 -26.40 -57.96 65.77
C ALA A 1221 -26.85 -56.60 65.22
N ASP A 1222 -25.92 -55.88 64.61
CA ASP A 1222 -26.15 -54.65 63.83
C ASP A 1222 -26.35 -55.00 62.35
N PHE A 1223 -27.35 -54.39 61.72
CA PHE A 1223 -27.74 -54.65 60.33
C PHE A 1223 -27.57 -53.38 59.50
N THR A 1224 -26.71 -53.45 58.49
CA THR A 1224 -26.46 -52.34 57.56
C THR A 1224 -26.62 -52.82 56.13
N VAL A 1225 -27.21 -52.01 55.26
CA VAL A 1225 -27.14 -52.24 53.81
C VAL A 1225 -26.37 -51.10 53.17
N VAL A 1226 -25.38 -51.45 52.35
CA VAL A 1226 -24.61 -50.49 51.57
C VAL A 1226 -24.93 -50.63 50.09
N ASP A 1227 -25.02 -49.51 49.39
CA ASP A 1227 -25.07 -49.52 47.93
C ASP A 1227 -23.70 -49.88 47.33
N VAL A 1228 -23.66 -50.11 46.02
CA VAL A 1228 -22.42 -50.47 45.29
C VAL A 1228 -21.35 -49.38 45.29
N LEU A 1229 -21.66 -48.17 45.78
CA LEU A 1229 -20.72 -47.06 45.95
C LEU A 1229 -20.26 -46.93 47.41
N GLY A 1230 -20.68 -47.82 48.30
CA GLY A 1230 -20.27 -47.88 49.71
C GLY A 1230 -21.06 -46.96 50.63
N LYS A 1231 -22.18 -46.38 50.19
CA LYS A 1231 -23.03 -45.54 51.04
C LYS A 1231 -23.97 -46.40 51.88
N GLU A 1232 -23.91 -46.26 53.20
CA GLU A 1232 -24.83 -46.91 54.14
C GLU A 1232 -26.25 -46.33 54.04
N VAL A 1233 -27.25 -47.21 54.06
CA VAL A 1233 -28.66 -46.85 54.02
C VAL A 1233 -29.36 -47.50 55.22
N SER A 1234 -30.04 -46.68 56.03
CA SER A 1234 -30.74 -47.15 57.24
C SER A 1234 -31.97 -47.98 56.86
N LEU A 1235 -32.17 -49.08 57.58
CA LEU A 1235 -33.30 -50.01 57.42
C LEU A 1235 -33.82 -50.44 58.79
N SER A 1236 -35.01 -51.04 58.81
CA SER A 1236 -35.54 -51.75 59.98
C SER A 1236 -35.34 -53.25 59.80
N ALA A 1237 -34.71 -53.90 60.79
CA ALA A 1237 -34.60 -55.33 60.88
C ALA A 1237 -35.36 -55.84 62.12
N MET A 1238 -36.14 -56.91 61.95
CA MET A 1238 -36.80 -57.60 63.06
C MET A 1238 -36.08 -58.92 63.31
N VAL A 1239 -35.54 -59.09 64.52
CA VAL A 1239 -34.72 -60.25 64.89
C VAL A 1239 -35.54 -61.23 65.73
N THR A 1240 -35.44 -62.52 65.42
CA THR A 1240 -36.08 -63.64 66.12
C THR A 1240 -35.03 -64.69 66.44
N GLY A 1241 -34.18 -64.42 67.45
CA GLY A 1241 -33.09 -65.30 67.85
C GLY A 1241 -32.12 -65.55 66.69
N ASN A 1242 -32.11 -66.78 66.18
CA ASN A 1242 -31.25 -67.25 65.10
C ASN A 1242 -31.76 -66.92 63.68
N GLY A 1243 -32.73 -66.02 63.55
CA GLY A 1243 -33.17 -65.46 62.27
C GLY A 1243 -33.50 -63.98 62.33
N ALA A 1244 -33.52 -63.30 61.17
CA ALA A 1244 -33.89 -61.90 61.06
C ALA A 1244 -34.58 -61.59 59.73
N THR A 1245 -35.55 -60.67 59.75
CA THR A 1245 -36.20 -60.12 58.54
C THR A 1245 -35.74 -58.70 58.34
N VAL A 1246 -35.22 -58.37 57.16
CA VAL A 1246 -34.76 -57.02 56.79
C VAL A 1246 -35.69 -56.45 55.73
N ASP A 1247 -36.36 -55.35 56.08
CA ASP A 1247 -37.24 -54.62 55.16
C ASP A 1247 -36.41 -53.71 54.24
N LEU A 1248 -36.55 -53.92 52.92
CA LEU A 1248 -35.88 -53.20 51.84
C LEU A 1248 -36.88 -52.42 50.96
N SER A 1249 -38.16 -52.35 51.34
CA SER A 1249 -39.25 -51.81 50.54
C SER A 1249 -39.04 -50.35 50.15
N ASN A 1250 -38.29 -49.58 50.97
CA ASN A 1250 -37.95 -48.18 50.72
C ASN A 1250 -36.72 -47.98 49.82
N LEU A 1251 -36.00 -49.04 49.45
CA LEU A 1251 -34.85 -48.98 48.54
C LEU A 1251 -35.29 -49.02 47.07
N SER A 1252 -34.50 -48.41 46.18
CA SER A 1252 -34.69 -48.50 44.73
C SER A 1252 -34.22 -49.84 44.19
N VAL A 1253 -34.77 -50.30 43.05
CA VAL A 1253 -34.29 -51.50 42.34
C VAL A 1253 -32.79 -51.39 42.09
N GLY A 1254 -32.03 -52.43 42.44
CA GLY A 1254 -30.57 -52.38 42.40
C GLY A 1254 -29.89 -53.52 43.14
N THR A 1255 -28.57 -53.57 43.05
CA THR A 1255 -27.73 -54.48 43.85
C THR A 1255 -27.20 -53.74 45.07
N TYR A 1256 -27.24 -54.42 46.22
CA TYR A 1256 -26.75 -53.92 47.49
C TYR A 1256 -25.94 -55.01 48.21
N VAL A 1257 -25.22 -54.63 49.26
CA VAL A 1257 -24.57 -55.58 50.18
C VAL A 1257 -25.18 -55.42 51.55
N LEU A 1258 -25.78 -56.50 52.04
CA LEU A 1258 -26.22 -56.65 53.42
C LEU A 1258 -25.02 -57.04 54.29
N LEU A 1259 -24.80 -56.26 55.34
CA LEU A 1259 -23.79 -56.46 56.37
C LEU A 1259 -24.53 -56.72 57.69
N VAL A 1260 -24.24 -57.87 58.32
CA VAL A 1260 -24.71 -58.19 59.67
C VAL A 1260 -23.49 -58.35 60.55
N ARG A 1261 -23.39 -57.57 61.62
CA ARG A 1261 -22.23 -57.58 62.53
C ARG A 1261 -22.68 -57.92 63.94
N ASP A 1262 -22.11 -58.95 64.54
CA ASP A 1262 -22.37 -59.32 65.93
C ASP A 1262 -21.03 -59.50 66.65
N GLY A 1263 -20.63 -58.49 67.45
CA GLY A 1263 -19.28 -58.40 68.01
C GLY A 1263 -18.19 -58.44 66.93
N ASN A 1264 -17.30 -59.44 66.99
CA ASN A 1264 -16.25 -59.67 65.99
C ASN A 1264 -16.73 -60.50 64.80
N SER A 1265 -17.98 -60.99 64.83
CA SER A 1265 -18.54 -61.83 63.79
C SER A 1265 -19.27 -61.02 62.74
N ILE A 1266 -19.19 -61.44 61.48
CA ILE A 1266 -19.75 -60.70 60.36
C ILE A 1266 -20.29 -61.61 59.25
N LEU A 1267 -21.48 -61.25 58.75
CA LEU A 1267 -22.05 -61.71 57.49
C LEU A 1267 -21.97 -60.56 56.48
N ARG A 1268 -21.50 -60.86 55.28
CA ARG A 1268 -21.57 -59.99 54.11
C ARG A 1268 -22.25 -60.75 53.00
N LYS A 1269 -23.41 -60.27 52.55
CA LYS A 1269 -24.19 -60.92 51.50
C LYS A 1269 -24.64 -59.92 50.46
N LYS A 1270 -24.30 -60.17 49.18
CA LYS A 1270 -24.90 -59.45 48.06
C LYS A 1270 -26.40 -59.76 48.02
N ILE A 1271 -27.23 -58.73 47.98
CA ILE A 1271 -28.68 -58.83 47.78
C ILE A 1271 -29.08 -58.01 46.56
N THR A 1272 -30.01 -58.52 45.76
CA THR A 1272 -30.51 -57.86 44.56
C THR A 1272 -31.99 -57.58 44.71
N LEU A 1273 -32.40 -56.31 44.67
CA LEU A 1273 -33.79 -55.88 44.77
C LEU A 1273 -34.35 -55.65 43.37
N ILE A 1274 -35.45 -56.32 43.02
CA ILE A 1274 -36.00 -56.37 41.65
C ILE A 1274 -37.39 -55.76 41.46
N LYS A 1275 -38.02 -55.24 42.53
CA LYS A 1275 -39.40 -54.69 42.64
C LYS A 1275 -40.39 -55.04 41.53
#